data_AF-A0A3M6U5X5-F1
#
_entry.id   AF-A0A3M6U5X5-F1
#
_cell.length_a   1.000
_cell.length_b   1.000
_cell.length_c   1.000
_cell.angle_alpha   90.00
_cell.angle_beta   90.00
_cell.angle_gamma   90.00
#
_symmetry.space_group_name_H-M   'P 1'
#
loop_
_entity.id
_entity.type
_entity.pdbx_description
1 polymer ?
#
loop_
_entity_poly.entity_id
_entity_poly.type
_entity_poly.pdbx_seq_one_letter_code
_entity_poly.pdbx_strand_id
1 'polypeptide(L)'
;SKYPSFLTKITRTKPDLSRLSEGSFRRILSTMDLTLLGAGTAIGIGVYIIIPKLVRDVAAPAVILSVIVTSLSFLLSGICYAEFSSRIPKCGSAYVYCYAALGEIWAFIVGWTMILEYVIVTAVLARTCSEYIDYIFGGRAYQFFKDEVATWNDPFLAPFPDFLAFVLPIAVTCIIAVGMRWAIFFNHTMLAFSSAILILLLVISLFFAKPDNWTHNKAVPYGAHDILRAAAKSYFTFISLDAISSASQEIKRPGSSVPLVAILTVTLITIMYCGTTVIFTLAIPFDEKSGFAPLAKIFRVIPGADYAVAIGAISATSHGLISCSLAAPRVFCTMVFDGLLFGFACIDEISSPLTTISIVHGVFSGCLASLFSTEHLIELLSIGTLLAYTLVAISILLARYQPGVESQVYGKAAKLERTNEWLKSITLESRYPPPFFDQSELEKSDIQKSNTRKKPNTMTRDNATFAVFLLVLSLSCLAAVLMTMSNGILKAESWAFFAAGMSGVFIVAAVIFLTRQPKNHAEFPIMVPCSPWLPIITIFVNILLISGLDYLSFVRFGAWLIPGMIIYTLYGYRRSKEALKPKKSTEGDFILFENPDVDASFKYIQPKRKPSFSWMICKKLLDNLIRKKPREAWLPEIPLRRCLTAIDLISLGVGTTVGTGLYVIIGELSRSVAGPSVILSLLLASSAAFLCALSFAEYGSRFPDAGSSYQYTYATLGEISAFIVGWNVALEFLIAGASLARTCSRFIDYASNGQVFLFLSNHFSNYWSIPGEEPFPDLLAAALVVAVMVILCLGARTSTNFHNLVTVINLGFILFIIVFGFFFVNLKHWKDNFIPYGVSGVLEGAAGAFFAFSGFDIVAEAAEEAVDPEKNLPKSFFITILLSTLAYISVASVLTLMVPYYDLDEYAPLAEAFGRKTFPGAMYIVVCGGISATVSALLCAVYSTSRIFYSMSVDGLLFRWFSKVHSKTQVPYRATLISGIITALIALLFDVNQMVQLLSIGTLVAYTKVSISVLVSRFQSGVQSVPENDEGNTNITQWLHKMFSKAKGKESDPSSIAYQRVPDEEDTSSLPEAPGAEVTEATTFRAELAVFFLVIFLAALALILSNFYQDVFIKGEWWAIFLVTLFSGAIVFQLFVIQLQPRNCATFPFMVPGVPYISALTIFINALLMANLQWMTYVRFGVWMILGFVIYLFYGYRHSTEALQPVVKEIDDLTLEIPDVGREITRPQPVVKEIDDKKLEIPEVGPEVTKPQPVVKEIDDKTLEIPEVGRKITKPQRP
;
A
#
# COMPACT_ATOMS: atom_id res chain seq x y z
N SER A 1 -41.97 6.16 37.24
CA SER A 1 -42.52 4.98 37.94
C SER A 1 -41.66 4.65 39.16
N LYS A 2 -42.28 4.30 40.30
CA LYS A 2 -41.63 4.22 41.64
C LYS A 2 -40.85 2.92 41.92
N TYR A 3 -40.85 1.96 40.99
CA TYR A 3 -40.01 0.76 41.04
C TYR A 3 -39.45 0.47 39.63
N PRO A 4 -38.12 0.45 39.42
CA PRO A 4 -37.56 0.02 38.14
C PRO A 4 -37.90 -1.46 37.94
N SER A 5 -38.43 -1.79 36.77
CA SER A 5 -38.71 -3.17 36.36
C SER A 5 -37.43 -4.03 36.48
N PHE A 6 -37.58 -5.35 36.65
CA PHE A 6 -36.43 -6.26 36.68
C PHE A 6 -35.50 -6.07 35.48
N LEU A 7 -36.07 -5.87 34.28
CA LEU A 7 -35.35 -5.54 33.04
C LEU A 7 -34.53 -4.26 33.16
N THR A 8 -35.06 -3.20 33.79
CA THR A 8 -34.36 -1.93 34.02
C THR A 8 -33.20 -2.08 35.01
N LYS A 9 -33.25 -3.06 35.92
CA LYS A 9 -32.16 -3.31 36.89
C LYS A 9 -30.97 -4.06 36.28
N ILE A 10 -31.21 -4.94 35.31
CA ILE A 10 -30.15 -5.71 34.63
C ILE A 10 -29.56 -5.00 33.40
N THR A 11 -30.25 -4.00 32.85
CA THR A 11 -29.82 -3.19 31.69
C THR A 11 -29.24 -1.82 32.09
N ARG A 12 -28.72 -1.68 33.31
CA ARG A 12 -28.09 -0.43 33.76
C ARG A 12 -26.88 -0.11 32.88
N THR A 13 -26.93 1.03 32.20
CA THR A 13 -25.81 1.57 31.42
C THR A 13 -24.92 2.43 32.30
N LYS A 14 -23.66 2.62 31.92
CA LYS A 14 -22.72 3.53 32.59
C LYS A 14 -22.72 4.90 31.88
N PRO A 15 -23.52 5.90 32.32
CA PRO A 15 -23.69 7.16 31.59
C PRO A 15 -22.51 8.13 31.73
N ASP A 16 -21.77 8.07 32.84
CA ASP A 16 -20.71 9.01 33.14
C ASP A 16 -19.36 8.53 32.58
N LEU A 17 -19.13 8.84 31.29
CA LEU A 17 -17.86 8.58 30.61
C LEU A 17 -16.72 9.46 31.15
N SER A 18 -16.98 10.48 31.97
CA SER A 18 -15.93 11.39 32.47
C SER A 18 -15.09 10.79 33.61
N ARG A 19 -15.67 9.89 34.41
CA ARG A 19 -14.92 9.03 35.36
C ARG A 19 -14.16 7.91 34.63
N LEU A 20 -14.39 7.74 33.33
CA LEU A 20 -13.64 6.81 32.49
C LEU A 20 -12.26 7.38 32.06
N SER A 21 -11.89 8.62 32.36
CA SER A 21 -10.53 9.13 32.05
C SER A 21 -9.54 9.06 33.21
N GLU A 22 -9.99 8.79 34.44
CA GLU A 22 -9.11 8.59 35.60
C GLU A 22 -8.61 7.14 35.56
N GLY A 23 -7.33 6.95 35.26
CA GLY A 23 -6.66 5.65 35.18
C GLY A 23 -5.21 5.76 35.66
N SER A 24 -4.77 4.77 36.43
CA SER A 24 -3.47 4.70 37.13
C SER A 24 -2.29 4.22 36.28
N PHE A 25 -2.51 3.92 34.99
CA PHE A 25 -1.49 3.33 34.12
C PHE A 25 -0.60 4.40 33.47
N ARG A 26 0.71 4.16 33.44
CA ARG A 26 1.67 5.03 32.74
C ARG A 26 1.59 4.81 31.23
N ARG A 27 1.53 5.90 30.46
CA ARG A 27 1.51 5.86 28.99
C ARG A 27 2.90 5.57 28.41
N ILE A 28 3.22 4.30 28.21
CA ILE A 28 4.56 3.83 27.79
C ILE A 28 4.54 3.30 26.34
N LEU A 29 3.44 2.72 25.88
CA LEU A 29 3.34 2.03 24.58
C LEU A 29 3.32 3.00 23.39
N SER A 30 4.11 2.65 22.37
CA SER A 30 4.10 3.30 21.06
C SER A 30 3.05 2.68 20.12
N THR A 31 2.80 3.34 18.98
CA THR A 31 1.97 2.78 17.90
C THR A 31 2.55 1.48 17.35
N MET A 32 3.88 1.41 17.23
CA MET A 32 4.56 0.24 16.68
C MET A 32 4.44 -0.95 17.64
N ASP A 33 4.63 -0.70 18.94
CA ASP A 33 4.52 -1.74 19.98
C ASP A 33 3.13 -2.39 19.94
N LEU A 34 2.10 -1.59 19.66
CA LEU A 34 0.71 -2.05 19.59
C LEU A 34 0.39 -2.81 18.30
N THR A 35 0.95 -2.38 17.16
CA THR A 35 0.85 -3.14 15.90
C THR A 35 1.55 -4.49 16.02
N LEU A 36 2.73 -4.53 16.65
CA LEU A 36 3.48 -5.76 16.87
C LEU A 36 2.78 -6.65 17.92
N LEU A 37 2.17 -6.08 18.95
CA LEU A 37 1.32 -6.82 19.90
C LEU A 37 0.13 -7.48 19.17
N GLY A 38 -0.55 -6.73 18.31
CA GLY A 38 -1.68 -7.23 17.52
C GLY A 38 -1.27 -8.30 16.51
N ALA A 39 -0.24 -8.05 15.70
CA ALA A 39 0.29 -9.03 14.74
C ALA A 39 0.74 -10.31 15.45
N GLY A 40 1.36 -10.16 16.62
CA GLY A 40 1.85 -11.28 17.40
C GLY A 40 0.76 -12.22 17.94
N THR A 41 -0.35 -11.66 18.43
CA THR A 41 -1.50 -12.50 18.84
C THR A 41 -2.09 -13.32 17.71
N ALA A 42 -2.08 -12.80 16.47
CA ALA A 42 -2.66 -13.47 15.33
C ALA A 42 -1.76 -14.60 14.82
N ILE A 43 -0.50 -14.27 14.46
CA ILE A 43 0.45 -15.19 13.80
C ILE A 43 0.68 -16.47 14.62
N GLY A 44 0.76 -16.35 15.96
CA GLY A 44 1.08 -17.45 16.87
C GLY A 44 0.19 -18.68 16.74
N ILE A 45 -1.11 -18.49 16.50
CA ILE A 45 -2.09 -19.60 16.50
C ILE A 45 -2.44 -20.01 15.07
N GLY A 46 -2.64 -19.04 14.19
CA GLY A 46 -3.39 -19.31 12.97
C GLY A 46 -2.59 -19.99 11.86
N VAL A 47 -1.40 -19.49 11.54
CA VAL A 47 -0.61 -20.01 10.41
C VAL A 47 -0.06 -21.42 10.71
N TYR A 48 0.38 -21.65 11.94
CA TYR A 48 1.08 -22.88 12.33
C TYR A 48 0.16 -24.05 12.75
N ILE A 49 -1.09 -23.77 13.14
CA ILE A 49 -2.01 -24.77 13.71
C ILE A 49 -3.30 -24.85 12.90
N ILE A 50 -4.01 -23.73 12.78
CA ILE A 50 -5.39 -23.72 12.34
C ILE A 50 -5.49 -23.88 10.82
N ILE A 51 -4.68 -23.16 10.05
CA ILE A 51 -4.71 -23.27 8.59
C ILE A 51 -4.40 -24.70 8.10
N PRO A 52 -3.29 -25.35 8.54
CA PRO A 52 -3.00 -26.73 8.13
C PRO A 52 -4.12 -27.71 8.51
N LYS A 53 -4.74 -27.50 9.67
CA LYS A 53 -5.83 -28.33 10.16
C LYS A 53 -7.12 -28.13 9.37
N LEU A 54 -7.49 -26.88 9.05
CA LEU A 54 -8.68 -26.56 8.24
C LEU A 54 -8.54 -27.10 6.82
N VAL A 55 -7.33 -27.03 6.27
CA VAL A 55 -7.01 -27.56 4.95
C VAL A 55 -7.18 -29.08 4.94
N ARG A 56 -6.78 -29.77 6.01
CA ARG A 56 -6.96 -31.22 6.13
C ARG A 56 -8.41 -31.64 6.38
N ASP A 57 -9.08 -30.99 7.35
CA ASP A 57 -10.28 -31.54 7.99
C ASP A 57 -11.59 -30.98 7.40
N VAL A 58 -11.55 -29.82 6.71
CA VAL A 58 -12.78 -29.08 6.38
C VAL A 58 -12.91 -28.72 4.90
N ALA A 59 -11.96 -27.98 4.31
CA ALA A 59 -12.19 -27.36 3.00
C ALA A 59 -11.07 -27.53 1.97
N ALA A 60 -10.00 -28.29 2.24
CA ALA A 60 -8.94 -28.57 1.24
C ALA A 60 -8.43 -27.24 0.59
N PRO A 61 -8.12 -27.14 -0.73
CA PRO A 61 -7.77 -25.84 -1.35
C PRO A 61 -8.81 -24.73 -1.17
N ALA A 62 -10.10 -25.06 -0.95
CA ALA A 62 -11.17 -24.07 -0.76
C ALA A 62 -11.09 -23.32 0.59
N VAL A 63 -10.19 -23.70 1.51
CA VAL A 63 -9.89 -22.92 2.73
C VAL A 63 -9.46 -21.49 2.40
N ILE A 64 -8.89 -21.24 1.21
CA ILE A 64 -8.54 -19.88 0.76
C ILE A 64 -9.78 -18.97 0.78
N LEU A 65 -10.93 -19.47 0.28
CA LEU A 65 -12.19 -18.73 0.29
C LEU A 65 -12.66 -18.46 1.73
N SER A 66 -12.50 -19.43 2.62
CA SER A 66 -12.81 -19.29 4.04
C SER A 66 -11.95 -18.20 4.71
N VAL A 67 -10.65 -18.18 4.45
CA VAL A 67 -9.73 -17.16 4.99
C VAL A 67 -10.06 -15.76 4.48
N ILE A 68 -10.49 -15.63 3.21
CA ILE A 68 -10.95 -14.35 2.64
C ILE A 68 -12.23 -13.88 3.33
N VAL A 69 -13.23 -14.75 3.48
CA VAL A 69 -14.50 -14.44 4.16
C VAL A 69 -14.24 -13.99 5.60
N THR A 70 -13.38 -14.72 6.31
CA THR A 70 -12.97 -14.38 7.67
C THR A 70 -12.25 -13.04 7.75
N SER A 71 -11.29 -12.80 6.85
CA SER A 71 -10.54 -11.54 6.78
C SER A 71 -11.46 -10.34 6.52
N LEU A 72 -12.43 -10.50 5.62
CA LEU A 72 -13.41 -9.46 5.33
C LEU A 72 -14.30 -9.17 6.53
N SER A 73 -14.81 -10.21 7.20
CA SER A 73 -15.59 -10.07 8.43
C SER A 73 -14.80 -9.38 9.55
N PHE A 74 -13.52 -9.74 9.68
CA PHE A 74 -12.63 -9.14 10.66
C PHE A 74 -12.32 -7.67 10.37
N LEU A 75 -12.13 -7.30 9.09
CA LEU A 75 -11.97 -5.91 8.66
C LEU A 75 -13.21 -5.07 9.00
N LEU A 76 -14.40 -5.59 8.73
CA LEU A 76 -15.67 -4.93 9.08
C LEU A 76 -15.81 -4.74 10.60
N SER A 77 -15.40 -5.73 11.40
CA SER A 77 -15.37 -5.62 12.86
C SER A 77 -14.31 -4.62 13.35
N GLY A 78 -13.13 -4.60 12.72
CA GLY A 78 -12.03 -3.67 13.01
C GLY A 78 -12.42 -2.20 12.83
N ILE A 79 -13.21 -1.89 11.79
CA ILE A 79 -13.74 -0.54 11.56
C ILE A 79 -14.72 -0.14 12.68
N CYS A 80 -15.55 -1.06 13.16
CA CYS A 80 -16.45 -0.81 14.30
C CYS A 80 -15.67 -0.59 15.61
N TYR A 81 -14.60 -1.37 15.81
CA TYR A 81 -13.67 -1.23 16.94
C TYR A 81 -12.89 0.09 16.91
N ALA A 82 -12.46 0.54 15.74
CA ALA A 82 -11.76 1.80 15.54
C ALA A 82 -12.58 3.01 16.05
N GLU A 83 -13.89 3.04 15.76
CA GLU A 83 -14.75 4.13 16.24
C GLU A 83 -14.89 4.11 17.77
N PHE A 84 -15.18 2.97 18.39
CA PHE A 84 -15.34 2.89 19.86
C PHE A 84 -14.05 3.08 20.64
N SER A 85 -12.93 2.53 20.15
CA SER A 85 -11.63 2.64 20.82
C SER A 85 -11.12 4.08 20.82
N SER A 86 -11.45 4.87 19.80
CA SER A 86 -11.22 6.32 19.80
C SER A 86 -12.12 7.08 20.79
N ARG A 87 -13.36 6.60 21.01
CA ARG A 87 -14.35 7.22 21.92
C ARG A 87 -14.08 6.92 23.38
N ILE A 88 -13.65 5.70 23.70
CA ILE A 88 -13.44 5.22 25.06
C ILE A 88 -12.07 4.54 25.13
N PRO A 89 -10.97 5.32 25.29
CA PRO A 89 -9.62 4.78 25.41
C PRO A 89 -9.38 4.22 26.82
N LYS A 90 -10.24 3.28 27.26
CA LYS A 90 -10.08 2.54 28.52
C LYS A 90 -9.68 1.08 28.27
N CYS A 91 -8.90 0.54 29.20
CA CYS A 91 -8.67 -0.89 29.33
C CYS A 91 -10.01 -1.60 29.50
N GLY A 92 -10.18 -2.75 28.86
CA GLY A 92 -11.40 -3.55 28.92
C GLY A 92 -12.11 -3.79 27.57
N SER A 93 -11.61 -3.27 26.45
CA SER A 93 -12.09 -3.62 25.09
C SER A 93 -13.64 -3.63 24.96
N ALA A 94 -14.20 -4.68 24.34
CA ALA A 94 -15.61 -4.91 24.09
C ALA A 94 -16.48 -4.86 25.34
N TYR A 95 -15.95 -5.27 26.50
CA TYR A 95 -16.67 -5.19 27.78
C TYR A 95 -17.09 -3.74 28.08
N VAL A 96 -16.16 -2.79 27.97
CA VAL A 96 -16.43 -1.38 28.26
C VAL A 96 -17.37 -0.78 27.21
N TYR A 97 -17.21 -1.17 25.93
CA TYR A 97 -18.06 -0.70 24.84
C TYR A 97 -19.51 -1.16 25.03
N CYS A 98 -19.71 -2.43 25.38
CA CYS A 98 -21.02 -2.98 25.66
C CYS A 98 -21.62 -2.40 26.95
N TYR A 99 -20.81 -2.08 27.97
CA TYR A 99 -21.32 -1.47 29.20
C TYR A 99 -21.83 -0.04 28.97
N ALA A 100 -21.15 0.71 28.10
CA ALA A 100 -21.60 2.05 27.71
C ALA A 100 -22.90 2.00 26.89
N ALA A 101 -23.03 1.03 25.97
CA ALA A 101 -24.13 1.01 24.99
C ALA A 101 -25.33 0.13 25.37
N LEU A 102 -25.09 -1.11 25.77
CA LEU A 102 -26.08 -2.18 25.97
C LEU A 102 -26.46 -2.43 27.43
N GLY A 103 -25.58 -2.07 28.36
CA GLY A 103 -25.81 -2.19 29.79
C GLY A 103 -25.14 -3.39 30.45
N GLU A 104 -25.33 -3.49 31.77
CA GLU A 104 -24.53 -4.32 32.68
C GLU A 104 -24.52 -5.82 32.34
N ILE A 105 -25.66 -6.45 32.05
CA ILE A 105 -25.73 -7.90 31.77
C ILE A 105 -25.00 -8.28 30.47
N TRP A 106 -25.18 -7.51 29.41
CA TRP A 106 -24.51 -7.74 28.12
C TRP A 106 -23.01 -7.47 28.22
N ALA A 107 -22.62 -6.44 28.98
CA ALA A 107 -21.24 -6.21 29.32
C ALA A 107 -20.66 -7.40 30.08
N PHE A 108 -21.33 -7.90 31.12
CA PHE A 108 -20.84 -9.05 31.88
C PHE A 108 -20.65 -10.29 31.02
N ILE A 109 -21.61 -10.62 30.15
CA ILE A 109 -21.49 -11.75 29.22
C ILE A 109 -20.24 -11.59 28.36
N VAL A 110 -20.04 -10.43 27.72
CA VAL A 110 -18.86 -10.15 26.89
C VAL A 110 -17.57 -10.18 27.71
N GLY A 111 -17.55 -9.59 28.89
CA GLY A 111 -16.38 -9.58 29.76
C GLY A 111 -15.98 -10.98 30.23
N TRP A 112 -16.97 -11.81 30.59
CA TRP A 112 -16.75 -13.21 30.96
C TRP A 112 -16.23 -14.03 29.78
N THR A 113 -16.82 -13.86 28.59
CA THR A 113 -16.34 -14.55 27.39
C THR A 113 -14.93 -14.12 27.04
N MET A 114 -14.58 -12.84 27.16
CA MET A 114 -13.21 -12.37 26.92
C MET A 114 -12.20 -12.93 27.93
N ILE A 115 -12.56 -13.04 29.21
CA ILE A 115 -11.68 -13.65 30.23
C ILE A 115 -11.43 -15.12 29.87
N LEU A 116 -12.49 -15.89 29.59
CA LEU A 116 -12.36 -17.28 29.18
C LEU A 116 -11.54 -17.40 27.90
N GLU A 117 -11.78 -16.51 26.95
CA GLU A 117 -11.10 -16.47 25.67
C GLU A 117 -9.58 -16.34 25.88
N TYR A 118 -9.12 -15.34 26.63
CA TYR A 118 -7.69 -15.17 26.88
C TYR A 118 -7.05 -16.30 27.67
N VAL A 119 -7.77 -16.92 28.63
CA VAL A 119 -7.24 -18.08 29.36
C VAL A 119 -7.03 -19.25 28.39
N ILE A 120 -8.05 -19.56 27.60
CA ILE A 120 -8.03 -20.71 26.70
C ILE A 120 -7.03 -20.47 25.57
N VAL A 121 -6.93 -19.26 25.03
CA VAL A 121 -5.91 -18.87 24.05
C VAL A 121 -4.51 -19.13 24.60
N THR A 122 -4.25 -18.69 25.83
CA THR A 122 -2.95 -18.87 26.49
C THR A 122 -2.66 -20.36 26.69
N ALA A 123 -3.68 -21.15 27.02
CA ALA A 123 -3.56 -22.60 27.14
C ALA A 123 -3.23 -23.29 25.81
N VAL A 124 -3.92 -22.91 24.72
CA VAL A 124 -3.68 -23.44 23.36
C VAL A 124 -2.25 -23.11 22.93
N LEU A 125 -1.82 -21.86 23.09
CA LEU A 125 -0.47 -21.44 22.71
C LEU A 125 0.62 -22.18 23.49
N ALA A 126 0.41 -22.41 24.79
CA ALA A 126 1.35 -23.16 25.61
C ALA A 126 1.43 -24.63 25.20
N ARG A 127 0.28 -25.26 24.93
CA ARG A 127 0.21 -26.64 24.45
C ARG A 127 0.89 -26.80 23.11
N THR A 128 0.63 -25.90 22.16
CA THR A 128 1.30 -25.91 20.86
C THR A 128 2.80 -25.68 20.97
N CYS A 129 3.22 -24.74 21.82
CA CYS A 129 4.64 -24.52 22.06
C CYS A 129 5.32 -25.80 22.58
N SER A 130 4.66 -26.50 23.52
CA SER A 130 5.11 -27.80 24.04
C SER A 130 5.20 -28.87 22.94
N GLU A 131 4.19 -28.98 22.08
CA GLU A 131 4.17 -29.94 20.96
C GLU A 131 5.33 -29.72 19.97
N TYR A 132 5.62 -28.46 19.58
CA TYR A 132 6.74 -28.18 18.68
C TYR A 132 8.11 -28.30 19.35
N ILE A 133 8.21 -28.04 20.65
CA ILE A 133 9.43 -28.33 21.43
C ILE A 133 9.68 -29.83 21.43
N ASP A 134 8.68 -30.63 21.76
CA ASP A 134 8.80 -32.10 21.78
C ASP A 134 9.09 -32.66 20.38
N TYR A 135 8.56 -32.06 19.32
CA TYR A 135 8.91 -32.40 17.93
C TYR A 135 10.41 -32.26 17.65
N ILE A 136 11.04 -31.16 18.08
CA ILE A 136 12.50 -30.95 17.91
C ILE A 136 13.31 -32.00 18.68
N PHE A 137 12.82 -32.44 19.85
CA PHE A 137 13.45 -33.49 20.66
C PHE A 137 13.10 -34.92 20.22
N GLY A 138 12.46 -35.09 19.06
CA GLY A 138 12.13 -36.41 18.50
C GLY A 138 10.94 -37.10 19.17
N GLY A 139 10.05 -36.36 19.83
CA GLY A 139 8.85 -36.89 20.48
C GLY A 139 9.12 -37.69 21.75
N ARG A 140 10.29 -37.49 22.38
CA ARG A 140 10.71 -38.23 23.58
C ARG A 140 9.82 -37.95 24.79
N ALA A 141 9.31 -36.73 24.94
CA ALA A 141 8.41 -36.41 26.04
C ALA A 141 7.05 -37.11 25.85
N TYR A 142 6.49 -37.06 24.63
CA TYR A 142 5.28 -37.81 24.29
C TYR A 142 5.45 -39.33 24.52
N GLN A 143 6.57 -39.91 24.09
CA GLN A 143 6.86 -41.34 24.30
C GLN A 143 6.98 -41.69 25.78
N PHE A 144 7.73 -40.91 26.56
CA PHE A 144 7.88 -41.10 27.99
C PHE A 144 6.53 -41.11 28.73
N PHE A 145 5.65 -40.13 28.46
CA PHE A 145 4.34 -40.11 29.11
C PHE A 145 3.42 -41.22 28.64
N LYS A 146 3.48 -41.59 27.36
CA LYS A 146 2.69 -42.70 26.83
C LYS A 146 3.07 -44.05 27.47
N ASP A 147 4.36 -44.27 27.72
CA ASP A 147 4.88 -45.54 28.21
C ASP A 147 4.81 -45.66 29.75
N GLU A 148 5.02 -44.56 30.49
CA GLU A 148 5.09 -44.55 31.96
C GLU A 148 3.80 -44.07 32.66
N VAL A 149 2.99 -43.21 32.01
CA VAL A 149 1.82 -42.54 32.60
C VAL A 149 0.59 -42.85 31.74
N ALA A 150 -0.02 -44.01 31.98
CA ALA A 150 -1.16 -44.57 31.24
C ALA A 150 -2.10 -43.54 30.59
N THR A 151 -2.38 -43.71 29.28
CA THR A 151 -3.18 -42.77 28.50
C THR A 151 -4.60 -42.64 29.05
N TRP A 152 -5.06 -41.41 29.26
CA TRP A 152 -6.44 -41.13 29.63
C TRP A 152 -7.35 -41.40 28.42
N ASN A 153 -8.30 -42.32 28.59
CA ASN A 153 -9.23 -42.74 27.55
C ASN A 153 -10.56 -41.97 27.60
N ASP A 154 -10.50 -40.73 28.06
CA ASP A 154 -11.67 -39.85 28.16
C ASP A 154 -11.73 -38.93 26.93
N PRO A 155 -12.89 -38.83 26.25
CA PRO A 155 -13.02 -38.01 25.04
C PRO A 155 -12.90 -36.49 25.29
N PHE A 156 -12.96 -36.04 26.55
CA PHE A 156 -12.90 -34.63 26.92
C PHE A 156 -11.50 -34.18 27.37
N LEU A 157 -10.70 -35.09 27.94
CA LEU A 157 -9.35 -34.78 28.43
C LEU A 157 -8.27 -35.04 27.36
N ALA A 158 -7.10 -34.43 27.57
CA ALA A 158 -5.92 -34.78 26.79
C ALA A 158 -5.50 -36.24 27.06
N PRO A 159 -4.86 -36.94 26.09
CA PRO A 159 -4.41 -38.32 26.30
C PRO A 159 -3.40 -38.48 27.44
N PHE A 160 -2.67 -37.40 27.77
CA PHE A 160 -1.72 -37.32 28.88
C PHE A 160 -1.61 -35.87 29.37
N PRO A 161 -1.28 -35.64 30.66
CA PRO A 161 -1.06 -34.32 31.20
C PRO A 161 0.25 -33.70 30.70
N ASP A 162 0.19 -32.48 30.17
CA ASP A 162 1.37 -31.76 29.67
C ASP A 162 1.96 -30.80 30.69
N PHE A 163 2.98 -31.27 31.41
CA PHE A 163 3.69 -30.47 32.41
C PHE A 163 4.48 -29.32 31.79
N LEU A 164 5.00 -29.45 30.58
CA LEU A 164 5.71 -28.37 29.91
C LEU A 164 4.73 -27.25 29.54
N ALA A 165 3.56 -27.60 29.02
CA ALA A 165 2.49 -26.64 28.75
C ALA A 165 1.93 -25.99 30.02
N PHE A 166 2.00 -26.66 31.17
CA PHE A 166 1.64 -26.05 32.47
C PHE A 166 2.63 -24.95 32.89
N VAL A 167 3.93 -25.17 32.69
CA VAL A 167 5.00 -24.25 33.13
C VAL A 167 5.10 -23.01 32.24
N LEU A 168 4.84 -23.14 30.94
CA LEU A 168 5.03 -22.05 29.97
C LEU A 168 4.22 -20.76 30.28
N PRO A 169 2.90 -20.80 30.57
CA PRO A 169 2.13 -19.60 30.95
C PRO A 169 2.63 -18.97 32.26
N ILE A 170 3.07 -19.78 33.22
CA ILE A 170 3.61 -19.31 34.49
C ILE A 170 4.94 -18.60 34.27
N ALA A 171 5.82 -19.16 33.44
CA ALA A 171 7.10 -18.53 33.10
C ALA A 171 6.89 -17.16 32.41
N VAL A 172 5.96 -17.09 31.45
CA VAL A 172 5.64 -15.83 30.74
C VAL A 172 5.05 -14.79 31.68
N THR A 173 4.17 -15.17 32.59
CA THR A 173 3.58 -14.24 33.56
C THR A 173 4.60 -13.75 34.58
N CYS A 174 5.57 -14.58 34.97
CA CYS A 174 6.74 -14.15 35.74
C CYS A 174 7.62 -13.14 34.97
N ILE A 175 7.86 -13.34 33.67
CA ILE A 175 8.60 -12.39 32.82
C ILE A 175 7.87 -11.04 32.76
N ILE A 176 6.54 -11.05 32.62
CA ILE A 176 5.72 -9.84 32.64
C ILE A 176 5.83 -9.13 34.00
N ALA A 177 5.90 -9.89 35.10
CA ALA A 177 6.04 -9.35 36.45
C ALA A 177 7.41 -8.67 36.70
N VAL A 178 8.49 -9.13 36.06
CA VAL A 178 9.83 -8.51 36.16
C VAL A 178 9.86 -7.12 35.50
N GLY A 179 9.09 -6.90 34.43
CA GLY A 179 8.88 -5.57 33.87
C GLY A 179 8.42 -5.54 32.41
N MET A 180 7.48 -4.62 32.13
CA MET A 180 6.83 -4.47 30.82
C MET A 180 7.80 -4.17 29.66
N ARG A 181 8.91 -3.45 29.92
CA ARG A 181 9.92 -3.13 28.88
C ARG A 181 10.60 -4.39 28.34
N TRP A 182 10.96 -5.33 29.21
CA TRP A 182 11.60 -6.59 28.84
C TRP A 182 10.62 -7.51 28.11
N ALA A 183 9.37 -7.56 28.57
CA ALA A 183 8.32 -8.32 27.89
C ALA A 183 8.09 -7.83 26.44
N ILE A 184 8.03 -6.52 26.21
CA ILE A 184 7.86 -5.93 24.87
C ILE A 184 9.10 -6.20 23.99
N PHE A 185 10.30 -6.03 24.53
CA PHE A 185 11.54 -6.32 23.79
C PHE A 185 11.59 -7.79 23.33
N PHE A 186 11.27 -8.72 24.23
CA PHE A 186 11.23 -10.14 23.93
C PHE A 186 10.12 -10.47 22.91
N ASN A 187 8.94 -9.84 23.04
CA ASN A 187 7.84 -9.95 22.08
C ASN A 187 8.25 -9.51 20.67
N HIS A 188 8.91 -8.36 20.54
CA HIS A 188 9.39 -7.86 19.24
C HIS A 188 10.44 -8.78 18.61
N THR A 189 11.36 -9.30 19.44
CA THR A 189 12.44 -10.17 18.97
C THR A 189 11.87 -11.50 18.43
N MET A 190 10.95 -12.12 19.17
CA MET A 190 10.29 -13.35 18.75
C MET A 190 9.36 -13.14 17.54
N LEU A 191 8.67 -12.02 17.45
CA LEU A 191 7.87 -11.69 16.27
C LEU A 191 8.74 -11.49 15.02
N ALA A 192 9.86 -10.78 15.14
CA ALA A 192 10.78 -10.57 14.02
C ALA A 192 11.34 -11.91 13.51
N PHE A 193 11.74 -12.79 14.42
CA PHE A 193 12.29 -14.10 14.08
C PHE A 193 11.25 -15.03 13.42
N SER A 194 10.05 -15.14 13.99
CA SER A 194 8.95 -15.91 13.39
C SER A 194 8.50 -15.36 12.03
N SER A 195 8.50 -14.03 11.85
CA SER A 195 8.16 -13.40 10.57
C SER A 195 9.23 -13.68 9.50
N ALA A 196 10.52 -13.63 9.86
CA ALA A 196 11.62 -13.96 8.96
C ALA A 196 11.55 -15.41 8.48
N ILE A 197 11.25 -16.35 9.38
CA ILE A 197 11.05 -17.77 9.04
C ILE A 197 9.84 -17.94 8.12
N LEU A 198 8.73 -17.25 8.39
CA LEU A 198 7.53 -17.35 7.57
C LEU A 198 7.75 -16.77 6.16
N ILE A 199 8.50 -15.67 6.03
CA ILE A 199 8.92 -15.13 4.72
C ILE A 199 9.84 -16.11 3.99
N LEU A 200 10.82 -16.70 4.69
CA LEU A 200 11.71 -17.70 4.12
C LEU A 200 10.93 -18.92 3.62
N LEU A 201 9.97 -19.42 4.40
CA LEU A 201 9.09 -20.51 4.00
C LEU A 201 8.23 -20.13 2.81
N LEU A 202 7.71 -18.90 2.76
CA LEU A 202 6.95 -18.39 1.63
C LEU A 202 7.80 -18.43 0.35
N VAL A 203 9.03 -17.94 0.43
CA VAL A 203 10.00 -17.97 -0.69
C VAL A 203 10.33 -19.40 -1.10
N ILE A 204 10.69 -20.27 -0.16
CA ILE A 204 11.02 -21.68 -0.44
C ILE A 204 9.82 -22.38 -1.10
N SER A 205 8.63 -22.25 -0.54
CA SER A 205 7.44 -22.92 -1.04
C SER A 205 6.98 -22.40 -2.41
N LEU A 206 7.33 -21.18 -2.82
CA LEU A 206 7.10 -20.72 -4.20
C LEU A 206 7.90 -21.53 -5.22
N PHE A 207 9.09 -22.04 -4.85
CA PHE A 207 9.90 -22.90 -5.72
C PHE A 207 9.38 -24.34 -5.81
N PHE A 208 8.59 -24.78 -4.82
CA PHE A 208 8.03 -26.14 -4.76
C PHE A 208 6.51 -26.19 -5.06
N ALA A 209 5.92 -25.08 -5.48
CA ALA A 209 4.50 -24.99 -5.80
C ALA A 209 4.15 -25.86 -7.02
N LYS A 210 3.25 -26.83 -6.85
CA LYS A 210 2.72 -27.67 -7.92
C LYS A 210 1.25 -27.30 -8.16
N PRO A 211 0.91 -26.63 -9.27
CA PRO A 211 -0.48 -26.32 -9.63
C PRO A 211 -1.38 -27.55 -9.69
N ASP A 212 -0.79 -28.72 -9.96
CA ASP A 212 -1.50 -30.00 -9.98
C ASP A 212 -2.16 -30.37 -8.64
N ASN A 213 -1.64 -29.86 -7.52
CA ASN A 213 -2.23 -30.09 -6.20
C ASN A 213 -3.65 -29.52 -6.07
N TRP A 214 -4.02 -28.54 -6.90
CA TRP A 214 -5.38 -28.02 -6.98
C TRP A 214 -6.26 -28.74 -8.00
N THR A 215 -5.68 -29.47 -8.96
CA THR A 215 -6.43 -30.13 -10.04
C THR A 215 -6.67 -31.62 -9.79
N HIS A 216 -5.77 -32.28 -9.06
CA HIS A 216 -5.78 -33.74 -8.89
C HIS A 216 -6.91 -34.26 -8.00
N ASN A 217 -7.39 -33.42 -7.08
CA ASN A 217 -8.61 -33.65 -6.31
C ASN A 217 -9.61 -32.58 -6.76
N LYS A 218 -10.78 -33.00 -7.27
CA LYS A 218 -11.90 -32.11 -7.64
C LYS A 218 -11.93 -30.91 -6.70
N ALA A 219 -11.54 -29.72 -7.18
CA ALA A 219 -11.36 -28.52 -6.36
C ALA A 219 -12.66 -28.01 -5.69
N VAL A 220 -13.76 -28.76 -5.80
CA VAL A 220 -15.02 -28.53 -5.09
C VAL A 220 -15.72 -29.89 -4.81
N PRO A 221 -15.39 -30.63 -3.74
CA PRO A 221 -16.29 -31.65 -3.18
C PRO A 221 -17.11 -31.09 -2.00
N TYR A 222 -16.83 -29.86 -1.56
CA TYR A 222 -17.35 -29.26 -0.34
C TYR A 222 -18.33 -28.13 -0.67
N GLY A 223 -19.50 -28.14 -0.02
CA GLY A 223 -20.55 -27.17 -0.27
C GLY A 223 -20.22 -25.80 0.33
N ALA A 224 -21.01 -24.77 -0.01
CA ALA A 224 -20.89 -23.44 0.61
C ALA A 224 -20.93 -23.49 2.15
N HIS A 225 -21.64 -24.47 2.72
CA HIS A 225 -21.67 -24.76 4.14
C HIS A 225 -20.29 -25.04 4.74
N ASP A 226 -19.48 -25.87 4.09
CA ASP A 226 -18.18 -26.30 4.60
C ASP A 226 -17.17 -25.14 4.53
N ILE A 227 -17.28 -24.29 3.50
CA ILE A 227 -16.51 -23.05 3.38
C ILE A 227 -16.88 -22.09 4.52
N LEU A 228 -18.17 -21.93 4.84
CA LEU A 228 -18.64 -21.09 5.94
C LEU A 228 -18.23 -21.65 7.31
N ARG A 229 -18.29 -22.97 7.49
CA ARG A 229 -17.84 -23.66 8.70
C ARG A 229 -16.33 -23.52 8.91
N ALA A 230 -15.54 -23.67 7.85
CA ALA A 230 -14.11 -23.39 7.87
C ALA A 230 -13.82 -21.91 8.16
N ALA A 231 -14.61 -20.98 7.62
CA ALA A 231 -14.49 -19.55 7.90
C ALA A 231 -14.75 -19.28 9.39
N ALA A 232 -15.83 -19.82 9.95
CA ALA A 232 -16.17 -19.67 11.36
C ALA A 232 -15.08 -20.25 12.29
N LYS A 233 -14.54 -21.43 11.99
CA LYS A 233 -13.43 -22.04 12.76
C LYS A 233 -12.11 -21.26 12.59
N SER A 234 -11.86 -20.64 11.43
CA SER A 234 -10.68 -19.79 11.20
C SER A 234 -10.76 -18.41 11.86
N TYR A 235 -11.96 -17.99 12.30
CA TYR A 235 -12.18 -16.65 12.88
C TYR A 235 -11.32 -16.39 14.12
N PHE A 236 -11.05 -17.45 14.88
CA PHE A 236 -10.19 -17.39 16.05
C PHE A 236 -8.75 -16.94 15.75
N THR A 237 -8.27 -17.11 14.50
CA THR A 237 -6.94 -16.62 14.10
C THR A 237 -6.81 -15.09 14.13
N PHE A 238 -7.94 -14.38 14.29
CA PHE A 238 -8.05 -12.94 14.27
C PHE A 238 -8.47 -12.34 15.63
N ILE A 239 -7.93 -12.82 16.76
CA ILE A 239 -8.24 -12.26 18.10
C ILE A 239 -7.56 -10.89 18.39
N SER A 240 -6.78 -10.36 17.45
CA SER A 240 -5.84 -9.25 17.71
C SER A 240 -6.46 -7.91 18.08
N LEU A 241 -7.73 -7.65 17.69
CA LEU A 241 -8.41 -6.39 17.99
C LEU A 241 -8.62 -6.17 19.48
N ASP A 242 -8.90 -7.23 20.24
CA ASP A 242 -9.14 -7.14 21.67
C ASP A 242 -7.84 -6.92 22.46
N ALA A 243 -6.73 -7.50 21.98
CA ALA A 243 -5.41 -7.27 22.55
C ALA A 243 -4.98 -5.80 22.37
N ILE A 244 -5.24 -5.22 21.19
CA ILE A 244 -4.96 -3.81 20.87
C ILE A 244 -5.78 -2.86 21.76
N SER A 245 -7.09 -3.08 21.86
CA SER A 245 -8.01 -2.20 22.59
C SER A 245 -7.86 -2.31 24.12
N SER A 246 -7.51 -3.49 24.64
CA SER A 246 -7.29 -3.71 26.06
C SER A 246 -6.08 -2.95 26.61
N ALA A 247 -5.06 -2.68 25.78
CA ALA A 247 -3.89 -1.88 26.13
C ALA A 247 -4.05 -0.37 25.86
N SER A 248 -5.25 0.09 25.51
CA SER A 248 -5.48 1.47 25.04
C SER A 248 -5.09 2.59 26.02
N GLN A 249 -5.18 2.36 27.34
CA GLN A 249 -4.80 3.37 28.35
C GLN A 249 -3.29 3.61 28.47
N GLU A 250 -2.48 2.65 28.01
CA GLU A 250 -1.02 2.69 28.13
C GLU A 250 -0.37 3.35 26.91
N ILE A 251 -1.16 3.79 25.93
CA ILE A 251 -0.68 4.39 24.68
C ILE A 251 -0.45 5.89 24.87
N LYS A 252 0.62 6.41 24.25
CA LYS A 252 0.92 7.85 24.27
C LYS A 252 -0.20 8.72 23.67
N ARG A 253 -0.82 8.28 22.56
CA ARG A 253 -1.89 8.99 21.81
C ARG A 253 -3.06 8.06 21.42
N PRO A 254 -3.91 7.62 22.36
CA PRO A 254 -4.90 6.58 22.09
C PRO A 254 -5.93 6.96 21.02
N GLY A 255 -6.37 8.23 20.96
CA GLY A 255 -7.44 8.68 20.06
C GLY A 255 -7.14 8.52 18.56
N SER A 256 -5.88 8.72 18.14
CA SER A 256 -5.46 8.57 16.73
C SER A 256 -4.73 7.27 16.46
N SER A 257 -4.02 6.73 17.45
CA SER A 257 -3.15 5.57 17.29
C SER A 257 -3.90 4.24 17.25
N VAL A 258 -4.91 4.05 18.10
CA VAL A 258 -5.62 2.76 18.20
C VAL A 258 -6.34 2.39 16.90
N PRO A 259 -7.07 3.31 16.24
CA PRO A 259 -7.75 3.02 14.98
C PRO A 259 -6.79 2.70 13.83
N LEU A 260 -5.69 3.46 13.72
CA LEU A 260 -4.65 3.24 12.71
C LEU A 260 -4.01 1.86 12.90
N VAL A 261 -3.71 1.49 14.15
CA VAL A 261 -3.14 0.19 14.51
C VAL A 261 -4.11 -0.95 14.19
N ALA A 262 -5.40 -0.80 14.47
CA ALA A 262 -6.40 -1.82 14.15
C ALA A 262 -6.43 -2.13 12.64
N ILE A 263 -6.49 -1.12 11.79
CA ILE A 263 -6.53 -1.29 10.33
C ILE A 263 -5.22 -1.87 9.79
N LEU A 264 -4.07 -1.34 10.25
CA LEU A 264 -2.75 -1.79 9.83
C LEU A 264 -2.52 -3.27 10.19
N THR A 265 -2.86 -3.65 11.42
CA THR A 265 -2.73 -5.02 11.90
C THR A 265 -3.62 -5.97 11.11
N VAL A 266 -4.89 -5.62 10.89
CA VAL A 266 -5.83 -6.43 10.09
C VAL A 266 -5.27 -6.67 8.68
N THR A 267 -4.85 -5.60 8.01
CA THR A 267 -4.34 -5.65 6.63
C THR A 267 -3.10 -6.54 6.54
N LEU A 268 -2.16 -6.38 7.47
CA LEU A 268 -0.95 -7.20 7.53
C LEU A 268 -1.28 -8.69 7.72
N ILE A 269 -2.16 -9.01 8.67
CA ILE A 269 -2.58 -10.39 8.95
C ILE A 269 -3.26 -10.98 7.72
N THR A 270 -4.19 -10.28 7.08
CA THR A 270 -4.88 -10.78 5.87
C THR A 270 -3.89 -11.13 4.75
N ILE A 271 -2.92 -10.25 4.46
CA ILE A 271 -1.91 -10.50 3.43
C ILE A 271 -1.08 -11.74 3.79
N MET A 272 -0.62 -11.82 5.03
CA MET A 272 0.18 -12.96 5.48
C MET A 272 -0.60 -14.28 5.38
N TYR A 273 -1.84 -14.33 5.88
CA TYR A 273 -2.64 -15.55 5.90
C TYR A 273 -3.08 -15.99 4.52
N CYS A 274 -3.49 -15.07 3.65
CA CYS A 274 -3.81 -15.40 2.26
C CYS A 274 -2.57 -15.93 1.54
N GLY A 275 -1.43 -15.25 1.69
CA GLY A 275 -0.16 -15.66 1.09
C GLY A 275 0.30 -17.05 1.54
N THR A 276 0.34 -17.29 2.86
CA THR A 276 0.73 -18.60 3.40
C THR A 276 -0.24 -19.70 3.00
N THR A 277 -1.55 -19.44 2.99
CA THR A 277 -2.56 -20.46 2.65
C THR A 277 -2.48 -20.88 1.18
N VAL A 278 -2.34 -19.90 0.26
CA VAL A 278 -2.17 -20.19 -1.18
C VAL A 278 -0.93 -21.04 -1.41
N ILE A 279 0.16 -20.67 -0.78
CA ILE A 279 1.45 -21.31 -1.02
C ILE A 279 1.54 -22.69 -0.35
N PHE A 280 0.95 -22.87 0.84
CA PHE A 280 0.86 -24.19 1.49
C PHE A 280 -0.02 -25.17 0.70
N THR A 281 -1.15 -24.71 0.17
CA THR A 281 -2.04 -25.57 -0.62
C THR A 281 -1.47 -25.93 -1.99
N LEU A 282 -0.57 -25.12 -2.54
CA LEU A 282 0.13 -25.41 -3.80
C LEU A 282 1.37 -26.29 -3.61
N ALA A 283 2.09 -26.19 -2.49
CA ALA A 283 3.36 -26.87 -2.34
C ALA A 283 3.23 -28.38 -2.00
N ILE A 284 2.18 -28.80 -1.28
CA ILE A 284 2.19 -30.11 -0.58
C ILE A 284 0.86 -30.88 -0.77
N PRO A 285 0.90 -32.18 -1.15
CA PRO A 285 -0.29 -33.02 -1.32
C PRO A 285 -0.98 -33.36 0.02
N PHE A 286 -2.33 -33.42 0.02
CA PHE A 286 -3.18 -33.42 1.21
C PHE A 286 -3.40 -34.79 1.90
N ASP A 287 -2.69 -35.84 1.48
CA ASP A 287 -3.04 -37.22 1.85
C ASP A 287 -2.54 -37.67 3.24
N GLU A 288 -1.65 -36.90 3.91
CA GLU A 288 -1.05 -37.31 5.19
C GLU A 288 -1.85 -36.80 6.42
N LYS A 289 -2.56 -37.72 7.09
CA LYS A 289 -3.23 -37.47 8.38
C LYS A 289 -2.20 -37.39 9.52
N SER A 290 -1.79 -36.19 9.95
CA SER A 290 -0.85 -36.04 11.08
C SER A 290 -1.36 -35.13 12.21
N GLY A 291 -1.83 -35.72 13.31
CA GLY A 291 -2.38 -34.98 14.46
C GLY A 291 -1.37 -34.20 15.33
N PHE A 292 -0.07 -34.45 15.18
CA PHE A 292 1.00 -33.83 15.99
C PHE A 292 1.96 -33.03 15.10
N ALA A 293 2.23 -31.77 15.46
CA ALA A 293 3.06 -30.82 14.70
C ALA A 293 2.74 -30.80 13.18
N PRO A 294 1.50 -30.47 12.79
CA PRO A 294 0.99 -30.71 11.45
C PRO A 294 1.80 -29.98 10.39
N LEU A 295 2.17 -28.71 10.63
CA LEU A 295 2.92 -27.92 9.64
C LEU A 295 4.36 -28.43 9.48
N ALA A 296 5.05 -28.80 10.55
CA ALA A 296 6.42 -29.31 10.46
C ALA A 296 6.48 -30.63 9.67
N LYS A 297 5.50 -31.52 9.89
CA LYS A 297 5.42 -32.79 9.13
C LYS A 297 5.11 -32.57 7.65
N ILE A 298 4.22 -31.62 7.36
CA ILE A 298 3.92 -31.18 6.00
C ILE A 298 5.22 -30.76 5.28
N PHE A 299 6.09 -30.00 5.95
CA PHE A 299 7.36 -29.51 5.39
C PHE A 299 8.53 -30.51 5.41
N ARG A 300 8.33 -31.73 5.89
CA ARG A 300 9.37 -32.78 5.93
C ARG A 300 9.86 -33.20 4.54
N VAL A 301 9.08 -32.91 3.50
CA VAL A 301 9.46 -33.13 2.09
C VAL A 301 10.73 -32.36 1.72
N ILE A 302 11.01 -31.23 2.39
CA ILE A 302 12.18 -30.40 2.13
C ILE A 302 13.20 -30.63 3.28
N PRO A 303 14.42 -31.11 2.98
CA PRO A 303 15.43 -31.37 4.00
C PRO A 303 15.71 -30.14 4.88
N GLY A 304 15.50 -30.26 6.20
CA GLY A 304 15.76 -29.21 7.18
C GLY A 304 14.67 -28.14 7.32
N ALA A 305 13.65 -28.13 6.46
CA ALA A 305 12.55 -27.17 6.54
C ALA A 305 11.58 -27.47 7.70
N ASP A 306 11.43 -28.74 8.07
CA ASP A 306 10.64 -29.20 9.21
C ASP A 306 11.13 -28.60 10.54
N TYR A 307 12.46 -28.55 10.76
CA TYR A 307 13.06 -27.90 11.92
C TYR A 307 12.92 -26.37 11.87
N ALA A 308 13.07 -25.75 10.70
CA ALA A 308 12.86 -24.31 10.55
C ALA A 308 11.41 -23.92 10.88
N VAL A 309 10.43 -24.71 10.41
CA VAL A 309 9.02 -24.55 10.74
C VAL A 309 8.79 -24.72 12.24
N ALA A 310 9.38 -25.74 12.87
CA ALA A 310 9.22 -25.96 14.31
C ALA A 310 9.78 -24.80 15.13
N ILE A 311 10.95 -24.29 14.77
CA ILE A 311 11.58 -23.11 15.40
C ILE A 311 10.71 -21.86 15.19
N GLY A 312 10.19 -21.67 13.98
CA GLY A 312 9.24 -20.59 13.66
C GLY A 312 7.97 -20.67 14.49
N ALA A 313 7.42 -21.87 14.66
CA ALA A 313 6.24 -22.14 15.47
C ALA A 313 6.48 -21.84 16.96
N ILE A 314 7.61 -22.29 17.54
CA ILE A 314 7.96 -22.01 18.94
C ILE A 314 8.11 -20.51 19.18
N SER A 315 8.77 -19.81 18.26
CA SER A 315 8.91 -18.36 18.33
C SER A 315 7.54 -17.66 18.19
N ALA A 316 6.68 -18.20 17.32
CA ALA A 316 5.33 -17.69 17.08
C ALA A 316 4.42 -17.84 18.32
N THR A 317 4.41 -19.02 18.91
CA THR A 317 3.61 -19.30 20.11
C THR A 317 4.14 -18.55 21.34
N SER A 318 5.45 -18.37 21.45
CA SER A 318 6.08 -17.66 22.58
C SER A 318 5.67 -16.19 22.65
N HIS A 319 5.64 -15.48 21.50
CA HIS A 319 5.21 -14.09 21.48
C HIS A 319 3.68 -13.95 21.60
N GLY A 320 2.93 -14.91 21.06
CA GLY A 320 1.49 -15.02 21.28
C GLY A 320 1.13 -15.14 22.77
N LEU A 321 1.88 -15.95 23.53
CA LEU A 321 1.70 -16.13 24.97
C LEU A 321 1.87 -14.80 25.72
N ILE A 322 2.95 -14.07 25.44
CA ILE A 322 3.21 -12.76 26.06
C ILE A 322 2.06 -11.80 25.75
N SER A 323 1.63 -11.76 24.50
CA SER A 323 0.61 -10.81 24.05
C SER A 323 -0.76 -11.07 24.71
N CYS A 324 -1.15 -12.34 24.86
CA CYS A 324 -2.41 -12.72 25.52
C CYS A 324 -2.33 -12.55 27.04
N SER A 325 -1.21 -12.92 27.66
CA SER A 325 -0.97 -12.71 29.09
C SER A 325 -0.86 -11.23 29.47
N LEU A 326 -0.54 -10.34 28.52
CA LEU A 326 -0.65 -8.90 28.71
C LEU A 326 -2.14 -8.46 28.70
N ALA A 327 -2.94 -8.91 27.74
CA ALA A 327 -4.31 -8.44 27.55
C ALA A 327 -5.30 -8.90 28.64
N ALA A 328 -5.23 -10.17 29.05
CA ALA A 328 -6.22 -10.80 29.94
C ALA A 328 -6.40 -10.08 31.30
N PRO A 329 -5.31 -9.75 32.03
CA PRO A 329 -5.42 -9.14 33.34
C PRO A 329 -6.09 -7.76 33.32
N ARG A 330 -6.01 -7.04 32.19
CA ARG A 330 -6.61 -5.70 32.04
C ARG A 330 -8.14 -5.77 32.00
N VAL A 331 -8.70 -6.75 31.31
CA VAL A 331 -10.16 -6.98 31.27
C VAL A 331 -10.65 -7.41 32.65
N PHE A 332 -9.98 -8.39 33.27
CA PHE A 332 -10.34 -8.88 34.59
C PHE A 332 -10.32 -7.76 35.64
N CYS A 333 -9.25 -6.96 35.67
CA CYS A 333 -9.10 -5.84 36.59
C CYS A 333 -10.21 -4.79 36.40
N THR A 334 -10.62 -4.50 35.16
CA THR A 334 -11.71 -3.55 34.89
C THR A 334 -13.08 -4.04 35.39
N MET A 335 -13.38 -5.34 35.25
CA MET A 335 -14.62 -5.93 35.76
C MET A 335 -14.66 -5.96 37.30
N VAL A 336 -13.51 -6.23 37.94
CA VAL A 336 -13.37 -6.14 39.40
C VAL A 336 -13.58 -4.70 39.87
N PHE A 337 -12.96 -3.72 39.20
CA PHE A 337 -13.14 -2.31 39.55
C PHE A 337 -14.58 -1.83 39.39
N ASP A 338 -15.36 -2.40 38.47
CA ASP A 338 -16.77 -2.06 38.29
C ASP A 338 -17.71 -2.83 39.26
N GLY A 339 -17.16 -3.72 40.09
CA GLY A 339 -17.89 -4.47 41.13
C GLY A 339 -18.66 -5.69 40.59
N LEU A 340 -18.33 -6.15 39.38
CA LEU A 340 -18.97 -7.30 38.74
C LEU A 340 -18.32 -8.65 39.08
N LEU A 341 -17.04 -8.62 39.46
CA LEU A 341 -16.26 -9.79 39.91
C LEU A 341 -15.70 -9.54 41.32
N PHE A 342 -15.34 -10.63 42.01
CA PHE A 342 -14.75 -10.58 43.34
C PHE A 342 -13.44 -9.77 43.35
N GLY A 343 -13.31 -8.83 44.27
CA GLY A 343 -12.04 -8.12 44.50
C GLY A 343 -11.08 -8.97 45.33
N PHE A 344 -9.82 -9.10 44.88
CA PHE A 344 -8.73 -9.65 45.67
C PHE A 344 -8.32 -8.63 46.75
N ALA A 345 -9.14 -8.46 47.79
CA ALA A 345 -8.88 -7.54 48.89
C ALA A 345 -7.82 -8.07 49.89
N CYS A 346 -7.24 -9.24 49.64
CA CYS A 346 -6.40 -9.99 50.58
C CYS A 346 -4.90 -9.98 50.22
N ILE A 347 -4.45 -9.05 49.36
CA ILE A 347 -3.07 -9.04 48.88
C ILE A 347 -2.47 -7.68 49.20
N ASP A 348 -1.43 -7.73 50.04
CA ASP A 348 -0.74 -6.60 50.65
C ASP A 348 -0.39 -5.47 49.67
N GLU A 349 -0.27 -4.25 50.22
CA GLU A 349 0.19 -3.00 49.58
C GLU A 349 1.52 -3.11 48.80
N ILE A 350 2.21 -4.25 48.88
CA ILE A 350 3.54 -4.50 48.31
C ILE A 350 3.47 -5.01 46.86
N SER A 351 2.37 -5.62 46.41
CA SER A 351 2.25 -6.14 45.02
C SER A 351 1.14 -5.45 44.23
N SER A 352 1.42 -5.08 42.98
CA SER A 352 0.41 -4.46 42.12
C SER A 352 -0.75 -5.44 41.86
N PRO A 353 -2.03 -5.02 41.90
CA PRO A 353 -3.16 -5.92 41.66
C PRO A 353 -3.10 -6.59 40.27
N LEU A 354 -2.45 -5.96 39.30
CA LEU A 354 -2.24 -6.49 37.96
C LEU A 354 -1.30 -7.71 37.97
N THR A 355 -0.22 -7.70 38.78
CA THR A 355 0.73 -8.82 38.84
C THR A 355 0.07 -10.07 39.41
N THR A 356 -0.76 -9.94 40.44
CA THR A 356 -1.46 -11.11 41.00
C THR A 356 -2.47 -11.68 40.01
N ILE A 357 -3.29 -10.83 39.38
CA ILE A 357 -4.25 -11.29 38.38
C ILE A 357 -3.53 -11.99 37.21
N SER A 358 -2.35 -11.50 36.83
CA SER A 358 -1.51 -12.13 35.80
C SER A 358 -1.05 -13.53 36.21
N ILE A 359 -0.60 -13.70 37.47
CA ILE A 359 -0.18 -15.02 37.98
C ILE A 359 -1.38 -15.98 38.03
N VAL A 360 -2.55 -15.52 38.50
CA VAL A 360 -3.78 -16.33 38.54
C VAL A 360 -4.19 -16.74 37.12
N HIS A 361 -4.12 -15.82 36.15
CA HIS A 361 -4.35 -16.11 34.73
C HIS A 361 -3.36 -17.15 34.21
N GLY A 362 -2.07 -17.03 34.52
CA GLY A 362 -1.02 -17.98 34.13
C GLY A 362 -1.26 -19.38 34.70
N VAL A 363 -1.55 -19.49 36.00
CA VAL A 363 -1.83 -20.78 36.65
C VAL A 363 -3.09 -21.43 36.08
N PHE A 364 -4.18 -20.68 35.93
CA PHE A 364 -5.43 -21.22 35.38
C PHE A 364 -5.26 -21.65 33.91
N SER A 365 -4.54 -20.86 33.10
CA SER A 365 -4.21 -21.21 31.72
C SER A 365 -3.30 -22.44 31.65
N GLY A 366 -2.30 -22.55 32.54
CA GLY A 366 -1.43 -23.72 32.64
C GLY A 366 -2.18 -24.99 33.00
N CYS A 367 -3.14 -24.93 33.95
CA CYS A 367 -4.01 -26.05 34.28
C CYS A 367 -4.82 -26.51 33.05
N LEU A 368 -5.42 -25.58 32.32
CA LEU A 368 -6.16 -25.92 31.11
C LEU A 368 -5.25 -26.50 30.02
N ALA A 369 -4.04 -25.97 29.85
CA ALA A 369 -3.07 -26.44 28.87
C ALA A 369 -2.61 -27.88 29.16
N SER A 370 -2.48 -28.22 30.45
CA SER A 370 -2.11 -29.56 30.89
C SER A 370 -3.25 -30.56 30.73
N LEU A 371 -4.50 -30.17 30.98
CA LEU A 371 -5.64 -31.11 31.08
C LEU A 371 -6.38 -31.33 29.75
N PHE A 372 -6.37 -30.35 28.85
CA PHE A 372 -7.20 -30.37 27.64
C PHE A 372 -6.37 -30.46 26.35
N SER A 373 -6.94 -31.07 25.32
CA SER A 373 -6.37 -31.06 23.98
C SER A 373 -6.65 -29.74 23.25
N THR A 374 -5.77 -29.39 22.31
CA THR A 374 -5.88 -28.16 21.49
C THR A 374 -7.21 -28.09 20.74
N GLU A 375 -7.75 -29.23 20.29
CA GLU A 375 -9.00 -29.30 19.53
C GLU A 375 -10.21 -28.83 20.34
N HIS A 376 -10.32 -29.31 21.58
CA HIS A 376 -11.42 -28.98 22.48
C HIS A 376 -11.38 -27.52 22.92
N LEU A 377 -10.19 -26.97 23.10
CA LEU A 377 -9.97 -25.58 23.48
C LEU A 377 -10.35 -24.63 22.33
N ILE A 378 -9.92 -24.90 21.10
CA ILE A 378 -10.19 -24.04 19.92
C ILE A 378 -11.69 -23.95 19.60
N GLU A 379 -12.44 -25.05 19.72
CA GLU A 379 -13.88 -25.06 19.42
C GLU A 379 -14.73 -24.26 20.43
N LEU A 380 -14.20 -23.99 21.63
CA LEU A 380 -14.88 -23.18 22.64
C LEU A 380 -14.81 -21.67 22.37
N LEU A 381 -13.77 -21.24 21.65
CA LEU A 381 -13.37 -19.84 21.52
C LEU A 381 -14.15 -19.08 20.45
N SER A 382 -14.45 -19.74 19.32
CA SER A 382 -14.97 -19.06 18.12
C SER A 382 -16.33 -18.38 18.35
N ILE A 383 -17.21 -18.97 19.18
CA ILE A 383 -18.51 -18.37 19.53
C ILE A 383 -18.32 -17.08 20.35
N GLY A 384 -17.40 -17.10 21.32
CA GLY A 384 -17.14 -15.96 22.21
C GLY A 384 -16.66 -14.73 21.45
N THR A 385 -15.67 -14.89 20.59
CA THR A 385 -15.10 -13.79 19.78
C THR A 385 -16.14 -13.23 18.81
N LEU A 386 -16.85 -14.09 18.07
CA LEU A 386 -17.89 -13.66 17.14
C LEU A 386 -19.04 -12.95 17.87
N LEU A 387 -19.43 -13.44 19.05
CA LEU A 387 -20.45 -12.80 19.88
C LEU A 387 -19.98 -11.42 20.36
N ALA A 388 -18.75 -11.29 20.83
CA ALA A 388 -18.18 -10.01 21.26
C ALA A 388 -18.19 -8.98 20.12
N TYR A 389 -17.76 -9.36 18.92
CA TYR A 389 -17.72 -8.44 17.77
C TYR A 389 -19.12 -8.07 17.28
N THR A 390 -20.06 -9.01 17.32
CA THR A 390 -21.48 -8.74 17.04
C THR A 390 -22.04 -7.72 18.04
N LEU A 391 -21.74 -7.87 19.33
CA LEU A 391 -22.21 -6.96 20.38
C LEU A 391 -21.55 -5.58 20.32
N VAL A 392 -20.30 -5.48 19.86
CA VAL A 392 -19.64 -4.18 19.60
C VAL A 392 -20.28 -3.48 18.39
N ALA A 393 -20.61 -4.20 17.32
CA ALA A 393 -21.33 -3.65 16.18
C ALA A 393 -22.76 -3.21 16.55
N ILE A 394 -23.45 -3.95 17.42
CA ILE A 394 -24.74 -3.54 17.99
C ILE A 394 -24.56 -2.27 18.85
N SER A 395 -23.51 -2.25 19.67
CA SER A 395 -23.20 -1.12 20.55
C SER A 395 -22.98 0.17 19.75
N ILE A 396 -22.33 0.11 18.58
CA ILE A 396 -22.02 1.32 17.80
C ILE A 396 -23.28 1.87 17.13
N LEU A 397 -24.16 0.96 16.71
CA LEU A 397 -25.46 1.31 16.18
C LEU A 397 -26.32 2.02 17.24
N LEU A 398 -26.34 1.51 18.48
CA LEU A 398 -27.11 2.10 19.59
C LEU A 398 -26.51 3.39 20.15
N ALA A 399 -25.18 3.52 20.18
CA ALA A 399 -24.51 4.71 20.70
C ALA A 399 -24.90 6.00 19.95
N ARG A 400 -25.35 5.89 18.69
CA ARG A 400 -25.83 7.01 17.89
C ARG A 400 -27.21 7.53 18.32
N TYR A 401 -27.95 6.76 19.12
CA TYR A 401 -29.30 7.08 19.58
C TYR A 401 -29.38 7.31 21.09
N GLN A 402 -28.25 7.32 21.80
CA GLN A 402 -28.22 7.55 23.25
C GLN A 402 -28.30 9.06 23.62
N PRO A 403 -29.14 9.44 24.60
CA PRO A 403 -29.22 10.80 25.11
C PRO A 403 -27.98 11.16 25.96
N GLY A 404 -27.47 12.40 25.83
CA GLY A 404 -26.52 13.00 26.79
C GLY A 404 -25.02 12.76 26.57
N VAL A 405 -24.61 12.12 25.46
CA VAL A 405 -23.19 11.85 25.17
C VAL A 405 -22.40 13.14 24.85
N GLU A 406 -23.05 14.19 24.35
CA GLU A 406 -22.42 15.45 23.93
C GLU A 406 -21.85 16.29 25.08
N SER A 407 -22.47 16.31 26.27
CA SER A 407 -22.10 17.29 27.32
C SER A 407 -21.02 16.82 28.29
N GLN A 408 -20.87 15.51 28.52
CA GLN A 408 -20.02 14.99 29.60
C GLN A 408 -18.56 14.71 29.18
N VAL A 409 -18.32 14.41 27.90
CA VAL A 409 -16.97 14.14 27.38
C VAL A 409 -16.23 15.45 27.06
N TYR A 410 -16.94 16.44 26.51
CA TYR A 410 -16.38 17.74 26.12
C TYR A 410 -16.19 18.72 27.29
N GLY A 411 -17.04 18.67 28.31
CA GLY A 411 -17.00 19.63 29.43
C GLY A 411 -15.73 19.56 30.28
N LYS A 412 -15.00 18.44 30.31
CA LYS A 412 -13.70 18.30 31.00
C LYS A 412 -12.51 18.32 30.06
N ALA A 413 -12.59 17.74 28.86
CA ALA A 413 -11.49 17.79 27.89
C ALA A 413 -11.23 19.23 27.43
N ALA A 414 -12.27 19.99 27.09
CA ALA A 414 -12.15 21.42 26.78
C ALA A 414 -11.72 22.24 28.02
N LYS A 415 -12.04 21.79 29.24
CA LYS A 415 -11.60 22.44 30.47
C LYS A 415 -10.12 22.16 30.76
N LEU A 416 -9.64 20.94 30.54
CA LEU A 416 -8.25 20.52 30.73
C LEU A 416 -7.33 21.04 29.62
N GLU A 417 -7.83 21.13 28.39
CA GLU A 417 -7.15 21.74 27.25
C GLU A 417 -7.09 23.26 27.43
N ARG A 418 -8.18 23.91 27.90
CA ARG A 418 -8.12 25.30 28.40
C ARG A 418 -7.21 25.47 29.61
N THR A 419 -7.11 24.50 30.52
CA THR A 419 -6.21 24.61 31.68
C THR A 419 -4.76 24.44 31.24
N ASN A 420 -4.49 23.63 30.22
CA ASN A 420 -3.16 23.45 29.62
C ASN A 420 -2.76 24.62 28.71
N GLU A 421 -3.71 25.23 27.99
CA GLU A 421 -3.52 26.49 27.25
C GLU A 421 -3.40 27.69 28.20
N TRP A 422 -4.11 27.67 29.32
CA TRP A 422 -3.99 28.62 30.43
C TRP A 422 -2.63 28.49 31.14
N LEU A 423 -2.18 27.26 31.44
CA LEU A 423 -0.83 26.99 31.98
C LEU A 423 0.28 27.36 30.99
N LYS A 424 0.07 27.16 29.68
CA LYS A 424 0.96 27.63 28.61
C LYS A 424 0.97 29.15 28.46
N SER A 425 -0.15 29.82 28.72
CA SER A 425 -0.24 31.29 28.67
C SER A 425 0.22 31.97 29.95
N ILE A 426 0.36 31.24 31.07
CA ILE A 426 1.03 31.72 32.29
C ILE A 426 2.56 31.62 32.19
N THR A 427 3.08 30.69 31.37
CA THR A 427 4.53 30.42 31.24
C THR A 427 5.23 31.22 30.16
N LEU A 428 4.50 32.01 29.36
CA LEU A 428 5.04 32.95 28.36
C LEU A 428 4.56 34.36 28.72
N GLU A 429 5.50 35.21 29.12
CA GLU A 429 5.26 36.56 29.64
C GLU A 429 4.60 37.52 28.64
N SER A 430 3.56 38.19 29.15
CA SER A 430 3.05 39.55 28.87
C SER A 430 3.11 40.14 27.44
N ARG A 431 1.95 40.30 26.80
CA ARG A 431 1.28 41.62 26.59
C ARG A 431 -0.06 41.49 25.82
N TYR A 432 -1.08 42.12 26.41
CA TYR A 432 -2.47 42.41 25.98
C TYR A 432 -3.52 41.28 25.92
N PRO A 433 -4.74 41.52 26.45
CA PRO A 433 -5.85 40.56 26.40
C PRO A 433 -6.63 40.67 25.06
N PRO A 434 -7.23 39.57 24.54
CA PRO A 434 -8.15 39.65 23.41
C PRO A 434 -9.54 40.13 23.88
N PRO A 435 -10.39 40.67 22.99
CA PRO A 435 -11.64 41.32 23.37
C PRO A 435 -12.74 40.33 23.76
N PHE A 436 -13.57 40.73 24.73
CA PHE A 436 -14.78 40.03 25.15
C PHE A 436 -15.78 39.94 23.98
N PHE A 437 -16.03 38.71 23.51
CA PHE A 437 -17.16 38.40 22.64
C PHE A 437 -18.44 38.24 23.48
N ASP A 438 -19.49 38.97 23.11
CA ASP A 438 -20.83 38.85 23.67
C ASP A 438 -21.35 37.41 23.45
N GLN A 439 -21.35 36.62 24.54
CA GLN A 439 -21.75 35.22 24.57
C GLN A 439 -23.23 35.02 24.24
N SER A 440 -24.07 36.06 24.37
CA SER A 440 -25.52 35.93 24.32
C SER A 440 -26.10 35.69 22.91
N GLU A 441 -25.46 36.18 21.84
CA GLU A 441 -25.92 35.97 20.45
C GLU A 441 -25.39 34.67 19.82
N LEU A 442 -24.19 34.22 20.21
CA LEU A 442 -23.69 32.90 19.83
C LEU A 442 -24.47 31.81 20.56
N GLU A 443 -24.78 32.00 21.84
CA GLU A 443 -25.75 31.15 22.54
C GLU A 443 -27.11 31.21 21.86
N LYS A 444 -27.68 32.39 21.53
CA LYS A 444 -28.97 32.43 20.82
C LYS A 444 -28.93 31.75 19.45
N SER A 445 -27.85 31.86 18.67
CA SER A 445 -27.75 31.25 17.33
C SER A 445 -27.46 29.74 17.36
N ASP A 446 -26.71 29.25 18.35
CA ASP A 446 -26.47 27.82 18.57
C ASP A 446 -27.63 27.18 19.38
N ILE A 447 -28.37 27.95 20.19
CA ILE A 447 -29.68 27.57 20.75
C ILE A 447 -30.73 27.52 19.64
N GLN A 448 -30.73 28.46 18.69
CA GLN A 448 -31.67 28.48 17.56
C GLN A 448 -31.34 27.41 16.50
N LYS A 449 -30.06 27.07 16.25
CA LYS A 449 -29.67 25.90 15.44
C LYS A 449 -29.85 24.58 16.19
N SER A 450 -29.59 24.50 17.50
CA SER A 450 -29.84 23.29 18.29
C SER A 450 -31.33 23.04 18.57
N ASN A 451 -32.18 24.08 18.54
CA ASN A 451 -33.63 23.96 18.61
C ASN A 451 -34.27 23.42 17.32
N THR A 452 -33.57 23.43 16.18
CA THR A 452 -34.10 22.87 14.91
C THR A 452 -33.87 21.36 14.73
N ARG A 453 -32.94 20.76 15.48
CA ARG A 453 -32.67 19.31 15.42
C ARG A 453 -33.18 18.62 16.69
N LYS A 454 -34.17 17.73 16.55
CA LYS A 454 -34.63 16.87 17.65
C LYS A 454 -33.44 16.07 18.18
N LYS A 455 -33.03 16.33 19.43
CA LYS A 455 -31.99 15.54 20.12
C LYS A 455 -32.55 14.16 20.50
N PRO A 456 -31.69 13.13 20.59
CA PRO A 456 -32.13 11.83 21.06
C PRO A 456 -32.57 11.93 22.52
N ASN A 457 -33.78 11.46 22.81
CA ASN A 457 -34.33 11.37 24.16
C ASN A 457 -34.29 9.90 24.63
N THR A 458 -34.62 9.65 25.90
CA THR A 458 -34.71 8.27 26.45
C THR A 458 -35.65 7.39 25.63
N MET A 459 -36.79 7.93 25.18
CA MET A 459 -37.74 7.25 24.30
C MET A 459 -37.15 6.92 22.91
N THR A 460 -36.28 7.79 22.37
CA THR A 460 -35.56 7.53 21.11
C THR A 460 -34.61 6.35 21.26
N ARG A 461 -33.85 6.32 22.37
CA ARG A 461 -32.94 5.21 22.67
C ARG A 461 -33.69 3.89 22.81
N ASP A 462 -34.81 3.90 23.54
CA ASP A 462 -35.58 2.68 23.79
C ASP A 462 -36.23 2.17 22.48
N ASN A 463 -36.75 3.07 21.63
CA ASN A 463 -37.24 2.73 20.28
C ASN A 463 -36.13 2.18 19.37
N ALA A 464 -34.95 2.81 19.38
CA ALA A 464 -33.80 2.33 18.62
C ALA A 464 -33.33 0.96 19.12
N THR A 465 -33.33 0.73 20.44
CA THR A 465 -32.98 -0.56 21.04
C THR A 465 -33.94 -1.65 20.60
N PHE A 466 -35.25 -1.37 20.60
CA PHE A 466 -36.26 -2.29 20.09
C PHE A 466 -36.09 -2.59 18.59
N ALA A 467 -35.81 -1.56 17.79
CA ALA A 467 -35.57 -1.72 16.35
C ALA A 467 -34.32 -2.55 16.04
N VAL A 468 -33.22 -2.32 16.77
CA VAL A 468 -32.00 -3.11 16.65
C VAL A 468 -32.24 -4.56 17.10
N PHE A 469 -33.02 -4.79 18.15
CA PHE A 469 -33.40 -6.13 18.57
C PHE A 469 -34.19 -6.88 17.49
N LEU A 470 -35.20 -6.25 16.88
CA LEU A 470 -35.95 -6.83 15.76
C LEU A 470 -35.04 -7.08 14.55
N LEU A 471 -34.12 -6.16 14.26
CA LEU A 471 -33.14 -6.31 13.20
C LEU A 471 -32.25 -7.52 13.43
N VAL A 472 -31.66 -7.66 14.62
CA VAL A 472 -30.83 -8.84 14.98
C VAL A 472 -31.64 -10.13 14.89
N LEU A 473 -32.89 -10.15 15.37
CA LEU A 473 -33.76 -11.32 15.27
C LEU A 473 -34.04 -11.71 13.80
N SER A 474 -34.33 -10.73 12.94
CA SER A 474 -34.58 -10.95 11.52
C SER A 474 -33.32 -11.41 10.76
N LEU A 475 -32.14 -10.89 11.11
CA LEU A 475 -30.86 -11.33 10.55
C LEU A 475 -30.50 -12.75 10.99
N SER A 476 -30.78 -13.11 12.26
CA SER A 476 -30.61 -14.48 12.76
C SER A 476 -31.56 -15.46 12.07
N CYS A 477 -32.80 -15.06 11.83
CA CYS A 477 -33.75 -15.88 11.07
C CYS A 477 -33.28 -16.09 9.62
N LEU A 478 -32.82 -15.02 8.95
CA LEU A 478 -32.26 -15.10 7.60
C LEU A 478 -31.02 -16.01 7.54
N ALA A 479 -30.10 -15.88 8.49
CA ALA A 479 -28.91 -16.73 8.57
C ALA A 479 -29.29 -18.21 8.77
N ALA A 480 -30.24 -18.50 9.67
CA ALA A 480 -30.73 -19.86 9.88
C ALA A 480 -31.37 -20.46 8.59
N VAL A 481 -32.15 -19.66 7.85
CA VAL A 481 -32.73 -20.08 6.56
C VAL A 481 -31.64 -20.35 5.52
N LEU A 482 -30.64 -19.47 5.40
CA LEU A 482 -29.53 -19.67 4.47
C LEU A 482 -28.70 -20.93 4.78
N MET A 483 -28.44 -21.20 6.06
CA MET A 483 -27.69 -22.39 6.48
C MET A 483 -28.46 -23.69 6.23
N THR A 484 -29.77 -23.67 6.49
CA THR A 484 -30.65 -24.83 6.24
C THR A 484 -30.83 -25.10 4.74
N MET A 485 -30.87 -24.07 3.91
CA MET A 485 -30.82 -24.20 2.44
C MET A 485 -29.48 -24.78 1.98
N SER A 486 -28.36 -24.33 2.55
CA SER A 486 -27.03 -24.81 2.17
C SER A 486 -26.76 -26.28 2.56
N ASN A 487 -27.42 -26.79 3.60
CA ASN A 487 -27.27 -28.18 4.07
C ASN A 487 -28.08 -29.21 3.27
N GLY A 488 -28.83 -28.78 2.24
CA GLY A 488 -29.63 -29.69 1.41
C GLY A 488 -30.78 -30.39 2.14
N ILE A 489 -31.01 -30.06 3.43
CA ILE A 489 -32.15 -30.51 4.23
C ILE A 489 -33.46 -29.97 3.64
N LEU A 490 -33.40 -28.79 3.00
CA LEU A 490 -34.50 -28.15 2.29
C LEU A 490 -34.38 -28.36 0.77
N LYS A 491 -34.38 -29.61 0.30
CA LYS A 491 -34.62 -29.88 -1.11
C LYS A 491 -36.11 -29.65 -1.42
N ALA A 492 -36.42 -28.46 -1.94
CA ALA A 492 -37.67 -28.11 -2.61
C ALA A 492 -38.91 -27.76 -1.75
N GLU A 493 -38.79 -26.89 -0.75
CA GLU A 493 -40.00 -26.33 -0.10
C GLU A 493 -40.10 -24.80 -0.19
N SER A 494 -41.24 -24.33 -0.73
CA SER A 494 -41.56 -22.91 -0.98
C SER A 494 -41.55 -22.04 0.29
N TRP A 495 -41.70 -22.63 1.48
CA TRP A 495 -41.71 -21.89 2.74
C TRP A 495 -40.34 -21.31 3.11
N ALA A 496 -39.23 -21.90 2.67
CA ALA A 496 -37.89 -21.39 2.96
C ALA A 496 -37.62 -20.06 2.23
N PHE A 497 -38.02 -19.99 0.95
CA PHE A 497 -37.99 -18.74 0.18
C PHE A 497 -38.96 -17.70 0.75
N PHE A 498 -40.14 -18.12 1.23
CA PHE A 498 -41.06 -17.24 1.93
C PHE A 498 -40.49 -16.71 3.24
N ALA A 499 -39.85 -17.56 4.05
CA ALA A 499 -39.20 -17.17 5.30
C ALA A 499 -38.01 -16.22 5.09
N ALA A 500 -37.20 -16.46 4.04
CA ALA A 500 -36.13 -15.54 3.62
C ALA A 500 -36.71 -14.18 3.17
N GLY A 501 -37.77 -14.20 2.35
CA GLY A 501 -38.47 -13.00 1.90
C GLY A 501 -39.07 -12.19 3.05
N MET A 502 -39.76 -12.86 3.98
CA MET A 502 -40.32 -12.23 5.19
C MET A 502 -39.23 -11.64 6.09
N SER A 503 -38.12 -12.35 6.27
CA SER A 503 -36.96 -11.83 7.02
C SER A 503 -36.40 -10.57 6.35
N GLY A 504 -36.30 -10.55 5.01
CA GLY A 504 -35.91 -9.36 4.24
C GLY A 504 -36.83 -8.16 4.47
N VAL A 505 -38.15 -8.37 4.48
CA VAL A 505 -39.13 -7.31 4.78
C VAL A 505 -38.94 -6.74 6.18
N PHE A 506 -38.75 -7.60 7.20
CA PHE A 506 -38.52 -7.15 8.58
C PHE A 506 -37.20 -6.38 8.73
N ILE A 507 -36.13 -6.78 8.02
CA ILE A 507 -34.86 -6.05 7.99
C ILE A 507 -35.08 -4.66 7.43
N VAL A 508 -35.72 -4.54 6.25
CA VAL A 508 -35.99 -3.25 5.61
C VAL A 508 -36.86 -2.37 6.50
N ALA A 509 -37.91 -2.93 7.10
CA ALA A 509 -38.78 -2.21 8.04
C ALA A 509 -38.02 -1.70 9.27
N ALA A 510 -37.16 -2.53 9.87
CA ALA A 510 -36.34 -2.15 11.01
C ALA A 510 -35.32 -1.07 10.66
N VAL A 511 -34.69 -1.12 9.47
CA VAL A 511 -33.76 -0.09 8.99
C VAL A 511 -34.48 1.23 8.69
N ILE A 512 -35.65 1.20 8.06
CA ILE A 512 -36.47 2.40 7.84
C ILE A 512 -36.88 3.01 9.18
N PHE A 513 -37.30 2.18 10.14
CA PHE A 513 -37.66 2.66 11.47
C PHE A 513 -36.46 3.28 12.21
N LEU A 514 -35.28 2.66 12.11
CA LEU A 514 -34.05 3.12 12.74
C LEU A 514 -33.50 4.42 12.10
N THR A 515 -33.60 4.55 10.78
CA THR A 515 -33.18 5.77 10.06
C THR A 515 -34.09 6.97 10.33
N ARG A 516 -35.34 6.74 10.75
CA ARG A 516 -36.30 7.77 11.16
C ARG A 516 -36.10 8.27 12.60
N GLN A 517 -35.32 7.58 13.43
CA GLN A 517 -35.03 8.04 14.79
C GLN A 517 -34.01 9.20 14.79
N PRO A 518 -34.16 10.23 15.65
CA PRO A 518 -33.18 11.31 15.77
C PRO A 518 -31.82 10.78 16.22
N LYS A 519 -30.76 11.20 15.53
CA LYS A 519 -29.38 10.74 15.73
C LYS A 519 -28.55 11.79 16.47
N ASN A 520 -27.56 11.32 17.22
CA ASN A 520 -26.50 12.14 17.77
C ASN A 520 -25.51 12.53 16.65
N HIS A 521 -25.21 13.83 16.53
CA HIS A 521 -24.37 14.40 15.49
C HIS A 521 -22.98 14.82 15.99
N ALA A 522 -22.58 14.39 17.20
CA ALA A 522 -21.23 14.62 17.71
C ALA A 522 -20.16 14.12 16.72
N GLU A 523 -19.25 15.00 16.32
CA GLU A 523 -18.13 14.66 15.43
C GLU A 523 -16.99 14.02 16.24
N PHE A 524 -16.42 12.93 15.71
CA PHE A 524 -15.34 12.16 16.35
C PHE A 524 -14.16 12.01 15.40
N PRO A 525 -12.93 11.75 15.90
CA PRO A 525 -11.75 11.59 15.04
C PRO A 525 -11.98 10.58 13.90
N ILE A 526 -12.63 9.46 14.21
CA ILE A 526 -12.97 8.40 13.25
C ILE A 526 -14.42 7.98 13.47
N MET A 527 -15.19 7.91 12.38
CA MET A 527 -16.54 7.38 12.35
C MET A 527 -16.61 6.20 11.39
N VAL A 528 -17.41 5.18 11.72
CA VAL A 528 -17.70 4.08 10.80
C VAL A 528 -18.34 4.63 9.52
N PRO A 529 -17.74 4.41 8.33
CA PRO A 529 -18.30 4.87 7.06
C PRO A 529 -19.62 4.15 6.77
N CYS A 530 -20.52 4.83 6.05
CA CYS A 530 -21.82 4.26 5.63
C CYS A 530 -22.72 3.75 6.78
N SER A 531 -22.59 4.27 8.01
CA SER A 531 -23.51 3.94 9.11
C SER A 531 -24.94 4.39 8.78
N PRO A 532 -25.98 3.52 8.88
CA PRO A 532 -26.02 2.28 9.66
C PRO A 532 -25.68 0.98 8.92
N TRP A 533 -25.41 1.01 7.61
CA TRP A 533 -25.26 -0.18 6.77
C TRP A 533 -24.05 -1.04 7.13
N LEU A 534 -22.88 -0.42 7.35
CA LEU A 534 -21.67 -1.19 7.66
C LEU A 534 -21.81 -2.00 8.96
N PRO A 535 -22.25 -1.44 10.11
CA PRO A 535 -22.53 -2.23 11.31
C PRO A 535 -23.57 -3.34 11.10
N ILE A 536 -24.61 -3.11 10.27
CA ILE A 536 -25.62 -4.12 9.96
C ILE A 536 -25.01 -5.29 9.19
N ILE A 537 -24.15 -5.02 8.20
CA ILE A 537 -23.43 -6.04 7.45
C ILE A 537 -22.49 -6.81 8.39
N THR A 538 -21.76 -6.13 9.28
CA THR A 538 -20.93 -6.78 10.29
C THR A 538 -21.73 -7.73 11.18
N ILE A 539 -22.90 -7.28 11.67
CA ILE A 539 -23.81 -8.12 12.48
C ILE A 539 -24.26 -9.34 11.68
N PHE A 540 -24.68 -9.16 10.43
CA PHE A 540 -25.16 -10.25 9.59
C PHE A 540 -24.07 -11.30 9.31
N VAL A 541 -22.87 -10.87 8.91
CA VAL A 541 -21.76 -11.77 8.60
C VAL A 541 -21.32 -12.54 9.86
N ASN A 542 -21.25 -11.89 11.02
CA ASN A 542 -20.89 -12.57 12.27
C ASN A 542 -21.97 -13.58 12.69
N ILE A 543 -23.26 -13.25 12.57
CA ILE A 543 -24.37 -14.18 12.84
C ILE A 543 -24.33 -15.36 11.87
N LEU A 544 -24.06 -15.12 10.58
CA LEU A 544 -23.92 -16.17 9.58
C LEU A 544 -22.77 -17.13 9.93
N LEU A 545 -21.62 -16.62 10.35
CA LEU A 545 -20.48 -17.43 10.79
C LEU A 545 -20.81 -18.20 12.09
N ILE A 546 -21.48 -17.57 13.05
CA ILE A 546 -21.95 -18.26 14.27
C ILE A 546 -22.88 -19.42 13.91
N SER A 547 -23.79 -19.23 12.95
CA SER A 547 -24.71 -20.28 12.51
C SER A 547 -24.03 -21.44 11.77
N GLY A 548 -22.78 -21.25 11.29
CA GLY A 548 -21.93 -22.27 10.69
C GLY A 548 -21.16 -23.15 11.66
N LEU A 549 -21.28 -22.90 12.97
CA LEU A 549 -20.61 -23.70 14.00
C LEU A 549 -21.42 -24.93 14.41
N ASP A 550 -20.71 -25.90 14.97
CA ASP A 550 -21.29 -27.18 15.36
C ASP A 550 -22.21 -27.02 16.57
N TYR A 551 -23.29 -27.80 16.61
CA TYR A 551 -24.20 -27.82 17.77
C TYR A 551 -23.45 -28.03 19.09
N LEU A 552 -22.43 -28.90 19.08
CA LEU A 552 -21.59 -29.16 20.24
C LEU A 552 -20.83 -27.91 20.72
N SER A 553 -20.43 -27.01 19.82
CA SER A 553 -19.81 -25.73 20.18
C SER A 553 -20.77 -24.86 20.97
N PHE A 554 -22.06 -24.79 20.59
CA PHE A 554 -23.07 -24.04 21.35
C PHE A 554 -23.32 -24.62 22.74
N VAL A 555 -23.40 -25.95 22.86
CA VAL A 555 -23.57 -26.63 24.15
C VAL A 555 -22.38 -26.31 25.07
N ARG A 556 -21.16 -26.42 24.55
CA ARG A 556 -19.94 -26.14 25.33
C ARG A 556 -19.86 -24.66 25.72
N PHE A 557 -20.13 -23.73 24.80
CA PHE A 557 -20.19 -22.29 25.11
C PHE A 557 -21.22 -21.99 26.21
N GLY A 558 -22.41 -22.59 26.12
CA GLY A 558 -23.44 -22.50 27.15
C GLY A 558 -22.97 -23.02 28.50
N ALA A 559 -22.32 -24.19 28.54
CA ALA A 559 -21.78 -24.78 29.76
C ALA A 559 -20.76 -23.86 30.46
N TRP A 560 -19.89 -23.21 29.69
CA TRP A 560 -18.90 -22.26 30.22
C TRP A 560 -19.46 -20.89 30.59
N LEU A 561 -20.61 -20.52 30.05
CA LEU A 561 -21.33 -19.30 30.43
C LEU A 561 -22.04 -19.46 31.79
N ILE A 562 -22.47 -20.67 32.14
CA ILE A 562 -23.20 -20.96 33.41
C ILE A 562 -22.44 -20.47 34.65
N PRO A 563 -21.15 -20.81 34.87
CA PRO A 563 -20.40 -20.30 36.02
C PRO A 563 -20.35 -18.77 36.08
N GLY A 564 -20.17 -18.11 34.93
CA GLY A 564 -20.23 -16.65 34.83
C GLY A 564 -21.59 -16.11 35.27
N MET A 565 -22.68 -16.69 34.77
CA MET A 565 -24.04 -16.26 35.13
C MET A 565 -24.35 -16.50 36.62
N ILE A 566 -23.81 -17.56 37.23
CA ILE A 566 -23.91 -17.80 38.68
C ILE A 566 -23.16 -16.69 39.44
N ILE A 567 -21.95 -16.33 39.04
CA ILE A 567 -21.17 -15.24 39.67
C ILE A 567 -21.92 -13.91 39.53
N TYR A 568 -22.47 -13.60 38.35
CA TYR A 568 -23.24 -12.38 38.13
C TYR A 568 -24.49 -12.32 39.01
N THR A 569 -25.27 -13.40 39.07
CA THR A 569 -26.54 -13.42 39.82
C THR A 569 -26.33 -13.39 41.34
N LEU A 570 -25.32 -14.10 41.85
CA LEU A 570 -25.01 -14.16 43.28
C LEU A 570 -24.28 -12.90 43.78
N TYR A 571 -23.35 -12.36 42.98
CA TYR A 571 -22.46 -11.28 43.39
C TYR A 571 -22.63 -10.01 42.55
N GLY A 572 -22.34 -10.07 41.24
CA GLY A 572 -22.19 -8.89 40.37
C GLY A 572 -23.43 -7.98 40.33
N TYR A 573 -24.62 -8.56 40.21
CA TYR A 573 -25.90 -7.86 40.17
C TYR A 573 -26.18 -7.01 41.42
N ARG A 574 -25.70 -7.44 42.59
CA ARG A 574 -25.92 -6.77 43.89
C ARG A 574 -24.81 -5.77 44.23
N ARG A 575 -23.56 -6.06 43.85
CA ARG A 575 -22.35 -5.30 44.22
C ARG A 575 -21.85 -4.35 43.13
N SER A 576 -22.45 -4.36 41.94
CA SER A 576 -22.16 -3.40 40.87
C SER A 576 -22.17 -1.96 41.41
N LYS A 577 -21.17 -1.16 41.05
CA LYS A 577 -21.09 0.25 41.47
C LYS A 577 -22.31 1.07 41.04
N GLU A 578 -22.94 0.72 39.92
CA GLU A 578 -24.18 1.36 39.46
C GLU A 578 -25.40 0.94 40.29
N ALA A 579 -25.38 -0.25 40.90
CA ALA A 579 -26.40 -0.68 41.87
C ALA A 579 -26.32 0.08 43.20
N LEU A 580 -25.11 0.49 43.58
CA LEU A 580 -24.81 1.13 44.87
C LEU A 580 -24.93 2.67 44.86
N LYS A 581 -25.26 3.30 43.72
CA LYS A 581 -25.45 4.75 43.65
C LYS A 581 -26.66 5.20 44.48
N PRO A 582 -26.53 6.21 45.37
CA PRO A 582 -27.68 6.78 46.06
C PRO A 582 -28.64 7.39 45.02
N LYS A 583 -29.94 7.11 45.15
CA LYS A 583 -30.97 7.74 44.32
C LYS A 583 -30.88 9.25 44.54
N LYS A 584 -30.70 10.04 43.46
CA LYS A 584 -30.90 11.49 43.53
C LYS A 584 -32.33 11.75 44.04
N SER A 585 -32.44 12.44 45.18
CA SER A 585 -33.70 13.04 45.62
C SER A 585 -34.17 14.02 44.54
N THR A 586 -35.45 13.93 44.21
CA THR A 586 -36.18 14.98 43.51
C THR A 586 -36.47 16.09 44.51
N GLU A 587 -35.80 17.23 44.38
CA GLU A 587 -36.16 18.55 44.95
C GLU A 587 -35.11 19.52 44.36
N GLY A 588 -35.45 20.69 43.81
CA GLY A 588 -36.26 21.69 44.50
C GLY A 588 -35.41 22.32 45.61
N ASP A 589 -34.27 22.93 45.26
CA ASP A 589 -33.52 23.91 46.07
C ASP A 589 -32.24 24.30 45.32
N PHE A 590 -32.30 25.42 44.60
CA PHE A 590 -31.12 26.22 44.32
C PHE A 590 -31.38 27.60 44.93
N ILE A 591 -30.63 27.91 45.99
CA ILE A 591 -30.59 29.22 46.61
C ILE A 591 -29.94 30.18 45.61
N LEU A 592 -30.72 31.15 45.15
CA LEU A 592 -30.25 32.31 44.39
C LEU A 592 -29.37 33.17 45.30
N PHE A 593 -28.12 33.37 44.92
CA PHE A 593 -27.37 34.57 45.30
C PHE A 593 -27.35 35.48 44.07
N GLU A 594 -28.15 36.54 44.13
CA GLU A 594 -27.94 37.75 43.32
C GLU A 594 -26.75 38.51 43.91
N ASN A 595 -25.84 38.94 43.05
CA ASN A 595 -25.06 40.15 43.31
C ASN A 595 -25.11 40.99 42.02
N PRO A 596 -25.62 42.23 42.08
CA PRO A 596 -25.72 43.11 40.93
C PRO A 596 -24.37 43.78 40.74
N ASP A 597 -23.80 43.69 39.54
CA ASP A 597 -23.04 44.79 38.94
C ASP A 597 -22.54 44.38 37.56
N VAL A 598 -22.51 45.39 36.69
CA VAL A 598 -21.97 45.45 35.33
C VAL A 598 -22.99 45.20 34.21
N ASP A 599 -23.49 46.32 33.71
CA ASP A 599 -24.24 46.48 32.47
C ASP A 599 -23.32 47.08 31.37
N ALA A 600 -23.62 46.68 30.13
CA ALA A 600 -23.36 47.34 28.84
C ALA A 600 -21.94 47.49 28.23
N SER A 601 -21.71 46.63 27.21
CA SER A 601 -21.50 46.97 25.77
C SER A 601 -20.19 47.64 25.29
N PHE A 602 -19.47 46.96 24.37
CA PHE A 602 -19.03 47.50 23.05
C PHE A 602 -18.58 46.37 22.09
N LYS A 603 -19.06 46.42 20.84
CA LYS A 603 -18.77 45.55 19.68
C LYS A 603 -17.42 45.90 19.04
N TYR A 604 -16.64 44.91 18.58
CA TYR A 604 -15.86 45.01 17.33
C TYR A 604 -15.60 43.63 16.66
N ILE A 605 -15.83 43.64 15.34
CA ILE A 605 -15.43 42.80 14.19
C ILE A 605 -14.94 41.34 14.40
N GLN A 606 -15.62 40.41 13.71
CA GLN A 606 -15.28 38.98 13.58
C GLN A 606 -14.23 38.69 12.48
N PRO A 607 -13.50 37.56 12.60
CA PRO A 607 -13.17 36.72 11.46
C PRO A 607 -13.81 35.30 11.55
N LYS A 608 -13.99 34.67 10.39
CA LYS A 608 -14.85 33.53 10.05
C LYS A 608 -14.54 32.18 10.75
N ARG A 609 -15.59 31.37 10.95
CA ARG A 609 -15.64 29.96 11.42
C ARG A 609 -14.71 28.99 10.65
N LYS A 610 -14.06 28.05 11.36
CA LYS A 610 -13.36 26.87 10.79
C LYS A 610 -14.22 25.58 10.85
N PRO A 611 -14.09 24.64 9.88
CA PRO A 611 -14.93 23.44 9.78
C PRO A 611 -14.36 22.17 10.48
N SER A 612 -15.23 21.17 10.61
CA SER A 612 -15.11 19.79 11.14
C SER A 612 -13.74 19.06 11.11
N PHE A 613 -13.31 18.49 12.25
CA PHE A 613 -12.01 17.84 12.49
C PHE A 613 -11.85 16.43 11.85
N SER A 614 -12.94 15.70 11.58
CA SER A 614 -12.88 14.33 10.99
C SER A 614 -12.82 14.36 9.46
N TRP A 615 -13.56 15.28 8.84
CA TRP A 615 -13.30 15.67 7.46
C TRP A 615 -11.86 16.11 7.34
N MET A 616 -11.32 16.87 8.30
CA MET A 616 -9.92 17.26 8.29
C MET A 616 -8.94 16.07 8.36
N ILE A 617 -9.23 14.93 9.01
CA ILE A 617 -8.29 13.77 8.99
C ILE A 617 -8.41 12.99 7.70
N CYS A 618 -9.61 12.62 7.24
CA CYS A 618 -9.76 11.89 5.97
C CYS A 618 -9.37 12.76 4.78
N LYS A 619 -9.72 14.05 4.81
CA LYS A 619 -9.24 15.03 3.86
C LYS A 619 -7.74 15.21 4.02
N LYS A 620 -7.17 15.35 5.20
CA LYS A 620 -5.69 15.46 5.34
C LYS A 620 -4.98 14.19 4.89
N LEU A 621 -5.55 12.99 5.11
CA LEU A 621 -4.96 11.73 4.65
C LEU A 621 -5.09 11.59 3.12
N LEU A 622 -6.23 11.99 2.55
CA LEU A 622 -6.45 12.04 1.10
C LEU A 622 -5.58 13.11 0.43
N ASP A 623 -5.57 14.34 0.97
CA ASP A 623 -4.70 15.45 0.59
C ASP A 623 -3.23 15.05 0.73
N ASN A 624 -2.87 14.25 1.75
CA ASN A 624 -1.51 13.73 1.92
C ASN A 624 -1.13 12.67 0.88
N LEU A 625 -2.08 11.83 0.43
CA LEU A 625 -1.84 10.81 -0.59
C LEU A 625 -1.90 11.38 -2.02
N ILE A 626 -2.63 12.49 -2.21
CA ILE A 626 -2.82 13.20 -3.48
C ILE A 626 -1.95 14.48 -3.54
N ARG A 627 -0.96 14.65 -2.65
CA ARG A 627 -0.04 15.80 -2.71
C ARG A 627 0.57 15.88 -4.10
N LYS A 628 0.48 17.05 -4.70
CA LYS A 628 1.10 17.36 -5.99
C LYS A 628 2.35 18.20 -5.71
N LYS A 629 3.41 17.98 -6.48
CA LYS A 629 4.63 18.78 -6.38
C LYS A 629 4.33 20.23 -6.78
N PRO A 630 4.63 21.25 -5.94
CA PRO A 630 4.28 22.64 -6.18
C PRO A 630 5.08 23.23 -7.34
N ARG A 631 4.43 24.14 -8.08
CA ARG A 631 4.89 24.56 -9.39
C ARG A 631 6.02 25.58 -9.40
N GLU A 632 6.40 26.11 -8.26
CA GLU A 632 7.51 27.07 -8.13
C GLU A 632 8.82 26.36 -7.77
N ALA A 633 8.75 25.10 -7.32
CA ALA A 633 9.89 24.28 -6.95
C ALA A 633 10.54 23.54 -8.13
N TRP A 634 10.10 23.79 -9.38
CA TRP A 634 10.70 23.25 -10.62
C TRP A 634 12.05 23.89 -10.97
N LEU A 635 12.53 24.87 -10.19
CA LEU A 635 13.83 25.51 -10.34
C LEU A 635 14.77 25.22 -9.15
N PRO A 636 15.10 23.96 -8.81
CA PRO A 636 16.25 23.70 -7.95
C PRO A 636 17.56 23.86 -8.74
N GLU A 637 18.63 24.22 -8.04
CA GLU A 637 20.00 24.20 -8.57
C GLU A 637 20.27 22.86 -9.27
N ILE A 638 20.50 22.89 -10.58
CA ILE A 638 20.63 21.69 -11.40
C ILE A 638 21.87 20.90 -10.96
N PRO A 639 21.72 19.72 -10.32
CA PRO A 639 22.86 18.94 -9.86
C PRO A 639 23.49 18.14 -11.01
N LEU A 640 22.74 17.84 -12.08
CA LEU A 640 23.21 17.11 -13.25
C LEU A 640 23.71 18.05 -14.36
N ARG A 641 24.73 17.64 -15.10
CA ARG A 641 25.30 18.46 -16.18
C ARG A 641 24.51 18.28 -17.48
N ARG A 642 23.91 19.36 -18.00
CA ARG A 642 23.36 19.40 -19.36
C ARG A 642 24.46 19.18 -20.39
N CYS A 643 24.48 18.00 -21.00
CA CYS A 643 25.53 17.61 -21.94
C CYS A 643 25.04 16.72 -23.09
N LEU A 644 23.76 16.34 -23.15
CA LEU A 644 23.19 15.50 -24.20
C LEU A 644 22.57 16.38 -25.29
N THR A 645 23.04 16.21 -26.51
CA THR A 645 22.48 16.89 -27.70
C THR A 645 21.28 16.13 -28.26
N ALA A 646 20.55 16.72 -29.22
CA ALA A 646 19.46 16.02 -29.92
C ALA A 646 19.91 14.70 -30.57
N ILE A 647 21.13 14.63 -31.10
CA ILE A 647 21.67 13.41 -31.70
C ILE A 647 21.90 12.35 -30.62
N ASP A 648 22.43 12.76 -29.47
CA ASP A 648 22.64 11.86 -28.33
C ASP A 648 21.30 11.29 -27.84
N LEU A 649 20.27 12.11 -27.75
CA LEU A 649 18.91 11.68 -27.37
C LEU A 649 18.27 10.73 -28.40
N ILE A 650 18.40 11.03 -29.69
CA ILE A 650 17.94 10.13 -30.77
C ILE A 650 18.68 8.79 -30.68
N SER A 651 20.00 8.81 -30.43
CA SER A 651 20.79 7.59 -30.29
C SER A 651 20.41 6.78 -29.05
N LEU A 652 20.08 7.43 -27.93
CA LEU A 652 19.56 6.76 -26.73
C LEU A 652 18.20 6.09 -27.01
N GLY A 653 17.29 6.80 -27.67
CA GLY A 653 15.98 6.27 -28.07
C GLY A 653 16.12 5.09 -29.03
N VAL A 654 16.77 5.30 -30.18
CA VAL A 654 16.96 4.26 -31.20
C VAL A 654 17.77 3.09 -30.66
N GLY A 655 18.81 3.34 -29.87
CA GLY A 655 19.64 2.30 -29.28
C GLY A 655 18.92 1.41 -28.27
N THR A 656 17.81 1.87 -27.69
CA THR A 656 16.97 1.10 -26.77
C THR A 656 15.84 0.39 -27.52
N THR A 657 15.14 1.12 -28.40
CA THR A 657 14.02 0.58 -29.18
C THR A 657 14.50 -0.46 -30.20
N VAL A 658 15.65 -0.25 -30.82
CA VAL A 658 16.24 -1.16 -31.82
C VAL A 658 17.24 -2.11 -31.16
N GLY A 659 16.76 -2.83 -30.16
CA GLY A 659 17.50 -3.82 -29.38
C GLY A 659 17.16 -5.27 -29.78
N THR A 660 17.01 -6.13 -28.77
CA THR A 660 16.59 -7.55 -28.93
C THR A 660 15.28 -7.71 -29.69
N GLY A 661 14.37 -6.73 -29.60
CA GLY A 661 13.09 -6.75 -30.30
C GLY A 661 13.23 -7.00 -31.80
N LEU A 662 14.21 -6.36 -32.44
CA LEU A 662 14.43 -6.49 -33.88
C LEU A 662 15.04 -7.84 -34.26
N TYR A 663 15.99 -8.34 -33.47
CA TYR A 663 16.75 -9.54 -33.79
C TYR A 663 16.06 -10.85 -33.40
N VAL A 664 15.22 -10.84 -32.36
CA VAL A 664 14.58 -12.05 -31.80
C VAL A 664 13.07 -11.99 -31.94
N ILE A 665 12.43 -10.92 -31.46
CA ILE A 665 10.97 -10.85 -31.33
C ILE A 665 10.27 -10.84 -32.70
N ILE A 666 10.84 -10.18 -33.71
CA ILE A 666 10.27 -10.20 -35.08
C ILE A 666 10.15 -11.64 -35.60
N GLY A 667 11.20 -12.46 -35.42
CA GLY A 667 11.19 -13.83 -35.92
C GLY A 667 10.19 -14.70 -35.18
N GLU A 668 10.10 -14.54 -33.85
CA GLU A 668 9.10 -15.24 -33.04
C GLU A 668 7.68 -14.87 -33.45
N LEU A 669 7.36 -13.58 -33.53
CA LEU A 669 6.03 -13.12 -33.95
C LEU A 669 5.68 -13.55 -35.39
N SER A 670 6.67 -13.61 -36.26
CA SER A 670 6.49 -14.12 -37.62
C SER A 670 6.21 -15.62 -37.61
N ARG A 671 6.90 -16.39 -36.77
CA ARG A 671 6.80 -17.86 -36.71
C ARG A 671 5.51 -18.34 -36.05
N SER A 672 5.15 -17.77 -34.90
CA SER A 672 4.12 -18.32 -34.02
C SER A 672 2.78 -17.60 -34.04
N VAL A 673 2.74 -16.31 -34.44
CA VAL A 673 1.54 -15.46 -34.23
C VAL A 673 0.96 -14.86 -35.51
N ALA A 674 1.78 -14.18 -36.32
CA ALA A 674 1.29 -13.33 -37.42
C ALA A 674 1.71 -13.82 -38.82
N GLY A 675 2.76 -14.64 -38.96
CA GLY A 675 3.28 -14.97 -40.29
C GLY A 675 3.85 -13.71 -41.00
N PRO A 676 3.77 -13.65 -42.34
CA PRO A 676 4.18 -12.47 -43.11
C PRO A 676 3.40 -11.20 -42.76
N SER A 677 2.18 -11.33 -42.22
CA SER A 677 1.36 -10.21 -41.78
C SER A 677 1.88 -9.50 -40.53
N VAL A 678 2.99 -9.97 -39.94
CA VAL A 678 3.72 -9.28 -38.86
C VAL A 678 4.06 -7.82 -39.19
N ILE A 679 4.16 -7.47 -40.49
CA ILE A 679 4.39 -6.09 -40.93
C ILE A 679 3.20 -5.19 -40.56
N LEU A 680 1.97 -5.69 -40.72
CA LEU A 680 0.76 -4.98 -40.29
C LEU A 680 0.72 -4.87 -38.77
N SER A 681 1.13 -5.93 -38.06
CA SER A 681 1.27 -5.92 -36.61
C SER A 681 2.27 -4.85 -36.13
N LEU A 682 3.44 -4.76 -36.76
CA LEU A 682 4.47 -3.77 -36.46
C LEU A 682 4.00 -2.34 -36.77
N LEU A 683 3.22 -2.14 -37.84
CA LEU A 683 2.66 -0.83 -38.18
C LEU A 683 1.60 -0.38 -37.17
N LEU A 684 0.73 -1.29 -36.73
CA LEU A 684 -0.25 -1.03 -35.67
C LEU A 684 0.46 -0.72 -34.33
N ALA A 685 1.47 -1.52 -33.97
CA ALA A 685 2.29 -1.32 -32.78
C ALA A 685 3.04 0.03 -32.80
N SER A 686 3.65 0.37 -33.94
CA SER A 686 4.30 1.67 -34.13
C SER A 686 3.32 2.84 -34.02
N SER A 687 2.09 2.68 -34.52
CA SER A 687 1.07 3.72 -34.41
C SER A 687 0.66 3.95 -32.96
N ALA A 688 0.51 2.87 -32.18
CA ALA A 688 0.27 2.94 -30.74
C ALA A 688 1.44 3.61 -29.99
N ALA A 689 2.68 3.21 -30.28
CA ALA A 689 3.88 3.81 -29.68
C ALA A 689 4.02 5.29 -30.04
N PHE A 690 3.68 5.68 -31.26
CA PHE A 690 3.66 7.07 -31.71
C PHE A 690 2.67 7.92 -30.90
N LEU A 691 1.47 7.40 -30.64
CA LEU A 691 0.47 8.08 -29.81
C LEU A 691 0.96 8.25 -28.36
N CYS A 692 1.64 7.24 -27.80
CA CYS A 692 2.29 7.37 -26.50
C CYS A 692 3.40 8.45 -26.54
N ALA A 693 4.29 8.42 -27.53
CA ALA A 693 5.39 9.36 -27.64
C ALA A 693 4.95 10.82 -27.83
N LEU A 694 3.81 11.08 -28.46
CA LEU A 694 3.21 12.41 -28.47
C LEU A 694 2.98 12.92 -27.04
N SER A 695 2.43 12.06 -26.17
CA SER A 695 2.17 12.40 -24.76
C SER A 695 3.47 12.64 -23.98
N PHE A 696 4.50 11.83 -24.23
CA PHE A 696 5.84 12.02 -23.64
C PHE A 696 6.55 13.27 -24.15
N ALA A 697 6.39 13.62 -25.43
CA ALA A 697 7.00 14.81 -26.03
C ALA A 697 6.43 16.10 -25.42
N GLU A 698 5.13 16.15 -25.15
CA GLU A 698 4.49 17.29 -24.48
C GLU A 698 4.97 17.45 -23.05
N TYR A 699 5.07 16.36 -22.28
CA TYR A 699 5.55 16.46 -20.91
C TYR A 699 7.04 16.70 -20.77
N GLY A 700 7.86 16.00 -21.56
CA GLY A 700 9.31 16.15 -21.49
C GLY A 700 9.76 17.55 -21.89
N SER A 701 9.07 18.18 -22.87
CA SER A 701 9.35 19.57 -23.22
C SER A 701 8.85 20.58 -22.17
N ARG A 702 7.90 20.21 -21.31
CA ARG A 702 7.37 21.07 -20.25
C ARG A 702 8.17 20.98 -18.95
N PHE A 703 8.57 19.78 -18.57
CA PHE A 703 9.21 19.48 -17.29
C PHE A 703 10.49 18.67 -17.54
N PRO A 704 11.61 19.35 -17.84
CA PRO A 704 12.85 18.69 -18.19
C PRO A 704 13.64 18.21 -16.96
N ASP A 705 12.98 17.47 -16.07
CA ASP A 705 13.55 16.89 -14.85
C ASP A 705 13.85 15.39 -15.03
N ALA A 706 14.80 14.85 -14.27
CA ALA A 706 15.07 13.41 -14.27
C ALA A 706 13.92 12.65 -13.59
N GLY A 707 13.51 11.53 -14.19
CA GLY A 707 12.41 10.68 -13.70
C GLY A 707 11.17 10.62 -14.59
N SER A 708 11.20 11.16 -15.81
CA SER A 708 10.23 10.89 -16.90
C SER A 708 8.77 10.76 -16.41
N SER A 709 8.14 9.62 -16.67
CA SER A 709 6.75 9.29 -16.32
C SER A 709 6.42 9.41 -14.82
N TYR A 710 7.40 9.22 -13.92
CA TYR A 710 7.23 9.44 -12.49
C TYR A 710 7.00 10.93 -12.18
N GLN A 711 7.87 11.82 -12.68
CA GLN A 711 7.72 13.27 -12.46
C GLN A 711 6.43 13.81 -13.11
N TYR A 712 6.10 13.33 -14.32
CA TYR A 712 4.89 13.75 -15.04
C TYR A 712 3.61 13.41 -14.27
N THR A 713 3.61 12.21 -13.68
CA THR A 713 2.50 11.72 -12.85
C THR A 713 2.45 12.45 -11.51
N TYR A 714 3.60 12.78 -10.91
CA TYR A 714 3.66 13.51 -9.65
C TYR A 714 3.12 14.94 -9.78
N ALA A 715 3.47 15.62 -10.88
CA ALA A 715 3.00 16.96 -11.18
C ALA A 715 1.47 17.05 -11.27
N THR A 716 0.80 15.97 -11.71
CA THR A 716 -0.61 16.04 -12.11
C THR A 716 -1.57 15.15 -11.33
N LEU A 717 -1.21 13.90 -11.10
CA LEU A 717 -2.05 12.88 -10.45
C LEU A 717 -1.73 12.69 -8.97
N GLY A 718 -0.59 13.21 -8.50
CA GLY A 718 -0.20 13.24 -7.09
C GLY A 718 0.73 12.08 -6.66
N GLU A 719 1.19 12.18 -5.41
CA GLU A 719 2.29 11.40 -4.82
C GLU A 719 2.12 9.88 -4.96
N ILE A 720 0.96 9.32 -4.59
CA ILE A 720 0.76 7.86 -4.64
C ILE A 720 0.75 7.32 -6.08
N SER A 721 0.15 8.06 -7.02
CA SER A 721 0.16 7.67 -8.44
C SER A 721 1.58 7.74 -8.99
N ALA A 722 2.35 8.76 -8.60
CA ALA A 722 3.75 8.88 -8.96
C ALA A 722 4.55 7.70 -8.44
N PHE A 723 4.42 7.37 -7.15
CA PHE A 723 5.12 6.23 -6.56
C PHE A 723 4.85 4.92 -7.31
N ILE A 724 3.59 4.64 -7.64
CA ILE A 724 3.22 3.43 -8.41
C ILE A 724 3.93 3.42 -9.77
N VAL A 725 3.92 4.55 -10.49
CA VAL A 725 4.57 4.65 -11.80
C VAL A 725 6.09 4.53 -11.66
N GLY A 726 6.72 5.28 -10.76
CA GLY A 726 8.18 5.25 -10.55
C GLY A 726 8.69 3.88 -10.11
N TRP A 727 7.99 3.21 -9.20
CA TRP A 727 8.34 1.85 -8.78
C TRP A 727 8.24 0.85 -9.93
N ASN A 728 7.19 0.94 -10.75
CA ASN A 728 7.00 0.08 -11.90
C ASN A 728 8.09 0.28 -12.95
N VAL A 729 8.38 1.52 -13.31
CA VAL A 729 9.37 1.84 -14.35
C VAL A 729 10.79 1.49 -13.87
N ALA A 730 11.09 1.66 -12.57
CA ALA A 730 12.36 1.22 -12.02
C ALA A 730 12.54 -0.30 -12.10
N LEU A 731 11.51 -1.08 -11.73
CA LEU A 731 11.54 -2.54 -11.84
C LEU A 731 11.61 -3.01 -13.29
N GLU A 732 10.88 -2.34 -14.18
CA GLU A 732 10.92 -2.57 -15.62
C GLU A 732 12.36 -2.48 -16.14
N PHE A 733 13.06 -1.38 -15.90
CA PHE A 733 14.43 -1.22 -16.39
C PHE A 733 15.43 -2.18 -15.70
N LEU A 734 15.23 -2.54 -14.43
CA LEU A 734 16.04 -3.56 -13.75
C LEU A 734 15.93 -4.93 -14.44
N ILE A 735 14.69 -5.37 -14.71
CA ILE A 735 14.40 -6.66 -15.34
C ILE A 735 14.81 -6.63 -16.82
N ALA A 736 14.60 -5.50 -17.51
CA ALA A 736 14.98 -5.32 -18.90
C ALA A 736 16.50 -5.40 -19.05
N GLY A 737 17.26 -4.74 -18.17
CA GLY A 737 18.71 -4.86 -18.14
C GLY A 737 19.19 -6.30 -17.94
N ALA A 738 18.56 -7.04 -17.02
CA ALA A 738 18.92 -8.43 -16.79
C ALA A 738 18.62 -9.33 -18.01
N SER A 739 17.45 -9.14 -18.63
CA SER A 739 17.03 -9.85 -19.84
C SER A 739 17.96 -9.59 -21.03
N LEU A 740 18.35 -8.32 -21.23
CA LEU A 740 19.27 -7.89 -22.27
C LEU A 740 20.68 -8.48 -22.08
N ALA A 741 21.18 -8.52 -20.85
CA ALA A 741 22.46 -9.12 -20.53
C ALA A 741 22.49 -10.63 -20.83
N ARG A 742 21.42 -11.35 -20.48
CA ARG A 742 21.28 -12.78 -20.82
C ARG A 742 21.11 -13.02 -22.31
N THR A 743 20.41 -12.14 -23.01
CA THR A 743 20.31 -12.22 -24.48
C THR A 743 21.67 -12.02 -25.14
N CYS A 744 22.47 -11.05 -24.65
CA CYS A 744 23.84 -10.85 -25.11
C CYS A 744 24.71 -12.09 -24.85
N SER A 745 24.61 -12.67 -23.65
CA SER A 745 25.29 -13.94 -23.29
C SER A 745 24.95 -15.06 -24.29
N ARG A 746 23.67 -15.19 -24.65
CA ARG A 746 23.20 -16.16 -25.65
C ARG A 746 23.72 -15.91 -27.05
N PHE A 747 23.80 -14.65 -27.51
CA PHE A 747 24.41 -14.35 -28.81
C PHE A 747 25.90 -14.71 -28.85
N ILE A 748 26.63 -14.51 -27.75
CA ILE A 748 28.04 -14.89 -27.62
C ILE A 748 28.20 -16.41 -27.63
N ASP A 749 27.32 -17.12 -26.92
CA ASP A 749 27.31 -18.59 -26.90
C ASP A 749 26.97 -19.18 -28.27
N TYR A 750 25.97 -18.60 -28.97
CA TYR A 750 25.62 -18.98 -30.34
C TYR A 750 26.78 -18.73 -31.31
N ALA A 751 27.49 -17.59 -31.20
CA ALA A 751 28.70 -17.32 -32.00
C ALA A 751 29.81 -18.36 -31.74
N SER A 752 29.84 -18.93 -30.53
CA SER A 752 30.82 -19.93 -30.08
C SER A 752 30.36 -21.37 -30.31
N ASN A 753 29.28 -21.59 -31.08
CA ASN A 753 28.66 -22.89 -31.29
C ASN A 753 28.31 -23.64 -29.97
N GLY A 754 27.84 -22.91 -28.95
CA GLY A 754 27.40 -23.48 -27.67
C GLY A 754 28.52 -23.85 -26.69
N GLN A 755 29.79 -23.56 -27.01
CA GLN A 755 30.92 -23.96 -26.16
C GLN A 755 30.95 -23.25 -24.80
N VAL A 756 30.41 -22.03 -24.71
CA VAL A 756 30.41 -21.25 -23.46
C VAL A 756 29.41 -21.85 -22.47
N PHE A 757 28.21 -22.17 -22.94
CA PHE A 757 27.20 -22.91 -22.19
C PHE A 757 27.74 -24.27 -21.75
N LEU A 758 28.37 -25.04 -22.66
CA LEU A 758 28.92 -26.36 -22.33
C LEU A 758 30.04 -26.27 -21.28
N PHE A 759 30.93 -25.28 -21.38
CA PHE A 759 32.00 -25.06 -20.39
C PHE A 759 31.42 -24.74 -19.00
N LEU A 760 30.48 -23.79 -18.92
CA LEU A 760 29.84 -23.39 -17.67
C LEU A 760 29.00 -24.52 -17.07
N SER A 761 28.19 -25.19 -17.90
CA SER A 761 27.37 -26.33 -17.48
C SER A 761 28.23 -27.45 -16.91
N ASN A 762 29.29 -27.87 -17.61
CA ASN A 762 30.19 -28.94 -17.13
C ASN A 762 30.93 -28.59 -15.83
N HIS A 763 31.23 -27.32 -15.59
CA HIS A 763 31.94 -26.89 -14.37
C HIS A 763 31.01 -26.76 -13.16
N PHE A 764 29.77 -26.32 -13.37
CA PHE A 764 28.83 -26.01 -12.28
C PHE A 764 27.73 -27.07 -12.06
N SER A 765 27.49 -28.00 -13.00
CA SER A 765 26.46 -29.05 -12.85
C SER A 765 26.71 -29.96 -11.65
N ASN A 766 27.95 -30.09 -11.18
CA ASN A 766 28.31 -30.90 -10.02
C ASN A 766 27.90 -30.28 -8.67
N TYR A 767 27.63 -28.98 -8.61
CA TYR A 767 27.33 -28.24 -7.37
C TYR A 767 25.92 -27.69 -7.31
N TRP A 768 25.20 -27.67 -8.45
CA TRP A 768 23.90 -27.01 -8.58
C TRP A 768 22.92 -27.91 -9.34
N SER A 769 22.16 -28.74 -8.62
CA SER A 769 21.13 -29.62 -9.18
C SER A 769 19.78 -29.36 -8.52
N ILE A 770 18.94 -28.54 -9.15
CA ILE A 770 17.51 -28.42 -8.81
C ILE A 770 16.74 -29.22 -9.87
N PRO A 771 15.82 -30.13 -9.50
CA PRO A 771 15.04 -30.90 -10.48
C PRO A 771 13.92 -30.03 -11.06
N GLY A 772 13.89 -29.82 -12.38
CA GLY A 772 12.70 -29.25 -13.03
C GLY A 772 12.92 -28.56 -14.38
N GLU A 773 13.81 -27.58 -14.47
CA GLU A 773 14.09 -26.84 -15.71
C GLU A 773 15.54 -26.30 -15.67
N GLU A 774 16.25 -26.35 -16.81
CA GLU A 774 17.53 -25.66 -16.99
C GLU A 774 17.29 -24.13 -16.84
N PRO A 775 18.03 -23.37 -16.00
CA PRO A 775 19.45 -23.17 -16.25
C PRO A 775 20.36 -22.97 -15.00
N PHE A 776 21.66 -23.19 -15.25
CA PHE A 776 22.80 -22.76 -14.44
C PHE A 776 22.84 -21.22 -14.26
N PRO A 777 23.54 -20.70 -13.23
CA PRO A 777 23.76 -19.27 -13.06
C PRO A 777 24.60 -18.67 -14.20
N ASP A 778 24.09 -17.63 -14.87
CA ASP A 778 24.75 -17.00 -16.03
C ASP A 778 25.75 -15.92 -15.58
N LEU A 779 26.99 -16.37 -15.30
CA LEU A 779 28.09 -15.51 -14.87
C LEU A 779 28.50 -14.49 -15.95
N LEU A 780 28.36 -14.83 -17.23
CA LEU A 780 28.71 -13.94 -18.33
C LEU A 780 27.73 -12.77 -18.38
N ALA A 781 26.43 -13.03 -18.26
CA ALA A 781 25.42 -11.97 -18.17
C ALA A 781 25.66 -11.05 -16.96
N ALA A 782 25.96 -11.60 -15.79
CA ALA A 782 26.28 -10.79 -14.60
C ALA A 782 27.53 -9.92 -14.81
N ALA A 783 28.59 -10.47 -15.44
CA ALA A 783 29.80 -9.72 -15.75
C ALA A 783 29.55 -8.58 -16.74
N LEU A 784 28.68 -8.78 -17.74
CA LEU A 784 28.29 -7.74 -18.70
C LEU A 784 27.56 -6.58 -18.01
N VAL A 785 26.64 -6.87 -17.08
CA VAL A 785 25.96 -5.82 -16.29
C VAL A 785 26.96 -5.03 -15.45
N VAL A 786 27.91 -5.71 -14.80
CA VAL A 786 28.97 -5.05 -14.00
C VAL A 786 29.85 -4.17 -14.88
N ALA A 787 30.23 -4.62 -16.07
CA ALA A 787 31.00 -3.82 -17.02
C ALA A 787 30.25 -2.54 -17.44
N VAL A 788 28.96 -2.66 -17.77
CA VAL A 788 28.09 -1.53 -18.09
C VAL A 788 27.95 -0.55 -16.92
N MET A 789 27.75 -1.08 -15.71
CA MET A 789 27.71 -0.28 -14.48
C MET A 789 29.01 0.52 -14.29
N VAL A 790 30.17 -0.09 -14.51
CA VAL A 790 31.47 0.60 -14.43
C VAL A 790 31.58 1.71 -15.48
N ILE A 791 31.18 1.44 -16.73
CA ILE A 791 31.19 2.45 -17.81
C ILE A 791 30.33 3.66 -17.43
N LEU A 792 29.14 3.45 -16.88
CA LEU A 792 28.25 4.52 -16.43
C LEU A 792 28.84 5.33 -15.26
N CYS A 793 29.62 4.70 -14.39
CA CYS A 793 30.29 5.38 -13.28
C CYS A 793 31.45 6.30 -13.73
N LEU A 794 32.02 6.08 -14.92
CA LEU A 794 33.11 6.91 -15.48
C LEU A 794 32.65 8.31 -15.92
N GLY A 795 31.34 8.55 -16.02
CA GLY A 795 30.76 9.86 -16.29
C GLY A 795 29.83 9.89 -17.51
N ALA A 796 28.79 10.73 -17.42
CA ALA A 796 27.68 10.77 -18.39
C ALA A 796 28.14 11.01 -19.84
N ARG A 797 29.01 12.00 -20.09
CA ARG A 797 29.48 12.30 -21.46
C ARG A 797 30.29 11.14 -22.06
N THR A 798 31.15 10.52 -21.27
CA THR A 798 31.98 9.38 -21.72
C THR A 798 31.10 8.17 -22.03
N SER A 799 30.13 7.87 -21.16
CA SER A 799 29.18 6.77 -21.38
C SER A 799 28.30 7.01 -22.60
N THR A 800 27.82 8.24 -22.82
CA THR A 800 26.99 8.56 -24.00
C THR A 800 27.78 8.48 -25.29
N ASN A 801 29.05 8.93 -25.31
CA ASN A 801 29.89 8.79 -26.48
C ASN A 801 30.12 7.30 -26.83
N PHE A 802 30.34 6.46 -25.82
CA PHE A 802 30.46 5.02 -26.01
C PHE A 802 29.14 4.42 -26.52
N HIS A 803 28.02 4.79 -25.92
CA HIS A 803 26.68 4.38 -26.35
C HIS A 803 26.43 4.74 -27.82
N ASN A 804 26.64 6.00 -28.20
CA ASN A 804 26.47 6.48 -29.57
C ASN A 804 27.30 5.68 -30.57
N LEU A 805 28.56 5.36 -30.23
CA LEU A 805 29.41 4.52 -31.07
C LEU A 805 28.79 3.13 -31.29
N VAL A 806 28.33 2.48 -30.22
CA VAL A 806 27.69 1.16 -30.28
C VAL A 806 26.37 1.21 -31.06
N THR A 807 25.56 2.27 -30.90
CA THR A 807 24.32 2.44 -31.66
C THR A 807 24.58 2.66 -33.15
N VAL A 808 25.59 3.48 -33.52
CA VAL A 808 25.96 3.69 -34.93
C VAL A 808 26.44 2.39 -35.58
N ILE A 809 27.25 1.60 -34.87
CA ILE A 809 27.68 0.27 -35.32
C ILE A 809 26.45 -0.65 -35.53
N ASN A 810 25.52 -0.67 -34.58
CA ASN A 810 24.29 -1.45 -34.69
C ASN A 810 23.45 -1.06 -35.92
N LEU A 811 23.25 0.24 -36.15
CA LEU A 811 22.55 0.74 -37.34
C LEU A 811 23.28 0.35 -38.64
N GLY A 812 24.60 0.29 -38.62
CA GLY A 812 25.40 -0.24 -39.72
C GLY A 812 25.09 -1.71 -40.04
N PHE A 813 24.96 -2.56 -39.02
CA PHE A 813 24.57 -3.97 -39.20
C PHE A 813 23.13 -4.11 -39.70
N ILE A 814 22.21 -3.27 -39.24
CA ILE A 814 20.82 -3.26 -39.72
C ILE A 814 20.77 -2.84 -41.19
N LEU A 815 21.54 -1.83 -41.59
CA LEU A 815 21.65 -1.44 -42.99
C LEU A 815 22.20 -2.58 -43.85
N PHE A 816 23.21 -3.31 -43.36
CA PHE A 816 23.73 -4.51 -44.02
C PHE A 816 22.63 -5.58 -44.19
N ILE A 817 21.86 -5.87 -43.14
CA ILE A 817 20.73 -6.82 -43.20
C ILE A 817 19.73 -6.41 -44.28
N ILE A 818 19.35 -5.13 -44.31
CA ILE A 818 18.33 -4.64 -45.26
C ILE A 818 18.86 -4.72 -46.69
N VAL A 819 20.04 -4.15 -46.96
CA VAL A 819 20.61 -4.06 -48.32
C VAL A 819 20.98 -5.44 -48.84
N PHE A 820 21.69 -6.24 -48.04
CA PHE A 820 22.15 -7.55 -48.48
C PHE A 820 21.01 -8.57 -48.53
N GLY A 821 20.10 -8.55 -47.55
CA GLY A 821 18.96 -9.45 -47.53
C GLY A 821 17.97 -9.20 -48.67
N PHE A 822 17.86 -7.96 -49.17
CA PHE A 822 17.02 -7.64 -50.33
C PHE A 822 17.37 -8.45 -51.58
N PHE A 823 18.64 -8.83 -51.77
CA PHE A 823 19.07 -9.65 -52.91
C PHE A 823 18.55 -11.10 -52.87
N PHE A 824 18.10 -11.58 -51.70
CA PHE A 824 17.67 -12.96 -51.48
C PHE A 824 16.15 -13.07 -51.21
N VAL A 825 15.41 -11.99 -51.43
CA VAL A 825 13.96 -11.90 -51.27
C VAL A 825 13.22 -12.72 -52.34
N ASN A 826 12.27 -13.56 -51.92
CA ASN A 826 11.37 -14.28 -52.83
C ASN A 826 9.90 -13.92 -52.57
N LEU A 827 9.28 -13.21 -53.53
CA LEU A 827 7.88 -12.78 -53.46
C LEU A 827 6.87 -13.94 -53.38
N LYS A 828 7.28 -15.17 -53.72
CA LYS A 828 6.41 -16.35 -53.60
C LYS A 828 5.94 -16.58 -52.16
N HIS A 829 6.82 -16.36 -51.18
CA HIS A 829 6.51 -16.58 -49.76
C HIS A 829 5.35 -15.71 -49.25
N TRP A 830 5.14 -14.51 -49.81
CA TRP A 830 3.99 -13.67 -49.47
C TRP A 830 2.74 -13.99 -50.30
N LYS A 831 2.90 -14.45 -51.54
CA LYS A 831 1.77 -14.78 -52.42
C LYS A 831 0.99 -16.01 -51.96
N ASP A 832 1.67 -16.98 -51.37
CA ASP A 832 1.06 -18.25 -50.99
C ASP A 832 0.10 -18.09 -49.79
N ASN A 833 0.51 -17.39 -48.73
CA ASN A 833 -0.36 -17.10 -47.59
C ASN A 833 0.16 -15.91 -46.74
N PHE A 834 -0.32 -14.68 -47.02
CA PHE A 834 0.14 -13.48 -46.31
C PHE A 834 -0.39 -13.37 -44.87
N ILE A 835 -1.64 -13.80 -44.61
CA ILE A 835 -2.30 -13.72 -43.29
C ILE A 835 -2.70 -15.12 -42.80
N PRO A 836 -1.74 -15.99 -42.43
CA PRO A 836 -2.01 -17.38 -42.11
C PRO A 836 -2.88 -17.56 -40.85
N TYR A 837 -2.74 -16.66 -39.87
CA TYR A 837 -3.45 -16.70 -38.58
C TYR A 837 -4.68 -15.78 -38.53
N GLY A 838 -5.10 -15.24 -39.68
CA GLY A 838 -6.20 -14.28 -39.78
C GLY A 838 -5.94 -12.93 -39.09
N VAL A 839 -6.97 -12.09 -39.04
CA VAL A 839 -6.90 -10.76 -38.39
C VAL A 839 -6.63 -10.88 -36.88
N SER A 840 -7.03 -11.98 -36.25
CA SER A 840 -6.72 -12.27 -34.85
C SER A 840 -5.22 -12.34 -34.61
N GLY A 841 -4.48 -13.07 -35.46
CA GLY A 841 -3.01 -13.15 -35.37
C GLY A 841 -2.33 -11.81 -35.64
N VAL A 842 -2.90 -10.95 -36.50
CA VAL A 842 -2.38 -9.58 -36.71
C VAL A 842 -2.51 -8.74 -35.44
N LEU A 843 -3.65 -8.80 -34.76
CA LEU A 843 -3.89 -8.05 -33.52
C LEU A 843 -3.07 -8.58 -32.33
N GLU A 844 -3.00 -9.90 -32.19
CA GLU A 844 -2.16 -10.55 -31.17
C GLU A 844 -0.67 -10.27 -31.42
N GLY A 845 -0.24 -10.34 -32.69
CA GLY A 845 1.10 -9.96 -33.11
C GLY A 845 1.40 -8.49 -32.86
N ALA A 846 0.41 -7.59 -33.00
CA ALA A 846 0.58 -6.17 -32.71
C ALA A 846 0.81 -5.93 -31.22
N ALA A 847 0.14 -6.70 -30.36
CA ALA A 847 0.35 -6.63 -28.92
C ALA A 847 1.75 -7.10 -28.51
N GLY A 848 2.23 -8.21 -29.09
CA GLY A 848 3.61 -8.66 -28.90
C GLY A 848 4.64 -7.69 -29.48
N ALA A 849 4.35 -7.11 -30.65
CA ALA A 849 5.21 -6.14 -31.33
C ALA A 849 5.31 -4.79 -30.60
N PHE A 850 4.29 -4.39 -29.85
CA PHE A 850 4.31 -3.15 -29.07
C PHE A 850 5.49 -3.11 -28.10
N PHE A 851 5.84 -4.25 -27.51
CA PHE A 851 7.02 -4.36 -26.65
C PHE A 851 8.32 -4.04 -27.39
N ALA A 852 8.44 -4.40 -28.67
CA ALA A 852 9.62 -4.07 -29.48
C ALA A 852 9.76 -2.56 -29.75
N PHE A 853 8.67 -1.80 -29.63
CA PHE A 853 8.68 -0.34 -29.71
C PHE A 853 8.82 0.34 -28.34
N SER A 854 8.83 -0.41 -27.24
CA SER A 854 9.15 0.13 -25.91
C SER A 854 10.60 0.63 -25.88
N GLY A 855 10.89 1.62 -25.04
CA GLY A 855 12.23 2.18 -24.86
C GLY A 855 12.44 3.56 -25.50
N PHE A 856 11.47 4.12 -26.22
CA PHE A 856 11.55 5.53 -26.66
C PHE A 856 11.48 6.50 -25.47
N ASP A 857 10.89 6.07 -24.37
CA ASP A 857 10.70 6.80 -23.11
C ASP A 857 12.00 7.11 -22.36
N ILE A 858 13.12 6.44 -22.69
CA ILE A 858 14.45 6.82 -22.20
C ILE A 858 14.83 8.26 -22.59
N VAL A 859 14.30 8.76 -23.71
CA VAL A 859 14.51 10.14 -24.15
C VAL A 859 14.01 11.11 -23.08
N ALA A 860 12.88 10.80 -22.42
CA ALA A 860 12.36 11.59 -21.31
C ALA A 860 13.17 11.41 -20.01
N GLU A 861 13.78 10.25 -19.77
CA GLU A 861 14.66 10.06 -18.60
C GLU A 861 15.95 10.89 -18.71
N ALA A 862 16.40 11.15 -19.94
CA ALA A 862 17.56 11.98 -20.23
C ALA A 862 17.26 13.49 -20.28
N ALA A 863 16.04 13.91 -19.94
CA ALA A 863 15.59 15.29 -20.09
C ALA A 863 16.42 16.30 -19.28
N GLU A 864 16.81 15.96 -18.05
CA GLU A 864 17.60 16.86 -17.18
C GLU A 864 19.05 17.03 -17.66
N GLU A 865 19.59 16.02 -18.34
CA GLU A 865 20.93 16.03 -18.93
C GLU A 865 20.92 16.59 -20.37
N ALA A 866 19.75 16.91 -20.94
CA ALA A 866 19.60 17.43 -22.30
C ALA A 866 19.93 18.92 -22.43
N VAL A 867 20.61 19.27 -23.51
CA VAL A 867 20.75 20.65 -23.98
C VAL A 867 19.44 21.04 -24.67
N ASP A 868 18.88 22.20 -24.33
CA ASP A 868 17.61 22.73 -24.87
C ASP A 868 16.47 21.69 -24.96
N PRO A 869 16.06 21.10 -23.81
CA PRO A 869 15.09 19.99 -23.77
C PRO A 869 13.75 20.34 -24.43
N GLU A 870 13.30 21.59 -24.30
CA GLU A 870 12.06 22.11 -24.89
C GLU A 870 11.95 21.87 -26.41
N LYS A 871 13.07 21.99 -27.13
CA LYS A 871 13.14 21.83 -28.59
C LYS A 871 13.65 20.46 -29.01
N ASN A 872 14.57 19.90 -28.23
CA ASN A 872 15.30 18.69 -28.61
C ASN A 872 14.55 17.41 -28.23
N LEU A 873 13.77 17.40 -27.13
CA LEU A 873 13.01 16.21 -26.74
C LEU A 873 11.92 15.85 -27.75
N PRO A 874 11.03 16.76 -28.20
CA PRO A 874 9.98 16.40 -29.16
C PRO A 874 10.57 15.85 -30.47
N LYS A 875 11.60 16.50 -31.01
CA LYS A 875 12.31 16.02 -32.21
C LYS A 875 12.87 14.61 -32.02
N SER A 876 13.45 14.34 -30.85
CA SER A 876 14.06 13.05 -30.54
C SER A 876 13.02 11.93 -30.47
N PHE A 877 11.85 12.15 -29.87
CA PHE A 877 10.75 11.18 -29.87
C PHE A 877 10.28 10.82 -31.28
N PHE A 878 10.01 11.83 -32.11
CA PHE A 878 9.53 11.62 -33.47
C PHE A 878 10.52 10.87 -34.35
N ILE A 879 11.78 11.30 -34.33
CA ILE A 879 12.84 10.69 -35.14
C ILE A 879 13.14 9.27 -34.65
N THR A 880 13.14 9.03 -33.33
CA THR A 880 13.36 7.69 -32.77
C THR A 880 12.31 6.71 -33.24
N ILE A 881 11.02 7.06 -33.13
CA ILE A 881 9.94 6.18 -33.58
C ILE A 881 10.02 5.98 -35.09
N LEU A 882 10.19 7.04 -35.87
CA LEU A 882 10.27 6.93 -37.33
C LEU A 882 11.40 6.00 -37.77
N LEU A 883 12.62 6.18 -37.24
CA LEU A 883 13.77 5.34 -37.57
C LEU A 883 13.55 3.90 -37.12
N SER A 884 13.00 3.69 -35.93
CA SER A 884 12.70 2.35 -35.42
C SER A 884 11.68 1.66 -36.31
N THR A 885 10.57 2.33 -36.64
CA THR A 885 9.50 1.76 -37.51
C THR A 885 10.03 1.37 -38.87
N LEU A 886 10.86 2.23 -39.49
CA LEU A 886 11.50 1.91 -40.77
C LEU A 886 12.42 0.70 -40.65
N ALA A 887 13.23 0.60 -39.59
CA ALA A 887 14.11 -0.53 -39.34
C ALA A 887 13.32 -1.83 -39.13
N TYR A 888 12.33 -1.83 -38.23
CA TYR A 888 11.48 -2.98 -37.91
C TYR A 888 10.72 -3.49 -39.14
N ILE A 889 10.04 -2.62 -39.88
CA ILE A 889 9.28 -3.00 -41.08
C ILE A 889 10.21 -3.54 -42.17
N SER A 890 11.35 -2.88 -42.40
CA SER A 890 12.30 -3.30 -43.45
C SER A 890 12.90 -4.67 -43.13
N VAL A 891 13.35 -4.88 -41.89
CA VAL A 891 13.94 -6.15 -41.46
C VAL A 891 12.90 -7.27 -41.43
N ALA A 892 11.69 -7.03 -40.93
CA ALA A 892 10.61 -8.02 -40.96
C ALA A 892 10.23 -8.41 -42.41
N SER A 893 10.21 -7.43 -43.31
CA SER A 893 9.95 -7.68 -44.73
C SER A 893 11.02 -8.55 -45.35
N VAL A 894 12.29 -8.21 -45.14
CA VAL A 894 13.43 -8.99 -45.64
C VAL A 894 13.42 -10.41 -45.06
N LEU A 895 13.22 -10.57 -43.76
CA LEU A 895 13.23 -11.87 -43.08
C LEU A 895 12.14 -12.80 -43.63
N THR A 896 10.89 -12.34 -43.65
CA THR A 896 9.73 -13.16 -44.07
C THR A 896 9.70 -13.44 -45.57
N LEU A 897 10.36 -12.61 -46.38
CA LEU A 897 10.52 -12.85 -47.82
C LEU A 897 11.71 -13.76 -48.13
N MET A 898 12.76 -13.76 -47.31
CA MET A 898 13.96 -14.58 -47.52
C MET A 898 13.75 -16.03 -47.09
N VAL A 899 13.05 -16.25 -45.96
CA VAL A 899 12.76 -17.58 -45.40
C VAL A 899 11.26 -17.69 -45.09
N PRO A 900 10.61 -18.82 -45.42
CA PRO A 900 9.22 -19.06 -45.03
C PRO A 900 9.03 -18.97 -43.51
N TYR A 901 7.92 -18.35 -43.07
CA TYR A 901 7.69 -18.02 -41.66
C TYR A 901 7.72 -19.24 -40.71
N TYR A 902 7.33 -20.43 -41.18
CA TYR A 902 7.30 -21.67 -40.41
C TYR A 902 8.67 -22.34 -40.23
N ASP A 903 9.70 -21.90 -40.96
CA ASP A 903 11.07 -22.44 -40.92
C ASP A 903 12.07 -21.47 -40.25
N LEU A 904 11.55 -20.42 -39.59
CA LEU A 904 12.37 -19.51 -38.80
C LEU A 904 12.84 -20.18 -37.52
N ASP A 905 14.13 -20.00 -37.21
CA ASP A 905 14.72 -20.50 -35.98
C ASP A 905 14.13 -19.81 -34.73
N GLU A 906 14.03 -20.54 -33.63
CA GLU A 906 13.43 -20.06 -32.39
C GLU A 906 14.31 -19.05 -31.64
N TYR A 907 15.63 -19.19 -31.70
CA TYR A 907 16.56 -18.39 -30.89
C TYR A 907 17.25 -17.28 -31.68
N ALA A 908 17.68 -17.59 -32.91
CA ALA A 908 18.44 -16.66 -33.75
C ALA A 908 17.86 -16.59 -35.19
N PRO A 909 16.58 -16.19 -35.35
CA PRO A 909 15.87 -16.26 -36.63
C PRO A 909 16.59 -15.50 -37.74
N LEU A 910 17.17 -14.34 -37.41
CA LEU A 910 17.88 -13.52 -38.39
C LEU A 910 19.24 -14.11 -38.77
N ALA A 911 20.04 -14.55 -37.79
CA ALA A 911 21.37 -15.07 -38.05
C ALA A 911 21.32 -16.37 -38.87
N GLU A 912 20.40 -17.26 -38.51
CA GLU A 912 20.20 -18.53 -39.20
C GLU A 912 19.66 -18.33 -40.63
N ALA A 913 18.75 -17.37 -40.82
CA ALA A 913 18.22 -17.06 -42.15
C ALA A 913 19.33 -16.60 -43.12
N PHE A 914 20.27 -15.75 -42.66
CA PHE A 914 21.43 -15.37 -43.46
C PHE A 914 22.45 -16.50 -43.60
N GLY A 915 22.70 -17.29 -42.56
CA GLY A 915 23.61 -18.43 -42.58
C GLY A 915 23.23 -19.50 -43.62
N ARG A 916 21.92 -19.83 -43.71
CA ARG A 916 21.40 -20.83 -44.65
C ARG A 916 21.34 -20.36 -46.09
N LYS A 917 21.02 -19.09 -46.33
CA LYS A 917 20.72 -18.57 -47.69
C LYS A 917 21.89 -17.86 -48.36
N THR A 918 22.91 -17.46 -47.61
CA THR A 918 24.02 -16.64 -48.12
C THR A 918 25.38 -17.35 -47.96
N PHE A 919 26.32 -16.78 -47.20
CA PHE A 919 27.62 -17.36 -46.89
C PHE A 919 27.84 -17.39 -45.37
N PRO A 920 28.69 -18.29 -44.83
CA PRO A 920 28.85 -18.47 -43.38
C PRO A 920 29.24 -17.19 -42.63
N GLY A 921 30.02 -16.30 -43.26
CA GLY A 921 30.41 -15.02 -42.67
C GLY A 921 29.25 -14.06 -42.41
N ALA A 922 28.14 -14.13 -43.17
CA ALA A 922 26.99 -13.26 -42.99
C ALA A 922 26.25 -13.54 -41.67
N MET A 923 26.20 -14.80 -41.24
CA MET A 923 25.66 -15.19 -39.93
C MET A 923 26.42 -14.47 -38.80
N TYR A 924 27.76 -14.52 -38.80
CA TYR A 924 28.56 -13.86 -37.78
C TYR A 924 28.39 -12.33 -37.77
N ILE A 925 28.27 -11.71 -38.95
CA ILE A 925 27.98 -10.26 -39.06
C ILE A 925 26.65 -9.92 -38.38
N VAL A 926 25.60 -10.71 -38.62
CA VAL A 926 24.28 -10.52 -38.00
C VAL A 926 24.34 -10.74 -36.49
N VAL A 927 25.06 -11.75 -36.02
CA VAL A 927 25.25 -12.02 -34.58
C VAL A 927 26.01 -10.88 -33.90
N CYS A 928 27.05 -10.32 -34.54
CA CYS A 928 27.72 -9.11 -34.05
C CYS A 928 26.76 -7.91 -33.95
N GLY A 929 25.82 -7.80 -34.90
CA GLY A 929 24.70 -6.85 -34.80
C GLY A 929 23.83 -7.07 -33.57
N GLY A 930 23.40 -8.31 -33.30
CA GLY A 930 22.63 -8.67 -32.11
C GLY A 930 23.37 -8.37 -30.79
N ILE A 931 24.68 -8.62 -30.74
CA ILE A 931 25.54 -8.28 -29.58
C ILE A 931 25.61 -6.75 -29.42
N SER A 932 25.85 -6.01 -30.50
CA SER A 932 25.91 -4.54 -30.47
C SER A 932 24.57 -3.94 -30.00
N ALA A 933 23.45 -4.47 -30.48
CA ALA A 933 22.10 -4.03 -30.13
C ALA A 933 21.78 -4.28 -28.64
N THR A 934 22.11 -5.47 -28.14
CA THR A 934 21.87 -5.84 -26.73
C THR A 934 22.74 -5.04 -25.77
N VAL A 935 24.01 -4.79 -26.10
CA VAL A 935 24.91 -3.93 -25.28
C VAL A 935 24.42 -2.48 -25.25
N SER A 936 24.00 -1.93 -26.40
CA SER A 936 23.40 -0.59 -26.49
C SER A 936 22.17 -0.47 -25.60
N ALA A 937 21.21 -1.39 -25.71
CA ALA A 937 20.00 -1.36 -24.89
C ALA A 937 20.30 -1.61 -23.40
N LEU A 938 21.32 -2.42 -23.07
CA LEU A 938 21.72 -2.68 -21.68
C LEU A 938 22.28 -1.42 -20.99
N LEU A 939 23.12 -0.65 -21.69
CA LEU A 939 23.61 0.65 -21.20
C LEU A 939 22.44 1.57 -20.86
N CYS A 940 21.47 1.65 -21.76
CA CYS A 940 20.25 2.43 -21.59
C CYS A 940 19.39 1.97 -20.39
N ALA A 941 19.19 0.67 -20.20
CA ALA A 941 18.39 0.15 -19.09
C ALA A 941 19.01 0.48 -17.71
N VAL A 942 20.33 0.29 -17.57
CA VAL A 942 21.04 0.61 -16.31
C VAL A 942 21.11 2.13 -16.11
N TYR A 943 21.28 2.89 -17.19
CA TYR A 943 21.18 4.36 -17.18
C TYR A 943 19.82 4.81 -16.63
N SER A 944 18.69 4.39 -17.21
CA SER A 944 17.35 4.80 -16.80
C SER A 944 17.04 4.44 -15.35
N THR A 945 17.35 3.21 -14.94
CA THR A 945 17.09 2.74 -13.56
C THR A 945 17.74 3.65 -12.52
N SER A 946 18.99 4.06 -12.77
CA SER A 946 19.72 4.91 -11.84
C SER A 946 19.10 6.31 -11.68
N ARG A 947 18.48 6.86 -12.75
CA ARG A 947 17.85 8.19 -12.75
C ARG A 947 16.49 8.17 -12.04
N ILE A 948 15.73 7.09 -12.17
CA ILE A 948 14.47 6.92 -11.44
C ILE A 948 14.72 6.74 -9.94
N PHE A 949 15.70 5.92 -9.56
CA PHE A 949 16.08 5.78 -8.15
C PHE A 949 16.59 7.09 -7.57
N TYR A 950 17.37 7.84 -8.34
CA TYR A 950 17.80 9.18 -7.99
C TYR A 950 16.60 10.11 -7.75
N SER A 951 15.70 10.26 -8.74
CA SER A 951 14.58 11.20 -8.67
C SER A 951 13.60 10.87 -7.53
N MET A 952 13.21 9.60 -7.37
CA MET A 952 12.36 9.16 -6.26
C MET A 952 13.02 9.36 -4.88
N SER A 953 14.35 9.32 -4.81
CA SER A 953 15.08 9.54 -3.56
C SER A 953 15.28 11.01 -3.21
N VAL A 954 15.41 11.89 -4.21
CA VAL A 954 15.42 13.35 -4.04
C VAL A 954 14.09 13.79 -3.44
N ASP A 955 12.98 13.27 -3.97
CA ASP A 955 11.64 13.59 -3.48
C ASP A 955 11.32 12.92 -2.12
N GLY A 956 12.16 12.01 -1.62
CA GLY A 956 12.02 11.35 -0.32
C GLY A 956 11.08 10.14 -0.29
N LEU A 957 10.64 9.66 -1.46
CA LEU A 957 9.80 8.46 -1.60
C LEU A 957 10.61 7.16 -1.49
N LEU A 958 11.89 7.21 -1.90
CA LEU A 958 12.91 6.19 -1.64
C LEU A 958 13.99 6.74 -0.69
N PHE A 959 14.81 5.84 -0.15
CA PHE A 959 15.89 6.20 0.77
C PHE A 959 16.75 7.34 0.22
N ARG A 960 16.77 8.50 0.90
CA ARG A 960 17.57 9.69 0.50
C ARG A 960 19.05 9.41 0.29
N TRP A 961 19.55 8.29 0.77
CA TRP A 961 20.93 7.85 0.52
C TRP A 961 21.27 7.70 -0.99
N PHE A 962 20.26 7.41 -1.83
CA PHE A 962 20.40 7.30 -3.28
C PHE A 962 20.58 8.64 -4.02
N SER A 963 20.23 9.78 -3.39
CA SER A 963 20.28 11.10 -4.04
C SER A 963 21.69 11.70 -4.15
N LYS A 964 22.72 11.00 -3.66
CA LYS A 964 24.09 11.53 -3.66
C LYS A 964 24.72 11.44 -5.05
N VAL A 965 24.99 12.60 -5.63
CA VAL A 965 25.71 12.76 -6.91
C VAL A 965 27.23 12.87 -6.66
N HIS A 966 28.03 12.30 -7.55
CA HIS A 966 29.50 12.35 -7.44
C HIS A 966 30.04 13.69 -7.99
N SER A 967 30.89 14.37 -7.22
CA SER A 967 31.31 15.76 -7.51
C SER A 967 32.09 15.96 -8.81
N LYS A 968 32.84 14.95 -9.28
CA LYS A 968 33.63 15.06 -10.53
C LYS A 968 32.88 14.57 -11.77
N THR A 969 32.05 13.54 -11.62
CA THR A 969 31.39 12.86 -12.75
C THR A 969 29.95 13.32 -12.95
N GLN A 970 29.36 13.97 -11.94
CA GLN A 970 27.96 14.42 -11.93
C GLN A 970 26.97 13.28 -12.24
N VAL A 971 27.30 12.05 -11.83
CA VAL A 971 26.46 10.85 -11.95
C VAL A 971 25.95 10.44 -10.56
N PRO A 972 24.70 9.98 -10.40
CA PRO A 972 24.19 9.38 -9.17
C PRO A 972 24.82 8.00 -8.93
N TYR A 973 26.08 7.99 -8.51
CA TYR A 973 26.92 6.79 -8.45
C TYR A 973 26.36 5.72 -7.49
N ARG A 974 25.73 6.12 -6.38
CA ARG A 974 25.13 5.17 -5.42
C ARG A 974 23.92 4.46 -6.00
N ALA A 975 23.04 5.21 -6.65
CA ALA A 975 21.90 4.63 -7.36
C ALA A 975 22.37 3.67 -8.45
N THR A 976 23.37 4.10 -9.25
CA THR A 976 23.96 3.30 -10.34
C THR A 976 24.60 2.00 -9.86
N LEU A 977 25.38 2.05 -8.77
CA LEU A 977 26.06 0.86 -8.22
C LEU A 977 25.05 -0.15 -7.69
N ILE A 978 24.08 0.29 -6.88
CA ILE A 978 23.10 -0.64 -6.31
C ILE A 978 22.15 -1.18 -7.38
N SER A 979 21.65 -0.34 -8.28
CA SER A 979 20.79 -0.81 -9.37
C SER A 979 21.53 -1.81 -10.27
N GLY A 980 22.80 -1.52 -10.61
CA GLY A 980 23.64 -2.44 -11.38
C GLY A 980 23.89 -3.77 -10.69
N ILE A 981 24.17 -3.78 -9.37
CA ILE A 981 24.32 -5.00 -8.58
C ILE A 981 23.01 -5.81 -8.55
N ILE A 982 21.87 -5.14 -8.33
CA ILE A 982 20.56 -5.80 -8.34
C ILE A 982 20.28 -6.41 -9.72
N THR A 983 20.49 -5.66 -10.80
CA THR A 983 20.35 -6.18 -12.18
C THR A 983 21.28 -7.36 -12.43
N ALA A 984 22.52 -7.33 -11.95
CA ALA A 984 23.48 -8.43 -12.13
C ALA A 984 23.04 -9.70 -11.37
N LEU A 985 22.51 -9.55 -10.14
CA LEU A 985 21.95 -10.67 -9.38
C LEU A 985 20.71 -11.25 -10.06
N ILE A 986 19.85 -10.40 -10.62
CA ILE A 986 18.67 -10.84 -11.36
C ILE A 986 19.10 -11.59 -12.63
N ALA A 987 20.08 -11.07 -13.38
CA ALA A 987 20.63 -11.72 -14.57
C ALA A 987 21.29 -13.07 -14.25
N LEU A 988 21.93 -13.19 -13.09
CA LEU A 988 22.57 -14.41 -12.63
C LEU A 988 21.54 -15.51 -12.31
N LEU A 989 20.45 -15.16 -11.62
CA LEU A 989 19.54 -16.13 -10.98
C LEU A 989 18.31 -16.51 -11.81
N PHE A 990 17.81 -15.62 -12.67
CA PHE A 990 16.49 -15.78 -13.31
C PHE A 990 16.61 -15.95 -14.82
N ASP A 991 15.79 -16.82 -15.40
CA ASP A 991 15.76 -17.03 -16.85
C ASP A 991 15.01 -15.91 -17.61
N VAL A 992 15.40 -15.70 -18.87
CA VAL A 992 14.88 -14.65 -19.76
C VAL A 992 13.39 -14.80 -19.99
N ASN A 993 12.87 -16.02 -20.14
CA ASN A 993 11.45 -16.24 -20.44
C ASN A 993 10.55 -15.81 -19.29
N GLN A 994 11.02 -15.98 -18.06
CA GLN A 994 10.33 -15.54 -16.85
C GLN A 994 10.35 -14.01 -16.70
N MET A 995 11.41 -13.35 -17.18
CA MET A 995 11.58 -11.89 -17.14
C MET A 995 10.72 -11.14 -18.15
N VAL A 996 10.63 -11.62 -19.39
CA VAL A 996 9.97 -10.88 -20.48
C VAL A 996 8.49 -10.64 -20.19
N GLN A 997 7.80 -11.62 -19.61
CA GLN A 997 6.39 -11.49 -19.24
C GLN A 997 6.14 -10.47 -18.11
N LEU A 998 7.15 -10.19 -17.27
CA LEU A 998 7.05 -9.23 -16.17
C LEU A 998 7.16 -7.77 -16.63
N LEU A 999 7.80 -7.53 -17.77
CA LEU A 999 8.08 -6.18 -18.27
C LEU A 999 6.83 -5.48 -18.81
N SER A 1000 6.01 -6.19 -19.59
CA SER A 1000 4.98 -5.57 -20.43
C SER A 1000 3.87 -4.84 -19.68
N ILE A 1001 3.47 -5.32 -18.48
CA ILE A 1001 2.37 -4.69 -17.73
C ILE A 1001 2.79 -3.37 -17.06
N GLY A 1002 4.05 -3.26 -16.61
CA GLY A 1002 4.58 -2.05 -15.97
C GLY A 1002 4.61 -0.86 -16.93
N THR A 1003 5.16 -1.09 -18.14
CA THR A 1003 5.24 -0.08 -19.22
C THR A 1003 3.85 0.45 -19.59
N LEU A 1004 2.88 -0.45 -19.79
CA LEU A 1004 1.53 -0.08 -20.21
C LEU A 1004 0.79 0.75 -19.15
N VAL A 1005 0.98 0.45 -17.86
CA VAL A 1005 0.46 1.27 -16.76
C VAL A 1005 1.09 2.66 -16.76
N ALA A 1006 2.41 2.76 -16.94
CA ALA A 1006 3.12 4.03 -17.01
C ALA A 1006 2.64 4.89 -18.19
N TYR A 1007 2.53 4.33 -19.40
CA TYR A 1007 2.09 5.04 -20.60
C TYR A 1007 0.64 5.52 -20.50
N THR A 1008 -0.22 4.70 -19.88
CA THR A 1008 -1.60 5.08 -19.57
C THR A 1008 -1.63 6.28 -18.62
N LYS A 1009 -0.84 6.25 -17.55
CA LYS A 1009 -0.77 7.35 -16.56
C LYS A 1009 -0.22 8.64 -17.15
N VAL A 1010 0.79 8.58 -18.02
CA VAL A 1010 1.31 9.76 -18.74
C VAL A 1010 0.24 10.35 -19.68
N SER A 1011 -0.50 9.50 -20.39
CA SER A 1011 -1.59 9.95 -21.28
C SER A 1011 -2.73 10.61 -20.50
N ILE A 1012 -3.07 10.08 -19.31
CA ILE A 1012 -4.03 10.70 -18.39
C ILE A 1012 -3.48 12.04 -17.88
N SER A 1013 -2.20 12.11 -17.56
CA SER A 1013 -1.54 13.34 -17.09
C SER A 1013 -1.69 14.47 -18.14
N VAL A 1014 -1.43 14.18 -19.42
CA VAL A 1014 -1.64 15.13 -20.55
C VAL A 1014 -3.05 15.63 -20.58
N LEU A 1015 -4.02 14.71 -20.51
CA LEU A 1015 -5.41 15.07 -20.56
C LEU A 1015 -5.84 15.97 -19.38
N VAL A 1016 -5.42 15.63 -18.15
CA VAL A 1016 -5.75 16.40 -16.94
C VAL A 1016 -5.07 17.77 -16.95
N SER A 1017 -3.82 17.86 -17.41
CA SER A 1017 -3.05 19.11 -17.42
C SER A 1017 -3.71 20.24 -18.21
N ARG A 1018 -4.53 19.91 -19.23
CA ARG A 1018 -5.25 20.89 -20.05
C ARG A 1018 -6.32 21.67 -19.28
N PHE A 1019 -6.73 21.17 -18.12
CA PHE A 1019 -7.82 21.73 -17.35
C PHE A 1019 -7.38 22.24 -15.97
N GLN A 1020 -6.07 22.27 -15.70
CA GLN A 1020 -5.56 22.78 -14.42
C GLN A 1020 -5.38 24.31 -14.44
N SER A 1021 -5.88 24.99 -13.41
CA SER A 1021 -5.71 26.44 -13.18
C SER A 1021 -4.27 26.79 -12.80
N GLY A 1022 -3.77 27.98 -13.17
CA GLY A 1022 -2.49 28.55 -12.67
C GLY A 1022 -1.21 28.16 -13.41
N VAL A 1023 -1.27 27.82 -14.70
CA VAL A 1023 -0.07 27.72 -15.56
C VAL A 1023 -0.09 28.94 -16.46
N GLN A 1024 0.86 29.86 -16.30
CA GLN A 1024 1.04 30.99 -17.20
C GLN A 1024 2.04 30.64 -18.31
N SER A 1025 1.76 31.10 -19.52
CA SER A 1025 2.66 30.97 -20.67
C SER A 1025 3.96 31.74 -20.43
N VAL A 1026 5.07 31.24 -20.96
CA VAL A 1026 6.26 32.06 -21.18
C VAL A 1026 5.84 33.23 -22.07
N PRO A 1027 6.13 34.50 -21.71
CA PRO A 1027 5.78 35.63 -22.56
C PRO A 1027 6.42 35.41 -23.93
N GLU A 1028 5.56 35.37 -24.95
CA GLU A 1028 5.96 35.45 -26.34
C GLU A 1028 6.66 36.80 -26.49
N ASN A 1029 7.99 36.80 -26.64
CA ASN A 1029 8.62 37.95 -27.27
C ASN A 1029 8.03 38.01 -28.68
N ASP A 1030 7.10 38.94 -28.87
CA ASP A 1030 6.56 39.36 -30.14
C ASP A 1030 7.71 39.67 -31.09
N GLU A 1031 8.03 38.69 -31.94
CA GLU A 1031 8.27 38.82 -33.38
C GLU A 1031 8.73 37.46 -33.94
N GLY A 1032 7.77 36.66 -34.44
CA GLY A 1032 8.05 35.82 -35.62
C GLY A 1032 7.92 34.29 -35.55
N ASN A 1033 7.09 33.66 -34.69
CA ASN A 1033 7.04 32.18 -34.66
C ASN A 1033 5.67 31.52 -34.44
N THR A 1034 4.74 31.70 -35.39
CA THR A 1034 3.61 30.79 -35.68
C THR A 1034 4.04 29.42 -36.25
N ASN A 1035 5.20 28.90 -35.82
CA ASN A 1035 6.05 28.05 -36.65
C ASN A 1035 6.27 26.61 -36.17
N ILE A 1036 5.33 25.99 -35.46
CA ILE A 1036 5.44 24.54 -35.14
C ILE A 1036 4.50 23.70 -36.01
N THR A 1037 3.30 24.22 -36.28
CA THR A 1037 2.45 23.74 -37.39
C THR A 1037 3.08 24.05 -38.75
N GLN A 1038 3.72 25.22 -38.92
CA GLN A 1038 4.55 25.44 -40.11
C GLN A 1038 5.83 24.60 -40.11
N TRP A 1039 6.41 24.20 -38.97
CA TRP A 1039 7.58 23.31 -38.94
C TRP A 1039 7.28 21.93 -39.54
N LEU A 1040 6.10 21.36 -39.28
CA LEU A 1040 5.64 20.14 -39.96
C LEU A 1040 5.49 20.34 -41.48
N HIS A 1041 5.08 21.53 -41.92
CA HIS A 1041 4.97 21.88 -43.35
C HIS A 1041 6.33 22.24 -43.99
N LYS A 1042 7.29 22.76 -43.20
CA LYS A 1042 8.67 23.10 -43.58
C LYS A 1042 9.59 21.89 -43.64
N MET A 1043 9.27 20.81 -42.92
CA MET A 1043 10.00 19.54 -43.04
C MET A 1043 9.98 19.00 -44.50
N PHE A 1044 8.99 19.42 -45.30
CA PHE A 1044 8.88 19.15 -46.73
C PHE A 1044 9.50 20.22 -47.66
N SER A 1045 10.13 21.28 -47.14
CA SER A 1045 10.83 22.28 -47.97
C SER A 1045 12.21 22.68 -47.44
N LYS A 1046 13.20 22.39 -48.28
CA LYS A 1046 14.65 22.66 -48.23
C LYS A 1046 15.17 23.77 -47.28
N ALA A 1047 16.08 23.33 -46.40
CA ALA A 1047 17.45 23.83 -46.11
C ALA A 1047 17.77 25.32 -45.83
N LYS A 1048 18.62 25.46 -44.78
CA LYS A 1048 19.73 26.41 -44.50
C LYS A 1048 19.52 27.67 -43.63
N GLY A 1049 20.42 27.78 -42.64
CA GLY A 1049 20.91 29.01 -41.97
C GLY A 1049 20.32 29.25 -40.56
N LYS A 1050 21.02 29.75 -39.55
CA LYS A 1050 22.44 30.11 -39.29
C LYS A 1050 22.53 30.33 -37.76
N GLU A 1051 23.65 30.00 -37.11
CA GLU A 1051 23.87 30.11 -35.66
C GLU A 1051 23.93 31.56 -35.14
N SER A 1052 23.47 31.77 -33.90
CA SER A 1052 23.81 32.93 -33.06
C SER A 1052 23.91 32.52 -31.58
N ASP A 1053 24.87 33.13 -30.88
CA ASP A 1053 25.47 32.78 -29.58
C ASP A 1053 24.52 32.55 -28.38
N PRO A 1054 24.91 31.67 -27.42
CA PRO A 1054 24.14 31.39 -26.21
C PRO A 1054 24.70 32.16 -25.00
N SER A 1055 24.15 33.34 -24.70
CA SER A 1055 24.36 33.96 -23.39
C SER A 1055 23.07 34.61 -22.88
N SER A 1056 22.67 34.14 -21.69
CA SER A 1056 21.61 34.65 -20.81
C SER A 1056 20.19 34.74 -21.39
N ILE A 1057 19.41 33.67 -21.17
CA ILE A 1057 17.96 33.84 -21.01
C ILE A 1057 17.72 33.82 -19.50
N ALA A 1058 17.47 35.01 -18.95
CA ALA A 1058 17.10 35.22 -17.57
C ALA A 1058 15.66 34.73 -17.35
N TYR A 1059 15.45 33.88 -16.35
CA TYR A 1059 14.11 33.57 -15.83
C TYR A 1059 13.67 34.77 -14.98
N GLN A 1060 12.70 35.53 -15.48
CA GLN A 1060 12.18 36.69 -14.77
C GLN A 1060 11.16 36.23 -13.72
N ARG A 1061 11.46 36.49 -12.45
CA ARG A 1061 10.55 36.31 -11.31
C ARG A 1061 9.43 37.36 -11.45
N VAL A 1062 8.17 36.96 -11.48
CA VAL A 1062 7.03 37.89 -11.43
C VAL A 1062 7.01 38.52 -10.02
N PRO A 1063 6.94 39.86 -9.87
CA PRO A 1063 6.82 40.50 -8.56
C PRO A 1063 5.47 40.14 -7.92
N ASP A 1064 5.46 40.05 -6.59
CA ASP A 1064 4.24 39.82 -5.79
C ASP A 1064 3.16 40.86 -6.09
N GLU A 1065 1.90 40.41 -5.97
CA GLU A 1065 0.65 41.12 -6.23
C GLU A 1065 0.65 42.59 -5.75
N GLU A 1066 0.73 43.55 -6.68
CA GLU A 1066 0.14 44.90 -6.45
C GLU A 1066 -0.22 45.71 -7.72
N ASP A 1067 0.22 45.34 -8.93
CA ASP A 1067 -0.05 46.15 -10.15
C ASP A 1067 -0.58 45.36 -11.37
N THR A 1068 -1.80 44.83 -11.30
CA THR A 1068 -2.54 44.33 -12.50
C THR A 1068 -3.86 45.08 -12.68
N SER A 1069 -3.79 46.32 -13.15
CA SER A 1069 -4.96 47.12 -13.51
C SER A 1069 -5.01 47.52 -15.00
N SER A 1070 -4.15 46.97 -15.87
CA SER A 1070 -4.01 47.50 -17.24
C SER A 1070 -3.75 46.48 -18.36
N LEU A 1071 -4.14 45.21 -18.22
CA LEU A 1071 -4.13 44.26 -19.35
C LEU A 1071 -5.55 43.98 -19.88
N PRO A 1072 -5.78 43.92 -21.22
CA PRO A 1072 -7.11 43.75 -21.78
C PRO A 1072 -7.64 42.34 -21.51
N GLU A 1073 -8.82 42.24 -20.88
CA GLU A 1073 -9.54 40.97 -20.67
C GLU A 1073 -9.89 40.31 -22.01
N ALA A 1074 -9.23 39.18 -22.30
CA ALA A 1074 -9.64 38.31 -23.40
C ALA A 1074 -10.91 37.53 -23.02
N PRO A 1075 -11.93 37.43 -23.89
CA PRO A 1075 -13.19 36.78 -23.56
C PRO A 1075 -13.04 35.25 -23.62
N GLY A 1076 -12.72 34.63 -22.48
CA GLY A 1076 -12.74 33.18 -22.29
C GLY A 1076 -12.89 32.87 -20.80
N ALA A 1077 -13.81 31.96 -20.45
CA ALA A 1077 -14.07 31.60 -19.06
C ALA A 1077 -12.77 31.10 -18.38
N GLU A 1078 -12.30 31.83 -17.38
CA GLU A 1078 -11.09 31.46 -16.62
C GLU A 1078 -11.22 30.06 -16.01
N VAL A 1079 -10.12 29.30 -16.05
CA VAL A 1079 -10.06 27.97 -15.43
C VAL A 1079 -10.09 28.15 -13.92
N THR A 1080 -11.21 27.76 -13.30
CA THR A 1080 -11.40 27.77 -11.84
C THR A 1080 -11.07 26.40 -11.23
N GLU A 1081 -10.84 26.33 -9.92
CA GLU A 1081 -10.65 25.04 -9.21
C GLU A 1081 -11.85 24.11 -9.41
N ALA A 1082 -13.06 24.68 -9.47
CA ALA A 1082 -14.29 23.91 -9.68
C ALA A 1082 -14.38 23.30 -11.09
N THR A 1083 -13.90 24.00 -12.13
CA THR A 1083 -13.84 23.45 -13.50
C THR A 1083 -12.74 22.40 -13.62
N THR A 1084 -11.62 22.59 -12.93
CA THR A 1084 -10.53 21.59 -12.83
C THR A 1084 -11.05 20.28 -12.22
N PHE A 1085 -11.78 20.36 -11.10
CA PHE A 1085 -12.35 19.20 -10.44
C PHE A 1085 -13.38 18.45 -11.31
N ARG A 1086 -14.24 19.19 -12.04
CA ARG A 1086 -15.21 18.60 -12.98
C ARG A 1086 -14.51 17.87 -14.13
N ALA A 1087 -13.43 18.45 -14.66
CA ALA A 1087 -12.64 17.82 -15.71
C ALA A 1087 -11.92 16.55 -15.20
N GLU A 1088 -11.28 16.60 -14.03
CA GLU A 1088 -10.64 15.43 -13.40
C GLU A 1088 -11.64 14.28 -13.19
N LEU A 1089 -12.86 14.58 -12.72
CA LEU A 1089 -13.92 13.60 -12.54
C LEU A 1089 -14.39 12.98 -13.87
N ALA A 1090 -14.55 13.80 -14.92
CA ALA A 1090 -14.94 13.33 -16.25
C ALA A 1090 -13.86 12.42 -16.86
N VAL A 1091 -12.58 12.78 -16.69
CA VAL A 1091 -11.44 11.95 -17.12
C VAL A 1091 -11.40 10.63 -16.35
N PHE A 1092 -11.67 10.63 -15.05
CA PHE A 1092 -11.74 9.39 -14.26
C PHE A 1092 -12.79 8.41 -14.80
N PHE A 1093 -14.01 8.89 -15.09
CA PHE A 1093 -15.05 8.06 -15.69
C PHE A 1093 -14.70 7.60 -17.11
N LEU A 1094 -14.08 8.47 -17.91
CA LEU A 1094 -13.60 8.11 -19.25
C LEU A 1094 -12.63 6.92 -19.20
N VAL A 1095 -11.65 6.94 -18.29
CA VAL A 1095 -10.68 5.84 -18.14
C VAL A 1095 -11.36 4.53 -17.76
N ILE A 1096 -12.35 4.57 -16.85
CA ILE A 1096 -13.11 3.37 -16.45
C ILE A 1096 -13.87 2.78 -17.64
N PHE A 1097 -14.54 3.63 -18.43
CA PHE A 1097 -15.31 3.15 -19.58
C PHE A 1097 -14.41 2.62 -20.70
N LEU A 1098 -13.25 3.23 -20.94
CA LEU A 1098 -12.26 2.72 -21.90
C LEU A 1098 -11.70 1.36 -21.45
N ALA A 1099 -11.39 1.19 -20.16
CA ALA A 1099 -10.93 -0.08 -19.62
C ALA A 1099 -12.00 -1.17 -19.67
N ALA A 1100 -13.25 -0.83 -19.35
CA ALA A 1100 -14.38 -1.76 -19.46
C ALA A 1100 -14.62 -2.20 -20.91
N LEU A 1101 -14.60 -1.25 -21.86
CA LEU A 1101 -14.71 -1.57 -23.29
C LEU A 1101 -13.56 -2.47 -23.76
N ALA A 1102 -12.33 -2.18 -23.31
CA ALA A 1102 -11.18 -3.01 -23.63
C ALA A 1102 -11.29 -4.45 -23.11
N LEU A 1103 -11.75 -4.63 -21.87
CA LEU A 1103 -11.98 -5.96 -21.28
C LEU A 1103 -13.08 -6.74 -22.00
N ILE A 1104 -14.16 -6.07 -22.41
CA ILE A 1104 -15.25 -6.69 -23.16
C ILE A 1104 -14.76 -7.14 -24.53
N LEU A 1105 -14.06 -6.26 -25.25
CA LEU A 1105 -13.52 -6.57 -26.57
C LEU A 1105 -12.49 -7.69 -26.53
N SER A 1106 -11.65 -7.76 -25.49
CA SER A 1106 -10.66 -8.82 -25.32
C SER A 1106 -11.29 -10.18 -24.98
N ASN A 1107 -12.17 -10.24 -23.96
CA ASN A 1107 -12.70 -11.52 -23.48
C ASN A 1107 -13.86 -12.06 -24.33
N PHE A 1108 -14.64 -11.19 -24.97
CA PHE A 1108 -15.86 -11.55 -25.70
C PHE A 1108 -15.78 -11.24 -27.19
N TYR A 1109 -14.57 -11.10 -27.76
CA TYR A 1109 -14.36 -10.84 -29.19
C TYR A 1109 -15.16 -11.82 -30.08
N GLN A 1110 -15.09 -13.12 -29.78
CA GLN A 1110 -15.79 -14.14 -30.57
C GLN A 1110 -17.31 -14.02 -30.44
N ASP A 1111 -17.82 -13.72 -29.25
CA ASP A 1111 -19.26 -13.61 -29.01
C ASP A 1111 -19.85 -12.34 -29.66
N VAL A 1112 -19.06 -11.26 -29.73
CA VAL A 1112 -19.45 -10.00 -30.39
C VAL A 1112 -19.38 -10.11 -31.91
N PHE A 1113 -18.24 -10.52 -32.48
CA PHE A 1113 -17.97 -10.41 -33.92
C PHE A 1113 -18.28 -11.68 -34.70
N ILE A 1114 -18.18 -12.87 -34.08
CA ILE A 1114 -18.38 -14.15 -34.77
C ILE A 1114 -19.79 -14.71 -34.51
N LYS A 1115 -20.22 -14.76 -33.25
CA LYS A 1115 -21.53 -15.33 -32.87
C LYS A 1115 -22.68 -14.31 -32.92
N GLY A 1116 -22.38 -13.01 -32.75
CA GLY A 1116 -23.38 -11.95 -32.80
C GLY A 1116 -24.36 -11.97 -31.62
N GLU A 1117 -23.88 -12.29 -30.41
CA GLU A 1117 -24.70 -12.37 -29.20
C GLU A 1117 -25.20 -10.98 -28.77
N TRP A 1118 -26.53 -10.84 -28.60
CA TRP A 1118 -27.19 -9.54 -28.35
C TRP A 1118 -26.71 -8.85 -27.07
N TRP A 1119 -26.45 -9.60 -26.00
CA TRP A 1119 -26.01 -9.04 -24.73
C TRP A 1119 -24.59 -8.43 -24.84
N ALA A 1120 -23.71 -9.04 -25.64
CA ALA A 1120 -22.34 -8.57 -25.84
C ALA A 1120 -22.32 -7.30 -26.71
N ILE A 1121 -23.13 -7.28 -27.78
CA ILE A 1121 -23.33 -6.09 -28.62
C ILE A 1121 -23.93 -4.93 -27.82
N PHE A 1122 -24.91 -5.21 -26.95
CA PHE A 1122 -25.48 -4.20 -26.05
C PHE A 1122 -24.43 -3.61 -25.11
N LEU A 1123 -23.55 -4.41 -24.53
CA LEU A 1123 -22.48 -3.91 -23.66
C LEU A 1123 -21.48 -3.04 -24.44
N VAL A 1124 -21.03 -3.47 -25.62
CA VAL A 1124 -20.11 -2.68 -26.46
C VAL A 1124 -20.73 -1.33 -26.83
N THR A 1125 -22.01 -1.32 -27.23
CA THR A 1125 -22.73 -0.08 -27.58
C THR A 1125 -22.95 0.84 -26.39
N LEU A 1126 -23.29 0.28 -25.21
CA LEU A 1126 -23.46 1.04 -23.97
C LEU A 1126 -22.15 1.76 -23.56
N PHE A 1127 -21.04 1.03 -23.49
CA PHE A 1127 -19.75 1.61 -23.09
C PHE A 1127 -19.21 2.59 -24.14
N SER A 1128 -19.39 2.30 -25.42
CA SER A 1128 -19.05 3.25 -26.50
C SER A 1128 -19.86 4.55 -26.39
N GLY A 1129 -21.16 4.46 -26.12
CA GLY A 1129 -22.01 5.64 -25.86
C GLY A 1129 -21.56 6.44 -24.63
N ALA A 1130 -21.19 5.76 -23.55
CA ALA A 1130 -20.68 6.39 -22.34
C ALA A 1130 -19.33 7.11 -22.55
N ILE A 1131 -18.45 6.55 -23.38
CA ILE A 1131 -17.19 7.18 -23.79
C ILE A 1131 -17.45 8.46 -24.60
N VAL A 1132 -18.34 8.40 -25.60
CA VAL A 1132 -18.71 9.57 -26.40
C VAL A 1132 -19.31 10.67 -25.53
N PHE A 1133 -20.19 10.30 -24.60
CA PHE A 1133 -20.76 11.23 -23.63
C PHE A 1133 -19.68 11.91 -22.77
N GLN A 1134 -18.70 11.15 -22.26
CA GLN A 1134 -17.63 11.77 -21.46
C GLN A 1134 -16.67 12.63 -22.27
N LEU A 1135 -16.34 12.23 -23.50
CA LEU A 1135 -15.56 13.10 -24.40
C LEU A 1135 -16.29 14.41 -24.67
N PHE A 1136 -17.62 14.38 -24.83
CA PHE A 1136 -18.44 15.58 -24.97
C PHE A 1136 -18.41 16.44 -23.69
N VAL A 1137 -18.56 15.85 -22.50
CA VAL A 1137 -18.47 16.58 -21.22
C VAL A 1137 -17.10 17.26 -21.04
N ILE A 1138 -16.01 16.58 -21.42
CA ILE A 1138 -14.64 17.12 -21.34
C ILE A 1138 -14.47 18.30 -22.31
N GLN A 1139 -15.10 18.26 -23.48
CA GLN A 1139 -15.04 19.37 -24.44
C GLN A 1139 -15.76 20.63 -23.96
N LEU A 1140 -16.78 20.48 -23.11
CA LEU A 1140 -17.52 21.60 -22.55
C LEU A 1140 -16.77 22.31 -21.40
N GLN A 1141 -15.67 21.75 -20.89
CA GLN A 1141 -14.88 22.39 -19.83
C GLN A 1141 -13.93 23.46 -20.41
N PRO A 1142 -13.77 24.62 -19.74
CA PRO A 1142 -12.79 25.62 -20.14
C PRO A 1142 -11.38 25.05 -20.07
N ARG A 1143 -10.59 25.28 -21.12
CA ARG A 1143 -9.22 24.81 -21.24
C ARG A 1143 -8.25 25.90 -20.82
N ASN A 1144 -7.09 25.49 -20.34
CA ASN A 1144 -6.00 26.40 -20.07
C ASN A 1144 -5.43 26.96 -21.40
N CYS A 1145 -5.28 28.29 -21.46
CA CYS A 1145 -4.78 29.02 -22.64
C CYS A 1145 -3.26 29.01 -22.77
N ALA A 1146 -2.52 28.44 -21.82
CA ALA A 1146 -1.06 28.37 -21.88
C ALA A 1146 -0.56 27.62 -23.13
N THR A 1147 0.27 28.30 -23.91
CA THR A 1147 0.97 27.76 -25.07
C THR A 1147 2.36 27.26 -24.68
N PHE A 1148 2.80 26.16 -25.30
CA PHE A 1148 4.08 25.51 -25.02
C PHE A 1148 4.83 25.16 -26.30
N PRO A 1149 6.17 24.95 -26.22
CA PRO A 1149 6.99 24.55 -27.37
C PRO A 1149 6.49 23.29 -28.09
N PHE A 1150 5.81 22.38 -27.40
CA PHE A 1150 5.11 21.28 -28.05
C PHE A 1150 3.81 20.95 -27.31
N MET A 1151 2.74 20.72 -28.08
CA MET A 1151 1.40 20.37 -27.58
C MET A 1151 0.84 19.26 -28.46
N VAL A 1152 0.37 18.18 -27.84
CA VAL A 1152 -0.31 17.08 -28.53
C VAL A 1152 -1.55 17.63 -29.23
N PRO A 1153 -1.67 17.42 -30.55
CA PRO A 1153 -2.85 17.86 -31.29
C PRO A 1153 -4.08 17.03 -30.88
N GLY A 1154 -5.28 17.58 -31.03
CA GLY A 1154 -6.51 16.78 -30.91
C GLY A 1154 -6.85 16.22 -29.52
N VAL A 1155 -6.24 16.72 -28.43
CA VAL A 1155 -6.70 16.41 -27.05
C VAL A 1155 -8.13 16.95 -26.86
N PRO A 1156 -9.10 16.15 -26.37
CA PRO A 1156 -8.96 14.91 -25.59
C PRO A 1156 -8.88 13.59 -26.38
N TYR A 1157 -9.13 13.59 -27.69
CA TYR A 1157 -9.31 12.36 -28.47
C TYR A 1157 -8.04 11.53 -28.59
N ILE A 1158 -6.88 12.16 -28.85
CA ILE A 1158 -5.59 11.45 -28.97
C ILE A 1158 -5.23 10.77 -27.65
N SER A 1159 -5.37 11.47 -26.52
CA SER A 1159 -5.10 10.89 -25.20
C SER A 1159 -6.07 9.75 -24.87
N ALA A 1160 -7.35 9.89 -25.19
CA ALA A 1160 -8.34 8.83 -24.98
C ALA A 1160 -8.05 7.59 -25.83
N LEU A 1161 -7.68 7.77 -27.10
CA LEU A 1161 -7.27 6.67 -27.99
C LEU A 1161 -6.03 5.95 -27.45
N THR A 1162 -5.06 6.71 -26.94
CA THR A 1162 -3.83 6.14 -26.34
C THR A 1162 -4.16 5.30 -25.11
N ILE A 1163 -5.01 5.81 -24.21
CA ILE A 1163 -5.49 5.09 -23.02
C ILE A 1163 -6.22 3.80 -23.42
N PHE A 1164 -7.07 3.87 -24.44
CA PHE A 1164 -7.82 2.71 -24.93
C PHE A 1164 -6.92 1.61 -25.50
N ILE A 1165 -5.95 1.97 -26.34
CA ILE A 1165 -5.00 1.01 -26.91
C ILE A 1165 -4.19 0.35 -25.79
N ASN A 1166 -3.68 1.11 -24.82
CA ASN A 1166 -2.95 0.53 -23.71
C ASN A 1166 -3.83 -0.40 -22.85
N ALA A 1167 -5.10 -0.04 -22.63
CA ALA A 1167 -6.05 -0.88 -21.92
C ALA A 1167 -6.37 -2.19 -22.66
N LEU A 1168 -6.51 -2.15 -23.99
CA LEU A 1168 -6.67 -3.35 -24.83
C LEU A 1168 -5.46 -4.26 -24.75
N LEU A 1169 -4.26 -3.68 -24.83
CA LEU A 1169 -3.00 -4.43 -24.72
C LEU A 1169 -2.86 -5.10 -23.34
N MET A 1170 -3.21 -4.39 -22.27
CA MET A 1170 -3.24 -4.97 -20.92
C MET A 1170 -4.24 -6.14 -20.84
N ALA A 1171 -5.46 -5.96 -21.36
CA ALA A 1171 -6.51 -6.98 -21.28
C ALA A 1171 -6.11 -8.33 -21.91
N ASN A 1172 -5.23 -8.32 -22.91
CA ASN A 1172 -4.74 -9.53 -23.60
C ASN A 1172 -3.52 -10.19 -22.92
N LEU A 1173 -3.06 -9.70 -21.77
CA LEU A 1173 -1.95 -10.31 -21.03
C LEU A 1173 -2.39 -11.59 -20.28
N GLN A 1174 -1.47 -12.55 -20.13
CA GLN A 1174 -1.71 -13.78 -19.39
C GLN A 1174 -2.01 -13.51 -17.90
N TRP A 1175 -2.92 -14.31 -17.30
CA TRP A 1175 -3.31 -14.14 -15.89
C TRP A 1175 -2.12 -14.20 -14.91
N MET A 1176 -1.12 -15.03 -15.21
CA MET A 1176 0.10 -15.12 -14.40
C MET A 1176 0.89 -13.79 -14.35
N THR A 1177 0.81 -12.97 -15.39
CA THR A 1177 1.42 -11.63 -15.42
C THR A 1177 0.81 -10.71 -14.37
N TYR A 1178 -0.51 -10.75 -14.19
CA TYR A 1178 -1.23 -9.96 -13.18
C TYR A 1178 -0.90 -10.41 -11.75
N VAL A 1179 -0.83 -11.71 -11.51
CA VAL A 1179 -0.46 -12.27 -10.20
C VAL A 1179 0.95 -11.82 -9.83
N ARG A 1180 1.91 -11.97 -10.76
CA ARG A 1180 3.29 -11.51 -10.55
C ARG A 1180 3.34 -10.01 -10.28
N PHE A 1181 2.69 -9.18 -11.11
CA PHE A 1181 2.61 -7.73 -10.91
C PHE A 1181 2.04 -7.35 -9.54
N GLY A 1182 0.99 -8.04 -9.08
CA GLY A 1182 0.41 -7.83 -7.75
C GLY A 1182 1.42 -8.09 -6.62
N VAL A 1183 2.21 -9.17 -6.71
CA VAL A 1183 3.27 -9.48 -5.73
C VAL A 1183 4.34 -8.38 -5.70
N TRP A 1184 4.79 -7.90 -6.86
CA TRP A 1184 5.79 -6.82 -6.96
C TRP A 1184 5.29 -5.48 -6.42
N MET A 1185 4.01 -5.18 -6.63
CA MET A 1185 3.38 -3.96 -6.10
C MET A 1185 3.25 -4.00 -4.58
N ILE A 1186 2.96 -5.16 -3.98
CA ILE A 1186 2.91 -5.31 -2.52
C ILE A 1186 4.26 -4.94 -1.91
N LEU A 1187 5.38 -5.39 -2.48
CA LEU A 1187 6.72 -5.03 -2.03
C LEU A 1187 6.96 -3.51 -2.08
N GLY A 1188 6.57 -2.85 -3.18
CA GLY A 1188 6.67 -1.40 -3.33
C GLY A 1188 5.84 -0.66 -2.29
N PHE A 1189 4.58 -1.05 -2.09
CA PHE A 1189 3.69 -0.41 -1.12
C PHE A 1189 4.19 -0.56 0.32
N VAL A 1190 4.83 -1.68 0.67
CA VAL A 1190 5.50 -1.83 1.97
C VAL A 1190 6.56 -0.73 2.13
N ILE A 1191 7.44 -0.53 1.14
CA ILE A 1191 8.47 0.52 1.20
C ILE A 1191 7.85 1.92 1.33
N TYR A 1192 6.81 2.21 0.54
CA TYR A 1192 6.12 3.50 0.59
C TYR A 1192 5.47 3.76 1.97
N LEU A 1193 4.75 2.79 2.53
CA LEU A 1193 4.03 2.95 3.80
C LEU A 1193 4.99 3.08 5.00
N PHE A 1194 6.09 2.34 5.01
CA PHE A 1194 7.05 2.38 6.12
C PHE A 1194 8.03 3.55 6.03
N TYR A 1195 8.45 3.92 4.81
CA TYR A 1195 9.47 4.95 4.60
C TYR A 1195 8.91 6.18 3.85
N GLY A 1196 8.45 6.01 2.61
CA GLY A 1196 8.15 7.11 1.68
C GLY A 1196 7.11 8.11 2.20
N TYR A 1197 5.99 7.62 2.74
CA TYR A 1197 4.90 8.45 3.26
C TYR A 1197 5.35 9.43 4.36
N ARG A 1198 6.36 9.06 5.16
CA ARG A 1198 6.88 9.89 6.26
C ARG A 1198 8.01 10.83 5.84
N HIS A 1199 8.75 10.49 4.79
CA HIS A 1199 9.98 11.19 4.39
C HIS A 1199 9.84 11.99 3.09
N SER A 1200 8.66 11.93 2.45
CA SER A 1200 8.28 12.78 1.32
C SER A 1200 8.60 14.25 1.61
N THR A 1201 9.35 14.87 0.71
CA THR A 1201 9.74 16.29 0.79
C THR A 1201 8.52 17.21 0.86
N GLU A 1202 7.48 16.90 0.10
CA GLU A 1202 6.19 17.61 0.12
C GLU A 1202 5.43 17.45 1.44
N ALA A 1203 5.73 16.40 2.23
CA ALA A 1203 5.23 16.29 3.60
C ALA A 1203 5.89 17.31 4.56
N LEU A 1204 7.11 17.75 4.24
CA LEU A 1204 7.97 18.57 5.10
C LEU A 1204 7.91 20.06 4.73
N GLN A 1205 7.65 20.43 3.47
CA GLN A 1205 7.55 21.82 3.02
C GLN A 1205 6.58 22.70 3.83
N PRO A 1206 5.33 22.29 4.14
CA PRO A 1206 4.44 23.14 4.94
C PRO A 1206 4.97 23.38 6.35
N VAL A 1207 5.78 22.46 6.91
CA VAL A 1207 6.43 22.64 8.21
C VAL A 1207 7.62 23.61 8.12
N VAL A 1208 8.40 23.56 7.03
CA VAL A 1208 9.53 24.46 6.80
C VAL A 1208 9.05 25.89 6.52
N LYS A 1209 8.00 26.07 5.71
CA LYS A 1209 7.42 27.40 5.44
C LYS A 1209 6.87 28.03 6.72
N GLU A 1210 6.22 27.24 7.59
CA GLU A 1210 5.78 27.68 8.92
C GLU A 1210 6.98 28.09 9.81
N ILE A 1211 8.12 27.40 9.73
CA ILE A 1211 9.36 27.72 10.47
C ILE A 1211 10.10 28.93 9.89
N ASP A 1212 10.14 29.09 8.56
CA ASP A 1212 10.76 30.22 7.86
C ASP A 1212 9.96 31.51 8.11
N ASP A 1213 8.61 31.42 8.05
CA ASP A 1213 7.73 32.52 8.44
C ASP A 1213 7.93 32.88 9.94
N LEU A 1214 8.09 31.87 10.82
CA LEU A 1214 8.43 32.06 12.24
C LEU A 1214 9.83 32.62 12.50
N THR A 1215 10.79 32.43 11.59
CA THR A 1215 12.16 32.95 11.73
C THR A 1215 12.34 34.33 11.10
N LEU A 1216 11.55 34.68 10.08
CA LEU A 1216 11.46 36.03 9.51
C LEU A 1216 10.72 37.02 10.43
N GLU A 1217 9.86 36.53 11.32
CA GLU A 1217 9.17 37.36 12.34
C GLU A 1217 10.03 37.67 13.59
N ILE A 1218 11.27 37.18 13.68
CA ILE A 1218 12.20 37.57 14.76
C ILE A 1218 12.82 38.93 14.38
N PRO A 1219 12.56 40.02 15.11
CA PRO A 1219 13.27 41.27 14.87
C PRO A 1219 14.74 41.05 15.22
N ASP A 1220 15.62 41.55 14.38
CA ASP A 1220 17.07 41.56 14.57
C ASP A 1220 17.40 42.30 15.88
N VAL A 1221 17.52 41.57 17.00
CA VAL A 1221 17.90 42.15 18.29
C VAL A 1221 19.42 42.29 18.31
N GLY A 1222 19.85 43.54 18.18
CA GLY A 1222 21.22 44.03 18.13
C GLY A 1222 22.28 43.16 18.81
N ARG A 1223 23.13 42.57 17.98
CA ARG A 1223 24.56 42.49 18.27
C ARG A 1223 25.28 43.43 17.32
N GLU A 1224 25.90 44.47 17.88
CA GLU A 1224 27.01 45.16 17.23
C GLU A 1224 28.10 44.13 16.92
N ILE A 1225 28.10 43.64 15.68
CA ILE A 1225 29.28 43.11 15.04
C ILE A 1225 29.44 43.98 13.80
N THR A 1226 30.36 44.95 13.91
CA THR A 1226 30.86 45.74 12.78
C THR A 1226 31.28 44.80 11.65
N ARG A 1227 30.43 44.67 10.63
CA ARG A 1227 30.79 44.11 9.32
C ARG A 1227 31.39 45.25 8.47
N PRO A 1228 32.51 45.03 7.78
CA PRO A 1228 33.10 46.04 6.90
C PRO A 1228 32.15 46.29 5.72
N GLN A 1229 31.89 47.56 5.44
CA GLN A 1229 31.03 47.98 4.33
C GLN A 1229 31.58 47.49 2.98
N PRO A 1230 30.75 46.89 2.11
CA PRO A 1230 31.08 46.76 0.70
C PRO A 1230 30.76 48.09 0.00
N VAL A 1231 31.81 48.75 -0.48
CA VAL A 1231 31.71 49.93 -1.36
C VAL A 1231 31.13 49.47 -2.70
N VAL A 1232 29.89 49.86 -3.00
CA VAL A 1232 29.40 49.88 -4.39
C VAL A 1232 29.81 51.24 -4.96
N LYS A 1233 30.78 51.23 -5.87
CA LYS A 1233 31.12 52.38 -6.70
C LYS A 1233 29.99 52.58 -7.72
N GLU A 1234 29.24 53.66 -7.58
CA GLU A 1234 28.59 54.29 -8.74
C GLU A 1234 29.71 54.75 -9.70
N ILE A 1235 29.63 54.25 -10.92
CA ILE A 1235 30.37 54.81 -12.05
C ILE A 1235 29.50 55.98 -12.50
N ASP A 1236 29.93 57.19 -12.11
CA ASP A 1236 29.48 58.41 -12.75
C ASP A 1236 30.60 58.93 -13.65
N ASP A 1237 30.22 59.25 -14.87
CA ASP A 1237 31.10 59.63 -15.96
C ASP A 1237 31.74 61.02 -15.69
N LYS A 1238 33.08 61.05 -15.81
CA LYS A 1238 33.98 62.18 -16.18
C LYS A 1238 34.90 62.78 -15.09
N LYS A 1239 36.20 62.77 -15.47
CA LYS A 1239 37.37 63.54 -14.98
C LYS A 1239 37.95 63.06 -13.63
N LEU A 1240 39.25 62.87 -13.40
CA LEU A 1240 40.50 63.19 -14.10
C LEU A 1240 41.65 62.41 -13.40
N GLU A 1241 42.71 62.09 -14.16
CA GLU A 1241 44.13 61.90 -13.77
C GLU A 1241 44.66 60.63 -13.03
N ILE A 1242 45.77 60.14 -13.61
CA ILE A 1242 46.71 59.03 -13.31
C ILE A 1242 47.92 59.70 -12.60
N PRO A 1243 48.66 59.14 -11.60
CA PRO A 1243 49.55 57.97 -11.80
C PRO A 1243 50.01 57.09 -10.60
N GLU A 1244 50.58 55.94 -11.00
CA GLU A 1244 51.72 55.16 -10.45
C GLU A 1244 51.61 54.35 -9.14
N VAL A 1245 51.75 53.02 -9.29
CA VAL A 1245 52.22 52.08 -8.25
C VAL A 1245 53.41 51.30 -8.81
N GLY A 1246 54.51 51.25 -8.05
CA GLY A 1246 55.62 50.31 -8.19
C GLY A 1246 55.46 49.09 -7.25
N PRO A 1247 56.16 47.98 -7.53
CA PRO A 1247 55.71 46.62 -7.22
C PRO A 1247 56.44 45.99 -6.03
N GLU A 1248 55.85 44.96 -5.40
CA GLU A 1248 56.54 43.67 -5.17
C GLU A 1248 55.64 42.55 -4.64
N VAL A 1249 56.05 41.34 -4.99
CA VAL A 1249 55.35 40.06 -5.01
C VAL A 1249 55.98 39.12 -3.98
N THR A 1250 55.21 38.29 -3.26
CA THR A 1250 55.57 36.85 -3.03
C THR A 1250 54.45 36.01 -2.38
N LYS A 1251 54.45 34.72 -2.74
CA LYS A 1251 53.43 33.65 -2.60
C LYS A 1251 53.36 32.99 -1.19
N PRO A 1252 52.34 32.17 -0.90
CA PRO A 1252 52.36 31.18 0.18
C PRO A 1252 52.44 29.72 -0.31
N GLN A 1253 53.02 28.84 0.52
CA GLN A 1253 52.85 27.38 0.49
C GLN A 1253 52.99 26.76 1.92
N PRO A 1254 52.54 25.51 2.14
CA PRO A 1254 51.74 25.07 3.31
C PRO A 1254 52.44 24.07 4.24
N VAL A 1255 51.91 23.83 5.45
CA VAL A 1255 52.23 22.63 6.28
C VAL A 1255 51.04 22.21 7.17
N VAL A 1256 50.82 20.88 7.24
CA VAL A 1256 49.85 20.11 8.06
C VAL A 1256 50.42 19.81 9.45
N LYS A 1257 49.59 19.75 10.52
CA LYS A 1257 49.77 18.80 11.66
C LYS A 1257 48.58 18.72 12.63
N GLU A 1258 48.32 17.48 13.09
CA GLU A 1258 47.42 17.01 14.16
C GLU A 1258 47.79 17.56 15.55
N ILE A 1259 46.83 17.69 16.49
CA ILE A 1259 47.05 17.63 17.95
C ILE A 1259 45.83 16.99 18.67
N ASP A 1260 46.18 16.29 19.75
CA ASP A 1260 45.50 15.32 20.60
C ASP A 1260 44.91 15.92 21.91
N ASP A 1261 44.32 15.02 22.71
CA ASP A 1261 43.42 15.13 23.87
C ASP A 1261 43.98 15.72 25.22
N LYS A 1262 43.04 16.18 26.08
CA LYS A 1262 43.02 16.31 27.58
C LYS A 1262 43.11 17.67 28.32
N THR A 1263 42.07 17.84 29.18
CA THR A 1263 41.95 18.45 30.53
C THR A 1263 42.14 19.95 30.77
N LEU A 1264 41.08 20.61 31.26
CA LEU A 1264 41.16 21.60 32.35
C LEU A 1264 39.81 21.83 33.07
N GLU A 1265 39.93 21.98 34.38
CA GLU A 1265 38.94 21.92 35.45
C GLU A 1265 38.15 23.24 35.65
N ILE A 1266 36.97 23.17 36.27
CA ILE A 1266 36.24 24.33 36.83
C ILE A 1266 35.94 24.05 38.32
N PRO A 1267 36.22 24.99 39.25
CA PRO A 1267 36.16 24.76 40.69
C PRO A 1267 34.77 24.95 41.32
N GLU A 1268 34.58 24.31 42.48
CA GLU A 1268 33.42 24.34 43.39
C GLU A 1268 33.29 25.63 44.22
N VAL A 1269 32.07 25.90 44.72
CA VAL A 1269 31.67 26.00 46.16
C VAL A 1269 30.52 27.00 46.35
N GLY A 1270 29.40 26.60 47.00
CA GLY A 1270 28.35 27.56 47.35
C GLY A 1270 27.03 27.18 48.04
N ARG A 1271 26.94 26.10 48.84
CA ARG A 1271 25.96 25.83 49.94
C ARG A 1271 24.40 25.86 49.76
N LYS A 1272 23.81 24.69 50.09
CA LYS A 1272 22.64 24.34 50.95
C LYS A 1272 21.26 24.96 50.58
N ILE A 1273 20.14 24.22 50.50
CA ILE A 1273 19.44 23.47 51.56
C ILE A 1273 18.40 22.47 50.95
N THR A 1274 18.23 21.30 51.61
CA THR A 1274 17.14 20.28 51.62
C THR A 1274 16.86 19.36 50.41
N LYS A 1275 17.17 18.06 50.62
CA LYS A 1275 16.47 16.85 50.11
C LYS A 1275 15.26 16.52 51.04
N PRO A 1276 14.50 15.42 50.86
CA PRO A 1276 13.77 14.93 49.68
C PRO A 1276 12.32 14.49 50.04
N GLN A 1277 11.43 14.39 49.05
CA GLN A 1277 10.38 13.35 49.08
C GLN A 1277 10.41 12.62 47.74
N ARG A 1278 10.72 11.32 47.83
CA ARG A 1278 10.74 10.33 46.74
C ARG A 1278 9.33 9.80 46.47
N PRO A 1279 9.12 9.03 45.40
CA PRO A 1279 9.81 8.99 44.10
C PRO A 1279 8.89 9.29 42.90
#